data_AF-A0A0G4KDC8-F1
#
_entry.id   AF-A0A0G4KDC8-F1
#
_cell.length_a   1.000
_cell.length_b   1.000
_cell.length_c   1.000
_cell.angle_alpha   90.00
_cell.angle_beta   90.00
_cell.angle_gamma   90.00
#
_symmetry.space_group_name_H-M   'P 1'
#
loop_
_entity.id
_entity.type
_entity.pdbx_description
1 polymer ?
#
loop_
_entity_poly.entity_id
_entity_poly.type
_entity_poly.pdbx_seq_one_letter_code
_entity_poly.pdbx_strand_id
1 'polypeptide(L)'
;MFRRPIRIGNCSGIINDGIDQIYRLAKHGQVDAITADYLAEFNIAWKAIELQTDPTLGYEPNFLEQIAWHNGDAARLVAEKRIKIVHDGGALNPRGLVEKTDAYLQSIGIHNLKVAWVSGDDVTEKNEKLLAANVYIGYAGIVRALAEGADIVICGRCTDASPVMGLAAWWHGWRTTDYDALAGSLMAGHLIECGPYVTGGNYCGQREIRDMQRLGWPIAEIDSAGGVVITKPEGSNGIVTVDTCKAQLLYEIQGPIYLKPDVIADNHGVNLTQIGTDRVRLSNIKGLPPPPTAKLAFNVLKTQVLKTIDRSAFTTFTIEKYGTAQHDPRSQAAATVQFRIFAQGTRAEAFDDFKRAVFYNGPQGFCGFHAGMDWRTMVPRPYVKYFPALVQQDKVPMVVHFIDGKKDAAFIPARDAKDCGQVPTQPTDEPKRAASSSMMGKIFPPGMTRRPLGDLVLARSGDKGGNANIGFWVRDESAYAWLQGYLTSQRVKELLGDDWDARYQIERCEFVNLQAVHFVIKGILQDGVSSSNVLDGFAKSMGEFVRARVIEMPTELVQKEAERNVSGSCRPAKIANPIGVPKDSLHFLYELHPAFAAFPTFPINLAFKQTDQDIFDFIARTTTGGVPGVPPFDAQRSVDGERAITVLRQLPVSSDGLDVEVRGRVIGVYDKGGAMILEAEQTLVDANTGVEYTKMASTAFGISQDGYGGPRRPTKSAVSIPATTPDAVHVYYTTETTALLYRLCGDYNPMHADEEFGKRAGFQGSILHGLGTWNMAAQGLLREMGGSDPRRFKSFGARFKSVVYPGDTLVTRMWRVGNEGNFDLIVFETVVKEDGRVAFVGETVQLSFNVAIGELVPNKYRPMVLSFVFLTNAPIATFGPIIARKFVNTPSLGWRWCFYINIICVGLTIILLYCFYHPPTVDLLHERKTNRQPMREHDYLGIFLWTAGLTLFLMGVSWGGNMYPWKSAATISSLAIGGSLLVALFFWEGYADLKYPAIPIKFFLNRGWFSLMFYYSAVLLWPQQVQALYTRYITYAGWLSTTVASSTALGQIVAGAIVKWGGNVRYWIIFSTFAMVGFVGALASLTPETKNTGIALTIIGPFFVGFIELAALALAPLYCKPADIGLASGLLASIRSAGGSIAVTVYTTILANQLSTTIPSNIARPAIEAGLPADQVGALAAAVRAGKLATFPGITDSIQDAVRSVLLVAYSQAFKTVYLASLGFGGIAIVGCLFSKDVQKHLTDRVERRMGDGKRKPELAAKTVDDDPRRESREIQEGA
;
A
#
# COMPACT_ATOMS: atom_id res chain seq x y z
N MET A 1 -12.07 -59.18 15.43
CA MET A 1 -11.00 -58.87 14.45
C MET A 1 -10.96 -57.36 14.32
N PHE A 2 -9.94 -56.68 14.85
CA PHE A 2 -9.90 -55.21 14.85
C PHE A 2 -9.67 -54.70 13.43
N ARG A 3 -10.58 -53.86 12.92
CA ARG A 3 -10.35 -53.11 11.69
C ARG A 3 -9.35 -52.00 11.99
N ARG A 4 -8.44 -51.72 11.04
CA ARG A 4 -7.53 -50.58 11.17
C ARG A 4 -8.32 -49.26 11.23
N PRO A 5 -7.72 -48.17 11.75
CA PRO A 5 -8.34 -46.86 11.68
C PRO A 5 -8.73 -46.48 10.24
N ILE A 6 -9.87 -45.82 10.09
CA ILE A 6 -10.25 -45.14 8.84
C ILE A 6 -9.54 -43.78 8.79
N ARG A 7 -9.03 -43.41 7.63
CA ARG A 7 -8.40 -42.12 7.33
C ARG A 7 -9.38 -41.27 6.52
N ILE A 8 -10.01 -40.29 7.15
CA ILE A 8 -11.03 -39.41 6.54
C ILE A 8 -10.44 -38.01 6.37
N GLY A 9 -10.33 -37.50 5.15
CA GLY A 9 -9.86 -36.14 4.88
C GLY A 9 -10.99 -35.20 4.46
N ASN A 10 -11.04 -33.98 5.00
CA ASN A 10 -12.03 -32.99 4.56
C ASN A 10 -11.50 -32.21 3.32
N CYS A 11 -12.34 -31.85 2.35
CA CYS A 11 -11.99 -31.07 1.15
C CYS A 11 -12.77 -29.76 0.93
N SER A 12 -13.68 -29.37 1.84
CA SER A 12 -14.45 -28.13 1.79
C SER A 12 -15.04 -27.78 3.16
N GLY A 13 -14.98 -26.49 3.53
CA GLY A 13 -15.78 -25.89 4.60
C GLY A 13 -16.74 -24.81 4.10
N ILE A 14 -16.65 -24.39 2.84
CA ILE A 14 -17.57 -23.45 2.19
C ILE A 14 -17.53 -23.57 0.65
N ILE A 15 -18.58 -23.11 -0.03
CA ILE A 15 -18.58 -22.97 -1.51
C ILE A 15 -17.33 -22.25 -2.04
N ASN A 16 -16.79 -22.78 -3.14
CA ASN A 16 -15.55 -22.33 -3.80
C ASN A 16 -14.25 -22.61 -3.01
N ASP A 17 -14.29 -23.43 -1.95
CA ASP A 17 -13.06 -24.02 -1.41
C ASP A 17 -12.31 -24.82 -2.49
N GLY A 18 -10.99 -24.73 -2.45
CA GLY A 18 -10.14 -24.85 -3.63
C GLY A 18 -10.44 -26.07 -4.50
N ILE A 19 -10.72 -25.83 -5.78
CA ILE A 19 -11.15 -26.80 -6.79
C ILE A 19 -10.24 -28.02 -6.99
N ASP A 20 -9.01 -28.02 -6.47
CA ASP A 20 -8.08 -29.14 -6.53
C ASP A 20 -8.05 -30.05 -5.28
N GLN A 21 -8.90 -29.82 -4.26
CA GLN A 21 -8.78 -30.54 -2.97
C GLN A 21 -9.07 -32.05 -3.06
N ILE A 22 -10.12 -32.48 -3.79
CA ILE A 22 -10.42 -33.92 -3.96
C ILE A 22 -9.22 -34.63 -4.61
N TYR A 23 -8.65 -34.03 -5.66
CA TYR A 23 -7.43 -34.51 -6.30
C TYR A 23 -6.24 -34.57 -5.34
N ARG A 24 -6.01 -33.51 -4.53
CA ARG A 24 -4.90 -33.48 -3.55
C ARG A 24 -5.01 -34.57 -2.50
N LEU A 25 -6.19 -34.80 -1.93
CA LEU A 25 -6.42 -35.85 -0.94
C LEU A 25 -6.32 -37.24 -1.55
N ALA A 26 -6.97 -37.48 -2.70
CA ALA A 26 -6.91 -38.75 -3.40
C ALA A 26 -5.48 -39.11 -3.85
N LYS A 27 -4.68 -38.11 -4.25
CA LYS A 27 -3.29 -38.31 -4.67
C LYS A 27 -2.31 -38.45 -3.50
N HIS A 28 -2.39 -37.55 -2.50
CA HIS A 28 -1.35 -37.38 -1.47
C HIS A 28 -1.80 -37.62 -0.02
N GLY A 29 -3.10 -37.58 0.30
CA GLY A 29 -3.59 -37.73 1.68
C GLY A 29 -3.52 -39.16 2.24
N GLN A 30 -3.43 -40.16 1.36
CA GLN A 30 -3.57 -41.57 1.70
C GLN A 30 -4.88 -41.84 2.47
N VAL A 31 -5.99 -41.24 2.03
CA VAL A 31 -7.29 -41.33 2.69
C VAL A 31 -8.10 -42.51 2.17
N ASP A 32 -8.92 -43.09 3.04
CA ASP A 32 -9.95 -44.07 2.70
C ASP A 32 -11.23 -43.38 2.20
N ALA A 33 -11.48 -42.18 2.73
CA ALA A 33 -12.65 -41.38 2.42
C ALA A 33 -12.36 -39.88 2.44
N ILE A 34 -13.15 -39.13 1.68
CA ILE A 34 -13.14 -37.68 1.64
C ILE A 34 -14.51 -37.17 2.11
N THR A 35 -14.52 -36.12 2.94
CA THR A 35 -15.74 -35.38 3.30
C THR A 35 -15.70 -33.96 2.79
N ALA A 36 -16.86 -33.36 2.56
CA ALA A 36 -16.96 -31.96 2.18
C ALA A 36 -18.19 -31.31 2.82
N ASP A 37 -18.02 -30.12 3.38
CA ASP A 37 -19.09 -29.23 3.81
C ASP A 37 -19.14 -28.07 2.81
N TYR A 38 -20.29 -27.88 2.18
CA TYR A 38 -20.53 -26.77 1.26
C TYR A 38 -21.63 -25.82 1.77
N LEU A 39 -22.33 -26.13 2.88
CA LEU A 39 -23.51 -25.38 3.33
C LEU A 39 -23.30 -24.65 4.66
N ALA A 40 -22.91 -23.38 4.57
CA ALA A 40 -23.34 -22.43 5.59
C ALA A 40 -24.89 -22.31 5.56
N GLU A 41 -25.55 -22.03 6.69
CA GLU A 41 -27.01 -21.81 6.73
C GLU A 41 -27.47 -20.88 5.60
N PHE A 42 -26.70 -19.82 5.36
CA PHE A 42 -26.89 -18.80 4.34
C PHE A 42 -27.06 -19.35 2.92
N ASN A 43 -26.30 -20.37 2.53
CA ASN A 43 -26.25 -20.87 1.14
C ASN A 43 -27.60 -21.49 0.73
N ILE A 44 -28.23 -22.19 1.67
CA ILE A 44 -29.54 -22.84 1.53
C ILE A 44 -30.61 -21.84 1.04
N ALA A 45 -30.57 -20.59 1.50
CA ALA A 45 -31.53 -19.57 1.08
C ALA A 45 -31.39 -19.16 -0.40
N TRP A 46 -30.20 -19.25 -1.00
CA TRP A 46 -30.04 -19.07 -2.44
C TRP A 46 -30.45 -20.29 -3.23
N LYS A 47 -30.18 -21.49 -2.70
CA LYS A 47 -30.62 -22.74 -3.33
C LYS A 47 -32.13 -22.87 -3.35
N ALA A 48 -32.83 -22.31 -2.38
CA ALA A 48 -34.28 -22.14 -2.39
C ALA A 48 -34.76 -21.26 -3.55
N ILE A 49 -34.13 -20.10 -3.74
CA ILE A 49 -34.48 -19.14 -4.80
C ILE A 49 -34.14 -19.73 -6.18
N GLU A 50 -32.97 -20.36 -6.33
CA GLU A 50 -32.58 -21.08 -7.55
C GLU A 50 -33.60 -22.16 -7.90
N LEU A 51 -33.99 -23.01 -6.94
CA LEU A 51 -34.97 -24.09 -7.12
C LEU A 51 -36.37 -23.57 -7.46
N GLN A 52 -36.78 -22.43 -6.88
CA GLN A 52 -38.03 -21.76 -7.22
C GLN A 52 -38.01 -21.14 -8.64
N THR A 53 -36.85 -20.73 -9.15
CA THR A 53 -36.72 -20.22 -10.52
C THR A 53 -36.54 -21.32 -11.57
N ASP A 54 -35.89 -22.44 -11.21
CA ASP A 54 -35.67 -23.60 -12.07
C ASP A 54 -35.61 -24.88 -11.19
N PRO A 55 -36.60 -25.78 -11.28
CA PRO A 55 -36.63 -27.04 -10.53
C PRO A 55 -35.43 -27.98 -10.74
N THR A 56 -34.55 -27.70 -11.71
CA THR A 56 -33.32 -28.46 -11.97
C THR A 56 -32.07 -27.88 -11.29
N LEU A 57 -32.19 -26.76 -10.57
CA LEU A 57 -31.13 -26.15 -9.74
C LEU A 57 -31.34 -26.48 -8.25
N GLY A 58 -30.80 -25.68 -7.32
CA GLY A 58 -31.02 -25.88 -5.88
C GLY A 58 -29.99 -26.77 -5.16
N TYR A 59 -28.87 -27.06 -5.81
CA TYR A 59 -27.70 -27.74 -5.23
C TYR A 59 -26.42 -26.91 -5.43
N GLU A 60 -25.33 -27.27 -4.75
CA GLU A 60 -24.04 -26.60 -4.91
C GLU A 60 -23.19 -27.24 -6.04
N PRO A 61 -22.81 -26.47 -7.08
CA PRO A 61 -22.06 -27.01 -8.22
C PRO A 61 -20.58 -27.28 -7.92
N ASN A 62 -20.02 -26.72 -6.83
CA ASN A 62 -18.59 -26.80 -6.52
C ASN A 62 -18.05 -28.25 -6.42
N PHE A 63 -18.89 -29.21 -6.03
CA PHE A 63 -18.52 -30.63 -6.05
C PHE A 63 -18.25 -31.16 -7.47
N LEU A 64 -19.06 -30.74 -8.46
CA LEU A 64 -18.87 -31.14 -9.86
C LEU A 64 -17.54 -30.58 -10.41
N GLU A 65 -17.16 -29.37 -10.04
CA GLU A 65 -15.87 -28.78 -10.41
C GLU A 65 -14.70 -29.50 -9.73
N GLN A 66 -14.82 -29.83 -8.43
CA GLN A 66 -13.80 -30.56 -7.68
C GLN A 66 -13.59 -32.01 -8.17
N ILE A 67 -14.66 -32.72 -8.57
CA ILE A 67 -14.56 -34.09 -9.11
C ILE A 67 -14.16 -34.11 -10.60
N ALA A 68 -14.48 -33.06 -11.36
CA ALA A 68 -14.04 -32.87 -12.74
C ALA A 68 -12.62 -32.29 -12.87
N TRP A 69 -11.97 -31.94 -11.76
CA TRP A 69 -10.66 -31.28 -11.76
C TRP A 69 -9.62 -32.01 -12.61
N HIS A 70 -8.87 -31.22 -13.40
CA HIS A 70 -7.86 -31.69 -14.35
C HIS A 70 -8.42 -32.76 -15.31
N ASN A 71 -9.51 -32.41 -16.02
CA ASN A 71 -10.20 -33.25 -17.01
C ASN A 71 -10.68 -34.62 -16.45
N GLY A 72 -11.13 -34.64 -15.20
CA GLY A 72 -11.64 -35.83 -14.52
C GLY A 72 -10.58 -36.69 -13.84
N ASP A 73 -9.32 -36.25 -13.75
CA ASP A 73 -8.28 -36.99 -13.01
C ASP A 73 -8.62 -37.16 -11.51
N ALA A 74 -9.36 -36.22 -10.91
CA ALA A 74 -9.87 -36.37 -9.55
C ALA A 74 -10.83 -37.58 -9.45
N ALA A 75 -11.84 -37.63 -10.32
CA ALA A 75 -12.77 -38.77 -10.44
C ALA A 75 -12.04 -40.09 -10.72
N ARG A 76 -11.02 -40.08 -11.58
CA ARG A 76 -10.21 -41.27 -11.92
C ARG A 76 -9.43 -41.79 -10.73
N LEU A 77 -8.75 -40.93 -9.97
CA LEU A 77 -8.03 -41.32 -8.74
C LEU A 77 -8.98 -41.85 -7.66
N VAL A 78 -10.18 -41.27 -7.54
CA VAL A 78 -11.24 -41.75 -6.63
C VAL A 78 -11.72 -43.15 -7.03
N ALA A 79 -11.96 -43.39 -8.33
CA ALA A 79 -12.36 -44.70 -8.87
C ALA A 79 -11.26 -45.76 -8.75
N GLU A 80 -10.02 -45.41 -9.06
CA GLU A 80 -8.84 -46.29 -8.98
C GLU A 80 -8.60 -46.75 -7.53
N LYS A 81 -8.59 -45.80 -6.59
CA LYS A 81 -8.30 -46.07 -5.17
C LYS A 81 -9.53 -46.46 -4.35
N ARG A 82 -10.72 -46.44 -4.95
CA ARG A 82 -12.03 -46.74 -4.32
C ARG A 82 -12.32 -45.89 -3.08
N ILE A 83 -11.93 -44.61 -3.14
CA ILE A 83 -12.11 -43.64 -2.05
C ILE A 83 -13.60 -43.32 -1.93
N LYS A 84 -14.14 -43.40 -0.71
CA LYS A 84 -15.54 -43.01 -0.46
C LYS A 84 -15.64 -41.49 -0.37
N ILE A 85 -16.74 -40.90 -0.85
CA ILE A 85 -17.00 -39.46 -0.69
C ILE A 85 -18.35 -39.27 0.00
N VAL A 86 -18.41 -38.40 1.01
CA VAL A 86 -19.67 -37.99 1.65
C VAL A 86 -19.70 -36.48 1.85
N HIS A 87 -20.72 -35.79 1.33
CA HIS A 87 -20.86 -34.34 1.47
C HIS A 87 -22.32 -33.91 1.55
N ASP A 88 -22.55 -32.64 1.93
CA ASP A 88 -23.89 -32.07 2.12
C ASP A 88 -24.33 -31.09 1.01
N GLY A 89 -23.44 -30.80 0.06
CA GLY A 89 -23.68 -29.86 -1.06
C GLY A 89 -24.85 -30.18 -2.00
N GLY A 90 -25.64 -31.21 -1.75
CA GLY A 90 -26.93 -31.38 -2.42
C GLY A 90 -27.97 -30.31 -2.04
N ALA A 91 -27.81 -29.66 -0.89
CA ALA A 91 -28.68 -28.58 -0.41
C ALA A 91 -30.17 -28.94 -0.47
N LEU A 92 -30.95 -28.25 -1.31
CA LEU A 92 -32.40 -28.46 -1.46
C LEU A 92 -32.74 -29.37 -2.66
N ASN A 93 -31.77 -29.67 -3.53
CA ASN A 93 -31.94 -30.62 -4.63
C ASN A 93 -30.79 -31.64 -4.68
N PRO A 94 -30.63 -32.47 -3.63
CA PRO A 94 -29.59 -33.50 -3.58
C PRO A 94 -29.78 -34.55 -4.69
N ARG A 95 -31.00 -34.73 -5.19
CA ARG A 95 -31.32 -35.50 -6.41
C ARG A 95 -30.57 -34.95 -7.63
N GLY A 96 -30.77 -33.67 -7.94
CA GLY A 96 -30.22 -33.04 -9.14
C GLY A 96 -28.70 -33.12 -9.18
N LEU A 97 -28.02 -32.95 -8.05
CA LEU A 97 -26.57 -33.10 -7.98
C LEU A 97 -26.10 -34.54 -8.21
N VAL A 98 -26.85 -35.56 -7.75
CA VAL A 98 -26.56 -36.96 -8.07
C VAL A 98 -26.74 -37.24 -9.56
N GLU A 99 -27.85 -36.80 -10.17
CA GLU A 99 -28.11 -37.00 -11.60
C GLU A 99 -27.04 -36.32 -12.48
N LYS A 100 -26.54 -35.14 -12.09
CA LYS A 100 -25.40 -34.48 -12.77
C LYS A 100 -24.07 -35.20 -12.53
N THR A 101 -23.83 -35.71 -11.32
CA THR A 101 -22.58 -36.42 -10.98
C THR A 101 -22.47 -37.73 -11.74
N ASP A 102 -23.54 -38.53 -11.77
CA ASP A 102 -23.60 -39.79 -12.52
C ASP A 102 -23.43 -39.55 -14.03
N ALA A 103 -24.18 -38.59 -14.60
CA ALA A 103 -24.02 -38.20 -16.00
C ALA A 103 -22.57 -37.73 -16.34
N TYR A 104 -21.92 -36.99 -15.44
CA TYR A 104 -20.52 -36.60 -15.62
C TYR A 104 -19.58 -37.81 -15.60
N LEU A 105 -19.69 -38.68 -14.59
CA LEU A 105 -18.86 -39.89 -14.46
C LEU A 105 -19.00 -40.81 -15.70
N GLN A 106 -20.24 -41.01 -16.17
CA GLN A 106 -20.51 -41.76 -17.39
C GLN A 106 -19.87 -41.09 -18.62
N SER A 107 -19.91 -39.75 -18.73
CA SER A 107 -19.33 -39.02 -19.88
C SER A 107 -17.80 -39.17 -19.98
N ILE A 108 -17.10 -39.44 -18.87
CA ILE A 108 -15.66 -39.71 -18.83
C ILE A 108 -15.29 -41.19 -18.74
N GLY A 109 -16.27 -42.10 -18.89
CA GLY A 109 -16.08 -43.56 -18.95
C GLY A 109 -16.00 -44.26 -17.59
N ILE A 110 -16.42 -43.62 -16.49
CA ILE A 110 -16.43 -44.21 -15.14
C ILE A 110 -17.83 -44.73 -14.84
N HIS A 111 -17.99 -46.05 -14.89
CA HIS A 111 -19.27 -46.75 -14.64
C HIS A 111 -19.26 -47.59 -13.34
N ASN A 112 -18.16 -47.55 -12.58
CA ASN A 112 -17.94 -48.41 -11.41
C ASN A 112 -18.04 -47.68 -10.06
N LEU A 113 -18.36 -46.39 -10.05
CA LEU A 113 -18.66 -45.61 -8.85
C LEU A 113 -20.18 -45.45 -8.73
N LYS A 114 -20.76 -45.86 -7.60
CA LYS A 114 -22.18 -45.66 -7.32
C LYS A 114 -22.41 -44.35 -6.57
N VAL A 115 -23.29 -43.51 -7.09
CA VAL A 115 -23.71 -42.26 -6.45
C VAL A 115 -25.09 -42.44 -5.81
N ALA A 116 -25.27 -41.97 -4.59
CA ALA A 116 -26.54 -41.96 -3.87
C ALA A 116 -26.74 -40.60 -3.16
N TRP A 117 -27.97 -40.28 -2.75
CA TRP A 117 -28.26 -39.10 -1.94
C TRP A 117 -28.94 -39.47 -0.60
N VAL A 118 -29.00 -38.49 0.30
CA VAL A 118 -29.80 -38.53 1.53
C VAL A 118 -30.66 -37.27 1.58
N SER A 119 -31.96 -37.41 1.84
CA SER A 119 -32.92 -36.32 1.99
C SER A 119 -33.84 -36.56 3.20
N GLY A 120 -34.71 -35.60 3.50
CA GLY A 120 -35.57 -35.57 4.71
C GLY A 120 -35.16 -34.50 5.72
N ASP A 121 -34.14 -33.70 5.37
CA ASP A 121 -33.78 -32.44 6.01
C ASP A 121 -34.78 -31.32 5.69
N ASP A 122 -35.20 -31.19 4.42
CA ASP A 122 -36.17 -30.17 4.01
C ASP A 122 -37.54 -30.41 4.65
N VAL A 123 -38.03 -29.41 5.38
CA VAL A 123 -39.36 -29.36 5.99
C VAL A 123 -40.12 -28.08 5.61
N THR A 124 -39.72 -27.40 4.53
CA THR A 124 -40.31 -26.14 4.05
C THR A 124 -41.81 -26.26 3.79
N GLU A 125 -42.26 -27.39 3.22
CA GLU A 125 -43.68 -27.71 2.99
C GLU A 125 -44.53 -27.68 4.29
N LYS A 126 -43.92 -27.87 5.46
CA LYS A 126 -44.64 -27.81 6.75
C LYS A 126 -45.00 -26.37 7.16
N ASN A 127 -44.50 -25.36 6.45
CA ASN A 127 -44.89 -23.96 6.60
C ASN A 127 -44.57 -23.16 5.32
N GLU A 128 -45.53 -23.10 4.38
CA GLU A 128 -45.48 -22.40 3.09
C GLU A 128 -45.01 -20.92 3.13
N LYS A 129 -44.96 -20.31 4.33
CA LYS A 129 -44.48 -18.93 4.54
C LYS A 129 -42.95 -18.83 4.68
N LEU A 130 -42.24 -19.97 4.70
CA LEU A 130 -40.79 -20.04 4.76
C LEU A 130 -40.23 -20.25 3.35
N LEU A 131 -39.14 -19.53 3.03
CA LEU A 131 -38.44 -19.67 1.75
C LEU A 131 -37.69 -21.02 1.68
N ALA A 132 -37.06 -21.41 2.78
CA ALA A 132 -36.53 -22.74 3.05
C ALA A 132 -36.47 -22.98 4.56
N ALA A 133 -36.55 -24.24 4.96
CA ALA A 133 -36.47 -24.68 6.35
C ALA A 133 -35.86 -26.10 6.41
N ASN A 134 -34.55 -26.20 6.66
CA ASN A 134 -33.83 -27.48 6.64
C ASN A 134 -33.37 -27.90 8.04
N VAL A 135 -33.75 -29.12 8.43
CA VAL A 135 -33.35 -29.79 9.67
C VAL A 135 -31.96 -30.38 9.50
N TYR A 136 -31.08 -30.15 10.47
CA TYR A 136 -29.75 -30.73 10.55
C TYR A 136 -29.85 -32.24 10.83
N ILE A 137 -29.85 -33.08 9.78
CA ILE A 137 -30.00 -34.54 9.93
C ILE A 137 -28.71 -35.25 10.36
N GLY A 138 -28.88 -36.40 11.02
CA GLY A 138 -27.81 -37.26 11.53
C GLY A 138 -27.18 -38.18 10.49
N TYR A 139 -26.21 -39.00 10.93
CA TYR A 139 -25.42 -39.86 10.06
C TYR A 139 -26.14 -41.11 9.52
N ALA A 140 -27.32 -41.47 10.07
CA ALA A 140 -27.96 -42.77 9.83
C ALA A 140 -28.21 -43.08 8.32
N GLY A 141 -28.62 -42.07 7.53
CA GLY A 141 -28.82 -42.21 6.08
C GLY A 141 -27.51 -42.50 5.33
N ILE A 142 -26.41 -41.87 5.74
CA ILE A 142 -25.07 -42.05 5.15
C ILE A 142 -24.59 -43.49 5.37
N VAL A 143 -24.71 -44.01 6.60
CA VAL A 143 -24.35 -45.40 6.91
C VAL A 143 -25.16 -46.38 6.07
N ARG A 144 -26.46 -46.13 5.86
CA ARG A 144 -27.29 -47.00 5.03
C ARG A 144 -26.89 -46.95 3.55
N ALA A 145 -26.65 -45.77 3.00
CA ALA A 145 -26.19 -45.62 1.60
C ALA A 145 -24.86 -46.35 1.35
N LEU A 146 -23.89 -46.20 2.26
CA LEU A 146 -22.61 -46.91 2.19
C LEU A 146 -22.76 -48.43 2.39
N ALA A 147 -23.71 -48.89 3.21
CA ALA A 147 -24.00 -50.31 3.42
C ALA A 147 -24.67 -50.99 2.22
N GLU A 148 -25.53 -50.28 1.47
CA GLU A 148 -26.06 -50.72 0.16
C GLU A 148 -24.99 -50.62 -0.97
N GLY A 149 -23.78 -50.13 -0.63
CA GLY A 149 -22.61 -50.13 -1.49
C GLY A 149 -22.41 -48.87 -2.33
N ALA A 150 -22.94 -47.72 -1.91
CA ALA A 150 -22.60 -46.43 -2.51
C ALA A 150 -21.10 -46.10 -2.36
N ASP A 151 -20.54 -45.37 -3.32
CA ASP A 151 -19.18 -44.83 -3.29
C ASP A 151 -19.18 -43.32 -3.00
N ILE A 152 -20.17 -42.60 -3.53
CA ILE A 152 -20.39 -41.17 -3.31
C ILE A 152 -21.79 -41.00 -2.70
N VAL A 153 -21.89 -40.26 -1.58
CA VAL A 153 -23.15 -39.98 -0.87
C VAL A 153 -23.35 -38.48 -0.72
N ILE A 154 -24.44 -37.97 -1.31
CA ILE A 154 -24.78 -36.54 -1.40
C ILE A 154 -25.98 -36.25 -0.50
N CYS A 155 -25.76 -35.65 0.66
CA CYS A 155 -26.86 -35.24 1.53
C CYS A 155 -27.49 -33.93 1.04
N GLY A 156 -28.74 -33.67 1.44
CA GLY A 156 -29.19 -32.30 1.76
C GLY A 156 -28.50 -31.80 3.04
N ARG A 157 -29.14 -30.93 3.83
CA ARG A 157 -28.49 -30.41 5.04
C ARG A 157 -28.40 -31.44 6.17
N CYS A 158 -27.30 -32.18 6.25
CA CYS A 158 -26.92 -32.91 7.44
C CYS A 158 -26.16 -32.02 8.44
N THR A 159 -25.73 -32.56 9.59
CA THR A 159 -24.74 -31.85 10.41
C THR A 159 -23.35 -31.98 9.79
N ASP A 160 -22.54 -30.99 10.04
CA ASP A 160 -21.20 -30.77 9.46
C ASP A 160 -20.23 -31.94 9.80
N ALA A 161 -20.45 -32.57 10.96
CA ALA A 161 -19.73 -33.76 11.42
C ALA A 161 -20.36 -35.09 10.96
N SER A 162 -21.63 -35.10 10.53
CA SER A 162 -22.37 -36.33 10.14
C SER A 162 -21.71 -37.11 9.00
N PRO A 163 -21.08 -36.49 7.97
CA PRO A 163 -20.26 -37.20 6.99
C PRO A 163 -19.14 -38.05 7.62
N VAL A 164 -18.40 -37.48 8.57
CA VAL A 164 -17.26 -38.12 9.23
C VAL A 164 -17.73 -39.23 10.17
N MET A 165 -18.78 -38.96 10.95
CA MET A 165 -19.43 -39.97 11.82
C MET A 165 -19.96 -41.15 11.01
N GLY A 166 -20.64 -40.89 9.88
CA GLY A 166 -21.24 -41.93 9.04
C GLY A 166 -20.22 -42.83 8.37
N LEU A 167 -19.12 -42.26 7.89
CA LEU A 167 -17.98 -43.02 7.37
C LEU A 167 -17.33 -43.91 8.44
N ALA A 168 -17.09 -43.37 9.64
CA ALA A 168 -16.51 -44.12 10.75
C ALA A 168 -17.43 -45.25 11.25
N ALA A 169 -18.72 -44.98 11.42
CA ALA A 169 -19.71 -45.96 11.86
C ALA A 169 -19.90 -47.10 10.84
N TRP A 170 -19.95 -46.79 9.54
CA TRP A 170 -19.98 -47.79 8.48
C TRP A 170 -18.69 -48.63 8.44
N TRP A 171 -17.52 -47.98 8.54
CA TRP A 171 -16.23 -48.66 8.45
C TRP A 171 -15.95 -49.57 9.64
N HIS A 172 -16.36 -49.21 10.85
CA HIS A 172 -16.16 -50.06 12.04
C HIS A 172 -17.34 -50.98 12.35
N GLY A 173 -18.52 -50.72 11.77
CA GLY A 173 -19.75 -51.48 12.02
C GLY A 173 -20.42 -51.16 13.36
N TRP A 174 -20.31 -49.90 13.81
CA TRP A 174 -20.87 -49.44 15.08
C TRP A 174 -22.39 -49.42 15.08
N ARG A 175 -22.97 -49.66 16.26
CA ARG A 175 -24.39 -49.53 16.56
C ARG A 175 -24.70 -48.08 16.92
N THR A 176 -25.97 -47.68 16.79
CA THR A 176 -26.51 -46.38 17.24
C THR A 176 -26.49 -46.16 18.76
N THR A 177 -25.91 -47.09 19.51
CA THR A 177 -25.74 -47.08 20.97
C THR A 177 -24.29 -47.22 21.42
N ASP A 178 -23.32 -47.30 20.49
CA ASP A 178 -21.88 -47.34 20.81
C ASP A 178 -21.34 -45.92 21.06
N TYR A 179 -21.95 -45.24 22.05
CA TYR A 179 -21.90 -43.77 22.17
C TYR A 179 -20.50 -43.19 22.33
N ASP A 180 -19.60 -43.81 23.10
CA ASP A 180 -18.23 -43.29 23.27
C ASP A 180 -17.49 -43.23 21.92
N ALA A 181 -17.66 -44.24 21.08
CA ALA A 181 -17.03 -44.31 19.77
C ALA A 181 -17.65 -43.30 18.78
N LEU A 182 -18.96 -43.11 18.86
CA LEU A 182 -19.69 -42.08 18.11
C LEU A 182 -19.32 -40.67 18.56
N ALA A 183 -19.11 -40.42 19.86
CA ALA A 183 -18.69 -39.12 20.38
C ALA A 183 -17.23 -38.81 19.99
N GLY A 184 -16.36 -39.82 19.96
CA GLY A 184 -15.03 -39.72 19.36
C GLY A 184 -15.10 -39.30 17.88
N SER A 185 -15.91 -39.97 17.06
CA SER A 185 -16.06 -39.62 15.64
C SER A 185 -16.78 -38.29 15.38
N LEU A 186 -17.67 -37.86 16.27
CA LEU A 186 -18.25 -36.52 16.28
C LEU A 186 -17.16 -35.47 16.48
N MET A 187 -16.34 -35.58 17.53
CA MET A 187 -15.29 -34.60 17.78
C MET A 187 -14.16 -34.67 16.73
N ALA A 188 -13.93 -35.84 16.12
CA ALA A 188 -13.09 -35.95 14.93
C ALA A 188 -13.64 -35.15 13.75
N GLY A 189 -14.94 -35.26 13.47
CA GLY A 189 -15.64 -34.44 12.48
C GLY A 189 -15.51 -32.95 12.79
N HIS A 190 -15.80 -32.58 14.04
CA HIS A 190 -15.70 -31.21 14.53
C HIS A 190 -14.30 -30.60 14.40
N LEU A 191 -13.24 -31.41 14.50
CA LEU A 191 -11.87 -30.96 14.26
C LEU A 191 -11.48 -30.88 12.77
N ILE A 192 -12.23 -31.49 11.85
CA ILE A 192 -11.89 -31.45 10.41
C ILE A 192 -12.94 -30.75 9.52
N GLU A 193 -14.08 -30.30 10.08
CA GLU A 193 -15.10 -29.46 9.43
C GLU A 193 -14.67 -27.98 9.33
N CYS A 194 -15.47 -27.16 8.63
CA CYS A 194 -15.29 -25.71 8.46
C CYS A 194 -13.98 -25.21 7.83
N GLY A 195 -13.10 -26.10 7.35
CA GLY A 195 -11.94 -25.74 6.52
C GLY A 195 -10.61 -26.28 7.06
N PRO A 196 -9.46 -25.70 6.64
CA PRO A 196 -8.14 -26.15 7.06
C PRO A 196 -7.76 -25.70 8.50
N TYR A 197 -8.71 -25.58 9.42
CA TYR A 197 -8.50 -24.81 10.65
C TYR A 197 -7.51 -25.47 11.62
N VAL A 198 -7.63 -26.78 11.87
CA VAL A 198 -6.63 -27.53 12.69
C VAL A 198 -5.29 -27.71 12.01
N THR A 199 -5.16 -27.39 10.72
CA THR A 199 -3.86 -27.30 10.02
C THR A 199 -3.30 -25.88 10.00
N GLY A 200 -3.98 -24.93 10.66
CA GLY A 200 -3.55 -23.55 10.86
C GLY A 200 -4.48 -22.48 10.26
N GLY A 201 -5.50 -22.85 9.49
CA GLY A 201 -6.51 -21.91 9.00
C GLY A 201 -7.21 -21.17 10.16
N ASN A 202 -7.37 -19.85 10.04
CA ASN A 202 -8.05 -19.01 11.05
C ASN A 202 -7.48 -19.08 12.50
N TYR A 203 -6.33 -19.74 12.71
CA TYR A 203 -5.73 -19.92 14.04
C TYR A 203 -5.15 -18.61 14.58
N CYS A 204 -5.53 -18.21 15.80
CA CYS A 204 -5.07 -16.93 16.38
C CYS A 204 -3.54 -16.90 16.63
N GLY A 205 -2.90 -18.06 16.83
CA GLY A 205 -1.45 -18.22 16.89
C GLY A 205 -0.78 -18.30 15.52
N GLN A 206 -1.43 -17.87 14.43
CA GLN A 206 -0.96 -17.96 13.03
C GLN A 206 0.51 -17.59 12.75
N ARG A 207 1.14 -16.84 13.66
CA ARG A 207 2.57 -16.49 13.64
C ARG A 207 3.49 -17.73 13.72
N GLU A 208 3.02 -18.81 14.35
CA GLU A 208 3.72 -20.11 14.50
C GLU A 208 3.69 -20.95 13.22
N ILE A 209 2.73 -20.70 12.34
CA ILE A 209 2.52 -21.50 11.13
C ILE A 209 3.59 -21.14 10.11
N ARG A 210 4.43 -22.11 9.77
CA ARG A 210 5.49 -21.93 8.77
C ARG A 210 4.99 -21.85 7.33
N ASP A 211 3.71 -22.07 7.01
CA ASP A 211 3.10 -21.55 5.77
C ASP A 211 1.57 -21.51 5.81
N MET A 212 1.01 -20.39 5.33
CA MET A 212 -0.43 -20.14 5.24
C MET A 212 -1.07 -20.43 3.88
N GLN A 213 -0.35 -20.50 2.75
CA GLN A 213 -1.02 -20.73 1.45
C GLN A 213 -1.19 -22.22 1.15
N ARG A 214 -2.25 -22.57 0.39
CA ARG A 214 -2.55 -23.93 -0.10
C ARG A 214 -2.29 -25.02 0.97
N LEU A 215 -2.81 -24.76 2.18
CA LEU A 215 -2.67 -25.60 3.37
C LEU A 215 -2.94 -27.09 3.04
N GLY A 216 -2.28 -27.98 3.77
CA GLY A 216 -2.73 -29.36 3.86
C GLY A 216 -4.13 -29.37 4.47
N TRP A 217 -5.07 -30.07 3.86
CA TRP A 217 -6.40 -30.21 4.45
C TRP A 217 -6.40 -31.29 5.54
N PRO A 218 -7.20 -31.13 6.59
CA PRO A 218 -7.14 -31.99 7.76
C PRO A 218 -7.63 -33.41 7.46
N ILE A 219 -7.00 -34.38 8.11
CA ILE A 219 -7.34 -35.80 8.10
C ILE A 219 -7.56 -36.25 9.53
N ALA A 220 -8.69 -36.88 9.80
CA ALA A 220 -8.92 -37.65 11.02
C ALA A 220 -8.60 -39.13 10.76
N GLU A 221 -7.80 -39.71 11.64
CA GLU A 221 -7.63 -41.16 11.76
C GLU A 221 -8.46 -41.63 12.95
N ILE A 222 -9.48 -42.48 12.70
CA ILE A 222 -10.45 -42.89 13.71
C ILE A 222 -10.40 -44.41 13.89
N ASP A 223 -9.98 -44.88 15.06
CA ASP A 223 -9.91 -46.32 15.39
C ASP A 223 -11.28 -46.93 15.77
N SER A 224 -11.34 -48.25 15.95
CA SER A 224 -12.60 -48.97 16.18
C SER A 224 -13.23 -48.74 17.56
N ALA A 225 -12.53 -48.09 18.49
CA ALA A 225 -13.06 -47.63 19.77
C ALA A 225 -13.42 -46.13 19.74
N GLY A 226 -13.22 -45.45 18.60
CA GLY A 226 -13.38 -44.01 18.46
C GLY A 226 -12.20 -43.19 18.99
N GLY A 227 -11.03 -43.81 19.19
CA GLY A 227 -9.79 -43.06 19.41
C GLY A 227 -9.40 -42.28 18.15
N VAL A 228 -9.00 -41.02 18.31
CA VAL A 228 -8.83 -40.06 17.21
C VAL A 228 -7.39 -39.55 17.16
N VAL A 229 -6.82 -39.50 15.96
CA VAL A 229 -5.60 -38.72 15.65
C VAL A 229 -5.89 -37.76 14.50
N ILE A 230 -5.66 -36.48 14.73
CA ILE A 230 -5.69 -35.45 13.69
C ILE A 230 -4.30 -35.34 13.07
N THR A 231 -4.27 -35.30 11.73
CA THR A 231 -3.07 -35.19 10.90
C THR A 231 -3.38 -34.40 9.62
N LYS A 232 -2.39 -34.18 8.76
CA LYS A 232 -2.57 -33.69 7.38
C LYS A 232 -1.82 -34.58 6.36
N PRO A 233 -2.03 -34.43 5.04
CA PRO A 233 -1.23 -35.12 4.03
C PRO A 233 0.28 -34.86 4.22
N GLU A 234 1.09 -35.89 3.99
CA GLU A 234 2.55 -35.79 4.10
C GLU A 234 3.11 -34.79 3.07
N GLY A 235 4.09 -33.98 3.49
CA GLY A 235 4.66 -32.91 2.65
C GLY A 235 3.71 -31.76 2.32
N SER A 236 2.51 -31.70 2.92
CA SER A 236 1.57 -30.58 2.75
C SER A 236 1.70 -29.51 3.84
N ASN A 237 1.26 -28.30 3.50
CA ASN A 237 1.57 -27.07 4.24
C ASN A 237 0.69 -26.86 5.48
N GLY A 238 0.98 -25.83 6.27
CA GLY A 238 0.39 -25.64 7.60
C GLY A 238 1.09 -26.46 8.67
N ILE A 239 0.51 -26.51 9.87
CA ILE A 239 0.97 -27.32 11.01
C ILE A 239 -0.23 -27.92 11.77
N VAL A 240 -0.10 -29.13 12.31
CA VAL A 240 -1.10 -29.71 13.23
C VAL A 240 -0.49 -29.83 14.62
N THR A 241 -0.88 -28.91 15.51
CA THR A 241 -0.41 -28.84 16.90
C THR A 241 -1.57 -28.95 17.88
N VAL A 242 -1.26 -29.25 19.14
CA VAL A 242 -2.26 -29.22 20.23
C VAL A 242 -3.08 -27.92 20.20
N ASP A 243 -2.46 -26.77 19.96
CA ASP A 243 -3.14 -25.47 20.01
C ASP A 243 -3.92 -25.12 18.72
N THR A 244 -3.53 -25.61 17.53
CA THR A 244 -4.41 -25.54 16.36
C THR A 244 -5.65 -26.44 16.54
N CYS A 245 -5.49 -27.60 17.17
CA CYS A 245 -6.61 -28.46 17.57
C CYS A 245 -7.48 -27.81 18.66
N LYS A 246 -6.92 -27.16 19.70
CA LYS A 246 -7.71 -26.42 20.71
C LYS A 246 -8.53 -25.30 20.09
N ALA A 247 -7.96 -24.55 19.15
CA ALA A 247 -8.63 -23.42 18.52
C ALA A 247 -9.90 -23.84 17.76
N GLN A 248 -9.88 -25.00 17.10
CA GLN A 248 -11.09 -25.58 16.50
C GLN A 248 -12.00 -26.26 17.53
N LEU A 249 -11.46 -26.96 18.54
CA LEU A 249 -12.27 -27.61 19.58
C LEU A 249 -13.13 -26.61 20.38
N LEU A 250 -12.67 -25.38 20.51
CA LEU A 250 -13.38 -24.27 21.16
C LEU A 250 -14.28 -23.48 20.20
N TYR A 251 -14.36 -23.85 18.92
CA TYR A 251 -15.20 -23.19 17.92
C TYR A 251 -16.65 -23.70 17.99
N GLU A 252 -17.61 -22.78 17.99
CA GLU A 252 -19.08 -23.00 18.03
C GLU A 252 -19.71 -23.86 19.15
N ILE A 253 -18.94 -24.65 19.89
CA ILE A 253 -19.40 -25.41 21.05
C ILE A 253 -20.13 -24.53 22.08
N GLN A 254 -21.09 -25.12 22.79
CA GLN A 254 -21.97 -24.39 23.71
C GLN A 254 -21.44 -24.40 25.15
N GLY A 255 -20.69 -25.44 25.47
CA GLY A 255 -20.10 -25.81 26.76
C GLY A 255 -19.48 -27.20 26.63
N PRO A 256 -19.14 -27.89 27.73
CA PRO A 256 -18.52 -29.22 27.69
C PRO A 256 -19.47 -30.32 27.16
N ILE A 257 -20.79 -30.13 27.23
CA ILE A 257 -21.79 -31.02 26.66
C ILE A 257 -22.18 -30.53 25.26
N TYR A 258 -21.78 -31.28 24.22
CA TYR A 258 -22.00 -30.93 22.81
C TYR A 258 -23.08 -31.82 22.17
N LEU A 259 -24.16 -31.20 21.69
CA LEU A 259 -25.37 -31.88 21.23
C LEU A 259 -25.40 -31.99 19.69
N LYS A 260 -25.41 -33.21 19.14
CA LYS A 260 -25.72 -33.48 17.71
C LYS A 260 -26.75 -34.64 17.60
N PRO A 261 -27.45 -34.83 16.45
CA PRO A 261 -28.65 -35.68 16.36
C PRO A 261 -28.48 -37.16 16.73
N ASP A 262 -27.28 -37.73 16.56
CA ASP A 262 -27.03 -39.16 16.78
C ASP A 262 -26.34 -39.48 18.11
N VAL A 263 -25.64 -38.51 18.72
CA VAL A 263 -24.91 -38.65 19.99
C VAL A 263 -24.70 -37.30 20.66
N ILE A 264 -24.60 -37.29 21.99
CA ILE A 264 -24.07 -36.18 22.77
C ILE A 264 -22.61 -36.49 23.13
N ALA A 265 -21.68 -35.59 22.83
CA ALA A 265 -20.30 -35.68 23.31
C ALA A 265 -20.14 -34.92 24.63
N ASP A 266 -19.69 -35.63 25.66
CA ASP A 266 -19.23 -35.08 26.93
C ASP A 266 -17.71 -34.88 26.87
N ASN A 267 -17.31 -33.61 26.86
CA ASN A 267 -15.94 -33.15 26.71
C ASN A 267 -15.30 -32.69 28.04
N HIS A 268 -15.91 -32.91 29.22
CA HIS A 268 -15.29 -32.49 30.49
C HIS A 268 -13.91 -33.12 30.71
N GLY A 269 -13.73 -34.37 30.27
CA GLY A 269 -12.46 -35.09 30.37
C GLY A 269 -11.45 -34.80 29.25
N VAL A 270 -11.83 -34.01 28.23
CA VAL A 270 -11.15 -34.01 26.93
C VAL A 270 -9.67 -33.63 27.04
N ASN A 271 -8.84 -34.35 26.29
CA ASN A 271 -7.40 -34.18 26.29
C ASN A 271 -6.83 -34.28 24.85
N LEU A 272 -6.04 -33.27 24.49
CA LEU A 272 -5.28 -33.17 23.24
C LEU A 272 -3.79 -33.34 23.54
N THR A 273 -3.13 -34.28 22.87
CA THR A 273 -1.72 -34.60 23.12
C THR A 273 -0.95 -34.72 21.82
N GLN A 274 0.17 -34.00 21.70
CA GLN A 274 1.07 -34.15 20.56
C GLN A 274 1.71 -35.54 20.60
N ILE A 275 1.55 -36.34 19.54
CA ILE A 275 2.13 -37.69 19.43
C ILE A 275 3.12 -37.84 18.27
N GLY A 276 3.39 -36.75 17.55
CA GLY A 276 4.40 -36.65 16.51
C GLY A 276 4.31 -35.30 15.78
N THR A 277 5.24 -35.07 14.85
CA THR A 277 5.17 -33.95 13.90
C THR A 277 3.84 -34.03 13.15
N ASP A 278 3.08 -32.93 13.14
CA ASP A 278 1.75 -32.84 12.52
C ASP A 278 0.74 -33.91 12.98
N ARG A 279 0.89 -34.47 14.19
CA ARG A 279 0.01 -35.53 14.71
C ARG A 279 -0.40 -35.28 16.15
N VAL A 280 -1.69 -35.04 16.35
CA VAL A 280 -2.31 -34.78 17.66
C VAL A 280 -3.34 -35.86 17.96
N ARG A 281 -3.18 -36.56 19.08
CA ARG A 281 -4.20 -37.47 19.61
C ARG A 281 -5.25 -36.67 20.38
N LEU A 282 -6.51 -36.96 20.08
CA LEU A 282 -7.66 -36.53 20.86
C LEU A 282 -8.17 -37.73 21.67
N SER A 283 -8.52 -37.49 22.94
CA SER A 283 -8.79 -38.55 23.92
C SER A 283 -9.75 -38.06 25.03
N ASN A 284 -10.26 -39.02 25.81
CA ASN A 284 -11.11 -38.78 26.99
C ASN A 284 -12.42 -38.03 26.71
N ILE A 285 -12.98 -38.21 25.51
CA ILE A 285 -14.37 -37.86 25.20
C ILE A 285 -15.26 -39.01 25.65
N LYS A 286 -16.41 -38.71 26.22
CA LYS A 286 -17.43 -39.69 26.59
C LYS A 286 -18.70 -39.47 25.78
N GLY A 287 -19.40 -40.54 25.43
CA GLY A 287 -20.67 -40.47 24.71
C GLY A 287 -21.87 -40.61 25.64
N LEU A 288 -22.91 -39.83 25.36
CA LEU A 288 -24.24 -39.93 25.98
C LEU A 288 -25.30 -40.08 24.86
N PRO A 289 -26.49 -40.64 25.16
CA PRO A 289 -27.57 -40.76 24.19
C PRO A 289 -27.95 -39.43 23.52
N PRO A 290 -28.40 -39.43 22.25
CA PRO A 290 -28.73 -38.21 21.50
C PRO A 290 -29.78 -37.31 22.16
N PRO A 291 -29.78 -36.00 21.83
CA PRO A 291 -30.65 -35.01 22.43
C PRO A 291 -32.12 -35.14 21.97
N PRO A 292 -33.05 -34.56 22.73
CA PRO A 292 -34.46 -34.36 22.38
C PRO A 292 -34.85 -34.13 20.92
N THR A 293 -34.02 -33.34 20.24
CA THR A 293 -34.38 -32.42 19.15
C THR A 293 -33.22 -32.20 18.18
N ALA A 294 -33.51 -31.90 16.91
CA ALA A 294 -32.52 -31.47 15.91
C ALA A 294 -32.54 -29.94 15.70
N LYS A 295 -31.45 -29.38 15.14
CA LYS A 295 -31.31 -27.95 14.76
C LYS A 295 -32.07 -27.67 13.45
N LEU A 296 -32.60 -26.46 13.29
CA LEU A 296 -33.32 -25.94 12.12
C LEU A 296 -32.81 -24.52 11.80
N ALA A 297 -32.74 -24.11 10.53
CA ALA A 297 -32.12 -22.84 10.10
C ALA A 297 -32.94 -22.00 9.08
N PHE A 298 -32.70 -20.68 9.09
CA PHE A 298 -33.30 -19.66 8.20
C PHE A 298 -32.47 -18.34 8.25
N ASN A 299 -32.48 -17.47 7.22
CA ASN A 299 -31.39 -16.49 7.01
C ASN A 299 -31.74 -15.07 6.49
N VAL A 300 -31.20 -14.02 7.17
CA VAL A 300 -30.95 -12.62 6.71
C VAL A 300 -29.77 -12.05 7.55
N LEU A 301 -28.75 -11.24 7.15
CA LEU A 301 -28.54 -10.44 5.91
C LEU A 301 -27.42 -9.32 5.82
N LYS A 302 -26.38 -8.99 6.66
CA LYS A 302 -25.32 -7.96 6.23
C LYS A 302 -23.81 -7.90 6.68
N THR A 303 -22.84 -7.86 5.70
CA THR A 303 -21.36 -7.51 5.76
C THR A 303 -20.52 -7.26 4.42
N GLN A 304 -20.03 -8.26 3.62
CA GLN A 304 -18.87 -8.21 2.65
C GLN A 304 -19.07 -7.45 1.34
N VAL A 305 -20.22 -7.67 0.69
CA VAL A 305 -20.74 -7.28 -0.65
C VAL A 305 -20.02 -6.18 -1.44
N LEU A 306 -19.43 -5.23 -0.74
CA LEU A 306 -18.32 -4.39 -1.11
C LEU A 306 -17.21 -5.09 -1.97
N LYS A 307 -17.13 -6.44 -1.96
CA LYS A 307 -16.29 -7.29 -2.85
C LYS A 307 -17.02 -8.06 -3.97
N THR A 308 -18.35 -8.19 -3.94
CA THR A 308 -19.11 -9.10 -4.83
C THR A 308 -20.26 -8.43 -5.58
N ILE A 309 -20.53 -7.14 -5.30
CA ILE A 309 -21.35 -6.30 -6.18
C ILE A 309 -20.51 -5.73 -7.31
N ASP A 310 -21.11 -5.59 -8.49
CA ASP A 310 -20.61 -4.65 -9.49
C ASP A 310 -20.86 -3.21 -8.99
N ARG A 311 -19.78 -2.45 -8.79
CA ARG A 311 -19.85 -1.05 -8.36
C ARG A 311 -20.43 -0.12 -9.43
N SER A 312 -20.48 -0.54 -10.70
CA SER A 312 -21.07 0.25 -11.79
C SER A 312 -22.60 0.34 -11.70
N ALA A 313 -23.25 -0.56 -10.95
CA ALA A 313 -24.70 -0.60 -10.79
C ALA A 313 -25.27 0.45 -9.82
N PHE A 314 -24.43 1.24 -9.15
CA PHE A 314 -24.81 2.19 -8.10
C PHE A 314 -24.47 3.64 -8.48
N THR A 315 -25.42 4.55 -8.27
CA THR A 315 -25.24 6.00 -8.47
C THR A 315 -24.59 6.68 -7.27
N THR A 316 -24.77 6.13 -6.07
CA THR A 316 -24.14 6.60 -4.83
C THR A 316 -23.80 5.41 -3.94
N PHE A 317 -22.59 5.35 -3.39
CA PHE A 317 -22.15 4.26 -2.54
C PHE A 317 -21.13 4.75 -1.49
N THR A 318 -21.47 4.70 -0.20
CA THR A 318 -20.55 5.11 0.89
C THR A 318 -20.52 4.12 2.05
N ILE A 319 -19.37 4.05 2.72
CA ILE A 319 -19.15 3.33 3.98
C ILE A 319 -18.52 4.34 4.95
N GLU A 320 -19.18 4.62 6.06
CA GLU A 320 -18.84 5.73 6.95
C GLU A 320 -18.75 5.22 8.40
N LYS A 321 -17.60 5.42 9.05
CA LYS A 321 -17.41 5.06 10.47
C LYS A 321 -17.79 6.24 11.37
N TYR A 322 -18.72 6.02 12.28
CA TYR A 322 -19.18 7.01 13.25
C TYR A 322 -18.61 6.69 14.64
N GLY A 323 -17.66 7.52 15.08
CA GLY A 323 -17.08 7.50 16.43
C GLY A 323 -15.85 6.62 16.61
N THR A 324 -15.51 6.43 17.89
CA THR A 324 -14.41 5.62 18.43
C THR A 324 -14.85 5.05 19.77
N ALA A 325 -14.46 3.83 20.10
CA ALA A 325 -14.79 3.21 21.38
C ALA A 325 -14.20 4.02 22.54
N GLN A 326 -14.92 4.09 23.66
CA GLN A 326 -14.44 4.75 24.87
C GLN A 326 -13.32 3.93 25.52
N HIS A 327 -12.30 4.60 26.07
CA HIS A 327 -11.27 3.95 26.90
C HIS A 327 -11.87 3.53 28.25
N ASP A 328 -11.67 2.26 28.65
CA ASP A 328 -12.34 1.60 29.79
C ASP A 328 -13.88 1.74 29.72
N PRO A 329 -14.51 1.21 28.65
CA PRO A 329 -15.94 1.41 28.40
C PRO A 329 -16.77 0.67 29.45
N ARG A 330 -17.82 1.29 29.99
CA ARG A 330 -18.67 0.66 31.02
C ARG A 330 -19.84 -0.16 30.46
N SER A 331 -20.11 -0.06 29.16
CA SER A 331 -21.15 -0.78 28.44
C SER A 331 -20.66 -1.17 27.04
N GLN A 332 -21.27 -2.20 26.46
CA GLN A 332 -21.12 -2.61 25.07
C GLN A 332 -21.45 -1.46 24.12
N ALA A 333 -22.42 -0.60 24.47
CA ALA A 333 -22.71 0.62 23.72
C ALA A 333 -21.53 1.59 23.67
N ALA A 334 -20.84 1.81 24.80
CA ALA A 334 -19.63 2.65 24.85
C ALA A 334 -18.39 1.98 24.20
N ALA A 335 -18.37 0.64 24.13
CA ALA A 335 -17.33 -0.14 23.46
C ALA A 335 -17.53 -0.25 21.93
N THR A 336 -18.74 0.01 21.41
CA THR A 336 -19.11 -0.25 20.02
C THR A 336 -18.98 1.01 19.15
N VAL A 337 -18.52 0.82 17.91
CA VAL A 337 -18.39 1.88 16.90
C VAL A 337 -19.28 1.54 15.71
N GLN A 338 -20.13 2.47 15.28
CA GLN A 338 -21.06 2.21 14.18
C GLN A 338 -20.38 2.38 12.81
N PHE A 339 -20.69 1.48 11.88
CA PHE A 339 -20.39 1.64 10.46
C PHE A 339 -21.70 1.75 9.68
N ARG A 340 -21.93 2.89 9.04
CA ARG A 340 -23.05 3.13 8.13
C ARG A 340 -22.65 2.69 6.73
N ILE A 341 -23.55 2.02 6.01
CA ILE A 341 -23.34 1.62 4.61
C ILE A 341 -24.54 2.08 3.79
N PHE A 342 -24.36 3.12 2.98
CA PHE A 342 -25.40 3.72 2.14
C PHE A 342 -25.17 3.34 0.67
N ALA A 343 -26.24 2.95 -0.02
CA ALA A 343 -26.22 2.57 -1.43
C ALA A 343 -27.48 3.05 -2.15
N GLN A 344 -27.31 3.53 -3.38
CA GLN A 344 -28.36 4.00 -4.29
C GLN A 344 -28.00 3.52 -5.70
N GLY A 345 -28.99 3.08 -6.48
CA GLY A 345 -28.78 2.55 -7.84
C GLY A 345 -30.07 2.62 -8.66
N THR A 346 -29.95 2.44 -9.98
CA THR A 346 -31.04 2.62 -10.95
C THR A 346 -31.81 1.34 -11.28
N ARG A 347 -31.40 0.19 -10.72
CA ARG A 347 -32.01 -1.13 -10.94
C ARG A 347 -32.26 -1.84 -9.62
N ALA A 348 -33.33 -2.65 -9.56
CA ALA A 348 -33.74 -3.31 -8.33
C ALA A 348 -32.81 -4.47 -7.95
N GLU A 349 -32.36 -5.25 -8.94
CA GLU A 349 -31.61 -6.51 -8.72
C GLU A 349 -30.26 -6.26 -8.04
N ALA A 350 -29.64 -5.12 -8.35
CA ALA A 350 -28.38 -4.68 -7.72
C ALA A 350 -28.49 -4.54 -6.19
N PHE A 351 -29.70 -4.31 -5.66
CA PHE A 351 -29.91 -4.27 -4.21
C PHE A 351 -29.99 -5.65 -3.57
N ASP A 352 -30.28 -6.70 -4.33
CA ASP A 352 -30.18 -8.09 -3.88
C ASP A 352 -28.76 -8.63 -4.01
N ASP A 353 -28.01 -8.22 -5.03
CA ASP A 353 -26.55 -8.40 -5.02
C ASP A 353 -25.95 -7.69 -3.80
N PHE A 354 -26.36 -6.44 -3.48
CA PHE A 354 -26.01 -5.72 -2.24
C PHE A 354 -26.57 -6.34 -0.94
N LYS A 355 -27.32 -7.45 -1.02
CA LYS A 355 -27.66 -8.35 0.10
C LYS A 355 -26.84 -9.65 0.07
N ARG A 356 -26.71 -10.30 -1.08
CA ARG A 356 -26.16 -11.65 -1.31
C ARG A 356 -24.91 -11.94 -0.52
N ALA A 357 -23.79 -11.46 -1.01
CA ALA A 357 -22.52 -11.64 -0.35
C ALA A 357 -22.39 -10.71 0.85
N VAL A 358 -23.46 -10.27 1.54
CA VAL A 358 -23.33 -9.34 2.65
C VAL A 358 -23.03 -10.11 3.96
N PHE A 359 -23.83 -10.93 4.65
CA PHE A 359 -23.24 -11.69 5.81
C PHE A 359 -22.07 -12.63 5.43
N TYR A 360 -21.76 -12.86 4.15
CA TYR A 360 -20.59 -13.61 3.72
C TYR A 360 -19.24 -13.15 4.36
N ASN A 361 -19.01 -11.86 4.68
CA ASN A 361 -17.82 -11.44 5.48
C ASN A 361 -18.06 -11.52 6.98
N GLY A 362 -19.30 -11.50 7.46
CA GLY A 362 -19.62 -11.27 8.87
C GLY A 362 -18.89 -12.24 9.80
N PRO A 363 -19.01 -13.56 9.57
CA PRO A 363 -18.26 -14.59 10.27
C PRO A 363 -16.74 -14.52 10.04
N GLN A 364 -16.30 -14.03 8.87
CA GLN A 364 -14.90 -13.93 8.44
C GLN A 364 -14.24 -12.57 8.82
N GLY A 365 -14.92 -11.74 9.61
CA GLY A 365 -14.55 -10.37 9.91
C GLY A 365 -13.59 -10.23 11.10
N PHE A 366 -13.49 -9.00 11.61
CA PHE A 366 -12.80 -8.73 12.87
C PHE A 366 -13.62 -9.23 14.07
N CYS A 367 -12.94 -9.57 15.18
CA CYS A 367 -13.60 -9.99 16.40
C CYS A 367 -14.54 -8.88 16.92
N GLY A 368 -15.73 -9.26 17.37
CA GLY A 368 -16.77 -8.33 17.79
C GLY A 368 -17.63 -7.70 16.69
N PHE A 369 -17.47 -8.08 15.42
CA PHE A 369 -18.42 -7.66 14.38
C PHE A 369 -19.85 -8.17 14.68
N HIS A 370 -20.80 -7.24 14.73
CA HIS A 370 -22.24 -7.48 14.87
C HIS A 370 -23.00 -6.39 14.10
N ALA A 371 -24.30 -6.61 13.84
CA ALA A 371 -25.13 -5.67 13.09
C ALA A 371 -26.56 -5.62 13.66
N GLY A 372 -27.06 -4.42 13.95
CA GLY A 372 -28.46 -4.20 14.31
C GLY A 372 -29.36 -4.49 13.11
N MET A 373 -30.21 -5.52 13.23
CA MET A 373 -31.05 -6.05 12.15
C MET A 373 -32.35 -5.24 11.91
N ASP A 374 -32.31 -3.93 12.17
CA ASP A 374 -33.49 -3.07 12.14
C ASP A 374 -33.83 -2.58 10.72
N TRP A 375 -34.57 -3.42 9.99
CA TRP A 375 -35.14 -3.09 8.68
C TRP A 375 -36.47 -2.32 8.74
N ARG A 376 -36.95 -1.94 9.94
CA ARG A 376 -38.29 -1.35 10.15
C ARG A 376 -38.43 0.05 9.51
N THR A 377 -37.31 0.72 9.24
CA THR A 377 -37.25 2.05 8.60
C THR A 377 -37.53 2.03 7.09
N MET A 378 -37.53 0.87 6.43
CA MET A 378 -37.83 0.76 4.99
C MET A 378 -39.27 0.33 4.69
N VAL A 379 -39.83 -0.59 5.47
CA VAL A 379 -41.21 -1.12 5.31
C VAL A 379 -41.67 -1.75 6.63
N PRO A 380 -42.96 -1.69 7.01
CA PRO A 380 -43.50 -2.52 8.08
C PRO A 380 -43.28 -4.01 7.80
N ARG A 381 -42.87 -4.78 8.80
CA ARG A 381 -42.58 -6.22 8.69
C ARG A 381 -43.11 -7.01 9.89
N PRO A 382 -43.45 -8.30 9.73
CA PRO A 382 -43.74 -9.19 10.84
C PRO A 382 -42.57 -9.29 11.84
N TYR A 383 -42.89 -9.41 13.12
CA TYR A 383 -41.93 -9.54 14.21
C TYR A 383 -41.89 -11.01 14.67
N VAL A 384 -40.70 -11.62 14.70
CA VAL A 384 -40.52 -13.06 14.94
C VAL A 384 -39.80 -13.28 16.26
N LYS A 385 -40.54 -13.75 17.28
CA LYS A 385 -39.98 -14.13 18.57
C LYS A 385 -39.44 -15.57 18.52
N TYR A 386 -38.14 -15.73 18.76
CA TYR A 386 -37.53 -17.06 18.85
C TYR A 386 -37.79 -17.67 20.23
N PHE A 387 -38.39 -18.86 20.28
CA PHE A 387 -38.64 -19.60 21.52
C PHE A 387 -38.01 -20.99 21.43
N PRO A 388 -36.81 -21.22 22.01
CA PRO A 388 -36.19 -22.53 22.02
C PRO A 388 -36.94 -23.45 22.99
N ALA A 389 -37.57 -24.50 22.45
CA ALA A 389 -38.30 -25.51 23.21
C ALA A 389 -37.69 -26.90 23.00
N LEU A 390 -37.75 -27.74 24.03
CA LEU A 390 -37.40 -29.16 23.93
C LEU A 390 -38.65 -29.98 23.58
N VAL A 391 -38.56 -30.79 22.53
CA VAL A 391 -39.53 -31.83 22.17
C VAL A 391 -38.90 -33.19 22.51
N GLN A 392 -39.71 -34.23 22.74
CA GLN A 392 -39.20 -35.58 23.03
C GLN A 392 -38.95 -36.39 21.74
N GLN A 393 -37.82 -37.12 21.68
CA GLN A 393 -37.44 -37.98 20.53
C GLN A 393 -38.54 -38.97 20.16
N ASP A 394 -39.30 -39.46 21.15
CA ASP A 394 -40.39 -40.42 20.97
C ASP A 394 -41.62 -39.86 20.21
N LYS A 395 -41.64 -38.54 19.93
CA LYS A 395 -42.64 -37.88 19.09
C LYS A 395 -42.14 -37.57 17.67
N VAL A 396 -40.91 -37.95 17.32
CA VAL A 396 -40.24 -37.58 16.06
C VAL A 396 -39.92 -38.82 15.22
N PRO A 397 -40.89 -39.37 14.46
CA PRO A 397 -40.61 -40.40 13.45
C PRO A 397 -39.89 -39.78 12.24
N MET A 398 -39.11 -40.60 11.53
CA MET A 398 -38.41 -40.21 10.30
C MET A 398 -38.84 -41.11 9.14
N VAL A 399 -38.77 -40.61 7.90
CA VAL A 399 -39.21 -41.36 6.71
C VAL A 399 -38.16 -41.21 5.61
N VAL A 400 -37.74 -42.33 5.01
CA VAL A 400 -36.73 -42.36 3.95
C VAL A 400 -37.40 -42.72 2.62
N HIS A 401 -37.32 -41.83 1.63
CA HIS A 401 -37.97 -41.99 0.33
C HIS A 401 -36.95 -42.38 -0.76
N PHE A 402 -37.31 -43.33 -1.63
CA PHE A 402 -36.45 -43.82 -2.72
C PHE A 402 -36.93 -43.25 -4.06
N ILE A 403 -36.01 -42.73 -4.88
CA ILE A 403 -36.33 -42.03 -6.13
C ILE A 403 -36.60 -42.97 -7.32
N ASP A 404 -36.21 -44.24 -7.23
CA ASP A 404 -36.40 -45.21 -8.32
C ASP A 404 -37.86 -45.69 -8.47
N GLY A 405 -38.74 -45.33 -7.52
CA GLY A 405 -40.16 -45.68 -7.51
C GLY A 405 -40.45 -47.18 -7.37
N LYS A 406 -39.45 -48.00 -7.01
CA LYS A 406 -39.58 -49.48 -6.97
C LYS A 406 -39.63 -50.05 -5.56
N LYS A 407 -39.54 -49.20 -4.54
CA LYS A 407 -39.80 -49.52 -3.13
C LYS A 407 -40.54 -48.36 -2.47
N ASP A 408 -41.51 -48.70 -1.63
CA ASP A 408 -42.19 -47.75 -0.76
C ASP A 408 -41.22 -47.12 0.25
N ALA A 409 -41.62 -45.97 0.81
CA ALA A 409 -40.81 -45.22 1.74
C ALA A 409 -40.53 -46.02 3.04
N ALA A 410 -39.26 -46.12 3.42
CA ALA A 410 -38.85 -46.81 4.64
C ALA A 410 -39.11 -45.92 5.86
N PHE A 411 -40.14 -46.28 6.63
CA PHE A 411 -40.50 -45.61 7.88
C PHE A 411 -39.53 -46.00 9.00
N ILE A 412 -38.93 -45.02 9.68
CA ILE A 412 -38.12 -45.20 10.89
C ILE A 412 -38.98 -44.72 12.07
N PRO A 413 -39.41 -45.61 12.99
CA PRO A 413 -40.20 -45.21 14.14
C PRO A 413 -39.40 -44.25 15.04
N ALA A 414 -40.13 -43.38 15.75
CA ALA A 414 -39.56 -42.51 16.77
C ALA A 414 -38.82 -43.32 17.85
N ARG A 415 -37.72 -42.81 18.37
CA ARG A 415 -36.90 -43.53 19.37
C ARG A 415 -37.66 -43.59 20.70
N ASP A 416 -37.83 -44.78 21.25
CA ASP A 416 -38.61 -45.00 22.48
C ASP A 416 -38.03 -44.18 23.65
N ALA A 417 -38.90 -43.57 24.46
CA ALA A 417 -38.51 -42.71 25.57
C ALA A 417 -37.65 -43.45 26.61
N LYS A 418 -37.79 -44.77 26.75
CA LYS A 418 -36.95 -45.60 27.64
C LYS A 418 -35.49 -45.69 27.20
N ASP A 419 -35.22 -45.49 25.90
CA ASP A 419 -33.90 -45.58 25.28
C ASP A 419 -33.19 -44.21 25.22
N CYS A 420 -33.81 -43.19 25.82
CA CYS A 420 -33.30 -41.83 25.95
C CYS A 420 -32.73 -41.58 27.36
N GLY A 421 -31.47 -41.13 27.45
CA GLY A 421 -30.80 -40.89 28.74
C GLY A 421 -31.28 -39.63 29.46
N GLN A 422 -31.12 -39.59 30.79
CA GLN A 422 -31.28 -38.34 31.55
C GLN A 422 -30.13 -37.38 31.25
N VAL A 423 -30.45 -36.10 31.08
CA VAL A 423 -29.47 -35.03 30.83
C VAL A 423 -28.76 -34.67 32.14
N PRO A 424 -27.42 -34.71 32.22
CA PRO A 424 -26.68 -34.27 33.40
C PRO A 424 -26.88 -32.78 33.71
N THR A 425 -26.97 -32.43 34.99
CA THR A 425 -27.00 -31.03 35.43
C THR A 425 -25.60 -30.41 35.31
N GLN A 426 -25.49 -29.25 34.68
CA GLN A 426 -24.20 -28.56 34.50
C GLN A 426 -23.70 -27.98 35.85
N PRO A 427 -22.44 -28.23 36.25
CA PRO A 427 -21.85 -27.60 37.44
C PRO A 427 -21.71 -26.08 37.27
N THR A 428 -21.92 -25.35 38.36
CA THR A 428 -21.52 -23.95 38.50
C THR A 428 -20.27 -23.87 39.37
N ASP A 429 -19.12 -24.08 38.74
CA ASP A 429 -17.83 -24.07 39.43
C ASP A 429 -17.40 -22.62 39.69
N GLU A 430 -17.54 -22.16 40.94
CA GLU A 430 -16.82 -21.00 41.47
C GLU A 430 -15.57 -21.47 42.22
N PRO A 431 -14.44 -20.74 42.16
CA PRO A 431 -13.22 -21.16 42.82
C PRO A 431 -13.40 -21.12 44.34
N LYS A 432 -13.09 -22.23 45.02
CA LYS A 432 -13.31 -22.45 46.48
C LYS A 432 -12.62 -21.43 47.40
N ARG A 433 -11.72 -20.61 46.84
CA ARG A 433 -11.31 -19.31 47.37
C ARG A 433 -11.20 -18.33 46.20
N ALA A 434 -11.82 -17.15 46.32
CA ALA A 434 -11.35 -15.99 45.57
C ALA A 434 -9.91 -15.67 46.02
N ALA A 435 -9.00 -15.45 45.06
CA ALA A 435 -7.62 -15.11 45.38
C ALA A 435 -7.54 -13.70 45.95
N SER A 436 -7.36 -13.57 47.28
CA SER A 436 -7.22 -12.26 47.92
C SER A 436 -6.00 -11.51 47.39
N SER A 437 -6.04 -10.17 47.43
CA SER A 437 -4.89 -9.33 47.09
C SER A 437 -3.63 -9.72 47.89
N SER A 438 -3.80 -10.11 49.16
CA SER A 438 -2.76 -10.63 50.05
C SER A 438 -2.21 -12.02 49.68
N MET A 439 -2.87 -12.75 48.77
CA MET A 439 -2.40 -14.02 48.21
C MET A 439 -1.74 -13.80 46.84
N MET A 440 -2.33 -12.96 45.97
CA MET A 440 -1.69 -12.56 44.71
C MET A 440 -0.32 -11.91 44.94
N GLY A 441 -0.22 -10.98 45.89
CA GLY A 441 1.04 -10.33 46.31
C GLY A 441 2.02 -11.23 47.09
N LYS A 442 1.79 -12.54 47.13
CA LYS A 442 2.74 -13.56 47.60
C LYS A 442 3.16 -14.55 46.51
N ILE A 443 2.45 -14.58 45.39
CA ILE A 443 2.69 -15.49 44.25
C ILE A 443 3.49 -14.76 43.16
N PHE A 444 3.24 -13.47 42.98
CA PHE A 444 3.93 -12.63 41.99
C PHE A 444 4.73 -11.51 42.70
N PRO A 445 5.87 -11.05 42.12
CA PRO A 445 6.63 -9.90 42.62
C PRO A 445 5.81 -8.61 42.69
N PRO A 446 6.25 -7.60 43.46
CA PRO A 446 5.52 -6.34 43.62
C PRO A 446 5.52 -5.50 42.34
N GLY A 447 4.50 -5.68 41.51
CA GLY A 447 4.20 -4.86 40.35
C GLY A 447 2.80 -5.13 39.81
N MET A 448 1.94 -4.12 39.81
CA MET A 448 0.64 -4.13 39.13
C MET A 448 0.62 -3.02 38.08
N THR A 449 -0.04 -3.27 36.94
CA THR A 449 -0.20 -2.30 35.86
C THR A 449 -1.68 -2.21 35.45
N ARG A 450 -2.19 -0.98 35.20
CA ARG A 450 -3.53 -0.78 34.65
C ARG A 450 -3.47 -0.89 33.13
N ARG A 451 -4.05 -1.96 32.58
CA ARG A 451 -4.07 -2.29 31.15
C ARG A 451 -5.43 -2.91 30.78
N PRO A 452 -5.85 -2.89 29.49
CA PRO A 452 -6.99 -3.68 29.05
C PRO A 452 -6.79 -5.16 29.41
N LEU A 453 -7.83 -5.83 29.92
CA LEU A 453 -7.81 -7.28 30.20
C LEU A 453 -7.34 -8.09 28.96
N GLY A 454 -7.66 -7.59 27.76
CA GLY A 454 -7.29 -8.18 26.49
C GLY A 454 -5.79 -8.24 26.17
N ASP A 455 -4.93 -7.52 26.90
CA ASP A 455 -3.47 -7.53 26.71
C ASP A 455 -2.81 -8.84 27.18
N LEU A 456 -3.48 -9.57 28.09
CA LEU A 456 -3.03 -10.83 28.66
C LEU A 456 -3.99 -11.99 28.37
N VAL A 457 -5.30 -11.70 28.28
CA VAL A 457 -6.36 -12.70 28.19
C VAL A 457 -7.01 -12.69 26.82
N LEU A 458 -7.12 -13.87 26.20
CA LEU A 458 -7.85 -14.09 24.95
C LEU A 458 -9.30 -14.45 25.26
N ALA A 459 -10.23 -14.12 24.37
CA ALA A 459 -11.64 -14.47 24.55
C ALA A 459 -12.39 -14.74 23.23
N ARG A 460 -13.54 -15.39 23.35
CA ARG A 460 -14.53 -15.57 22.27
C ARG A 460 -15.93 -15.65 22.87
N SER A 461 -16.92 -15.06 22.21
CA SER A 461 -18.31 -15.05 22.67
C SER A 461 -19.32 -15.26 21.55
N GLY A 462 -20.54 -15.66 21.90
CA GLY A 462 -21.65 -15.79 20.96
C GLY A 462 -22.99 -16.09 21.61
N ASP A 463 -24.04 -16.00 20.81
CA ASP A 463 -25.41 -16.28 21.19
C ASP A 463 -25.72 -17.79 21.32
N LYS A 464 -26.68 -18.08 22.21
CA LYS A 464 -27.41 -19.34 22.36
C LYS A 464 -28.88 -19.01 22.66
N GLY A 465 -29.57 -18.44 21.67
CA GLY A 465 -30.92 -17.89 21.82
C GLY A 465 -30.91 -16.58 22.62
N GLY A 466 -31.72 -16.50 23.68
CA GLY A 466 -31.74 -15.36 24.62
C GLY A 466 -30.51 -15.23 25.53
N ASN A 467 -29.53 -16.13 25.39
CA ASN A 467 -28.37 -16.26 26.27
C ASN A 467 -27.08 -15.95 25.51
N ALA A 468 -26.09 -15.40 26.19
CA ALA A 468 -24.73 -15.20 25.66
C ALA A 468 -23.76 -16.19 26.33
N ASN A 469 -22.79 -16.73 25.59
CA ASN A 469 -21.65 -17.43 26.16
C ASN A 469 -20.34 -16.65 25.92
N ILE A 470 -19.37 -16.77 26.84
CA ILE A 470 -18.06 -16.13 26.76
C ILE A 470 -17.00 -17.08 27.32
N GLY A 471 -16.07 -17.53 26.47
CA GLY A 471 -14.86 -18.23 26.90
C GLY A 471 -13.67 -17.27 27.01
N PHE A 472 -12.90 -17.37 28.08
CA PHE A 472 -11.64 -16.66 28.32
C PHE A 472 -10.50 -17.67 28.52
N TRP A 473 -9.32 -17.41 27.97
CA TRP A 473 -8.15 -18.27 28.17
C TRP A 473 -6.83 -17.48 28.11
N VAL A 474 -5.77 -18.11 28.59
CA VAL A 474 -4.39 -17.60 28.52
C VAL A 474 -3.49 -18.62 27.82
N ARG A 475 -2.29 -18.19 27.40
CA ARG A 475 -1.32 -19.04 26.71
C ARG A 475 -0.26 -19.67 27.63
N ASP A 476 -0.27 -19.30 28.91
CA ASP A 476 0.77 -19.61 29.89
C ASP A 476 0.16 -20.10 31.21
N GLU A 477 0.71 -21.19 31.73
CA GLU A 477 0.19 -21.87 32.92
C GLU A 477 0.28 -21.02 34.19
N SER A 478 1.32 -20.19 34.32
CA SER A 478 1.45 -19.26 35.46
C SER A 478 0.42 -18.12 35.40
N ALA A 479 -0.05 -17.76 34.21
CA ALA A 479 -1.15 -16.82 34.05
C ALA A 479 -2.52 -17.47 34.33
N TYR A 480 -2.66 -18.80 34.20
CA TYR A 480 -3.97 -19.46 34.37
C TYR A 480 -4.47 -19.42 35.81
N ALA A 481 -3.58 -19.63 36.79
CA ALA A 481 -3.94 -19.50 38.21
C ALA A 481 -4.44 -18.08 38.57
N TRP A 482 -3.88 -17.04 37.93
CA TRP A 482 -4.39 -15.68 38.06
C TRP A 482 -5.74 -15.51 37.36
N LEU A 483 -5.90 -15.96 36.11
CA LEU A 483 -7.15 -15.90 35.35
C LEU A 483 -8.31 -16.56 36.11
N GLN A 484 -8.09 -17.78 36.60
CA GLN A 484 -9.04 -18.62 37.32
C GLN A 484 -9.53 -17.94 38.60
N GLY A 485 -8.61 -17.39 39.41
CA GLY A 485 -8.92 -16.68 40.65
C GLY A 485 -9.47 -15.27 40.47
N TYR A 486 -9.23 -14.63 39.32
CA TYR A 486 -9.69 -13.28 39.00
C TYR A 486 -11.10 -13.26 38.37
N LEU A 487 -11.34 -14.09 37.35
CA LEU A 487 -12.64 -14.20 36.69
C LEU A 487 -13.56 -15.15 37.50
N THR A 488 -14.17 -14.61 38.55
CA THR A 488 -15.38 -15.16 39.19
C THR A 488 -16.63 -14.66 38.47
N SER A 489 -17.81 -15.27 38.69
CA SER A 489 -19.04 -14.75 38.08
C SER A 489 -19.37 -13.35 38.60
N GLN A 490 -19.02 -13.04 39.85
CA GLN A 490 -19.15 -11.69 40.40
C GLN A 490 -18.27 -10.69 39.65
N ARG A 491 -17.02 -11.04 39.35
CA ARG A 491 -16.12 -10.16 38.59
C ARG A 491 -16.59 -9.95 37.16
N VAL A 492 -17.19 -10.96 36.51
CA VAL A 492 -17.79 -10.78 35.18
C VAL A 492 -18.96 -9.79 35.19
N LYS A 493 -19.82 -9.77 36.23
CA LYS A 493 -20.87 -8.74 36.38
C LYS A 493 -20.27 -7.32 36.44
N GLU A 494 -19.21 -7.13 37.21
CA GLU A 494 -18.51 -5.84 37.32
C GLU A 494 -17.82 -5.41 36.01
N LEU A 495 -17.37 -6.38 35.21
CA LEU A 495 -16.78 -6.15 33.90
C LEU A 495 -17.83 -5.87 32.80
N LEU A 496 -19.03 -6.44 32.91
CA LEU A 496 -20.20 -6.07 32.10
C LEU A 496 -20.77 -4.70 32.49
N GLY A 497 -20.51 -4.25 33.72
CA GLY A 497 -20.73 -2.87 34.15
C GLY A 497 -22.19 -2.43 34.07
N ASP A 498 -22.48 -1.47 33.21
CA ASP A 498 -23.80 -0.83 33.10
C ASP A 498 -24.79 -1.67 32.28
N ASP A 499 -24.33 -2.75 31.62
CA ASP A 499 -25.18 -3.71 30.89
C ASP A 499 -25.68 -4.87 31.77
N TRP A 500 -25.26 -4.96 33.05
CA TRP A 500 -25.70 -6.03 33.94
C TRP A 500 -27.02 -5.72 34.65
N ASP A 501 -28.01 -6.60 34.49
CA ASP A 501 -29.29 -6.56 35.20
C ASP A 501 -29.41 -7.71 36.20
N ALA A 502 -29.99 -7.46 37.38
CA ALA A 502 -30.20 -8.46 38.42
C ALA A 502 -31.15 -9.61 38.02
N ARG A 503 -31.91 -9.46 36.92
CA ARG A 503 -32.74 -10.51 36.32
C ARG A 503 -31.93 -11.54 35.52
N TYR A 504 -30.69 -11.22 35.13
CA TYR A 504 -29.83 -12.16 34.41
C TYR A 504 -29.21 -13.18 35.35
N GLN A 505 -29.13 -14.42 34.89
CA GLN A 505 -28.39 -15.48 35.58
C GLN A 505 -27.02 -15.63 34.91
N ILE A 506 -26.01 -16.06 35.65
CA ILE A 506 -24.68 -16.35 35.12
C ILE A 506 -24.19 -17.67 35.67
N GLU A 507 -23.72 -18.53 34.78
CA GLU A 507 -23.12 -19.82 35.08
C GLU A 507 -21.64 -19.78 34.68
N ARG A 508 -20.78 -20.40 35.49
CA ARG A 508 -19.33 -20.46 35.30
C ARG A 508 -18.89 -21.91 35.21
N CYS A 509 -18.03 -22.21 34.25
CA CYS A 509 -17.52 -23.54 33.93
C CYS A 509 -16.00 -23.43 33.67
N GLU A 510 -15.20 -24.38 34.16
CA GLU A 510 -13.76 -24.39 33.92
C GLU A 510 -13.35 -25.49 32.93
N PHE A 511 -12.48 -25.14 31.99
CA PHE A 511 -11.82 -26.10 31.11
C PHE A 511 -10.33 -26.13 31.49
N VAL A 512 -10.03 -26.77 32.62
CA VAL A 512 -8.70 -26.76 33.26
C VAL A 512 -7.59 -27.23 32.30
N ASN A 513 -7.83 -28.34 31.58
CA ASN A 513 -6.89 -28.87 30.57
C ASN A 513 -6.65 -27.93 29.37
N LEU A 514 -7.53 -26.94 29.17
CA LEU A 514 -7.45 -25.94 28.10
C LEU A 514 -6.98 -24.56 28.61
N GLN A 515 -6.67 -24.44 29.92
CA GLN A 515 -6.31 -23.18 30.60
C GLN A 515 -7.36 -22.07 30.36
N ALA A 516 -8.63 -22.46 30.38
CA ALA A 516 -9.76 -21.59 30.07
C ALA A 516 -10.83 -21.56 31.18
N VAL A 517 -11.56 -20.45 31.25
CA VAL A 517 -12.73 -20.20 32.09
C VAL A 517 -13.86 -19.71 31.19
N HIS A 518 -15.04 -20.33 31.29
CA HIS A 518 -16.18 -20.09 30.42
C HIS A 518 -17.41 -19.67 31.22
N PHE A 519 -18.21 -18.79 30.62
CA PHE A 519 -19.42 -18.24 31.22
C PHE A 519 -20.61 -18.38 30.27
N VAL A 520 -21.78 -18.64 30.84
CA VAL A 520 -23.07 -18.55 30.15
C VAL A 520 -23.97 -17.58 30.91
N ILE A 521 -24.35 -16.48 30.27
CA ILE A 521 -25.20 -15.43 30.82
C ILE A 521 -26.59 -15.59 30.22
N LYS A 522 -27.59 -15.88 31.06
CA LYS A 522 -28.96 -16.19 30.62
C LYS A 522 -29.85 -14.95 30.62
N GLY A 523 -30.62 -14.78 29.55
CA GLY A 523 -31.58 -13.68 29.38
C GLY A 523 -31.00 -12.33 28.96
N ILE A 524 -29.68 -12.16 28.91
CA ILE A 524 -29.02 -10.89 28.53
C ILE A 524 -29.30 -10.49 27.08
N LEU A 525 -29.63 -11.44 26.20
CA LEU A 525 -30.06 -11.17 24.83
C LEU A 525 -31.59 -11.16 24.67
N GLN A 526 -32.34 -11.11 25.78
CA GLN A 526 -33.81 -11.10 25.80
C GLN A 526 -34.38 -12.33 25.08
N ASP A 527 -35.17 -12.13 24.04
CA ASP A 527 -35.76 -13.18 23.19
C ASP A 527 -34.82 -13.64 22.05
N GLY A 528 -33.53 -13.31 22.12
CA GLY A 528 -32.55 -13.62 21.07
C GLY A 528 -32.66 -12.71 19.84
N VAL A 529 -31.73 -12.90 18.89
CA VAL A 529 -31.41 -11.91 17.83
C VAL A 529 -32.59 -11.47 16.94
N SER A 530 -33.62 -12.29 16.75
CA SER A 530 -34.77 -11.95 15.91
C SER A 530 -35.75 -10.96 16.56
N SER A 531 -35.62 -10.74 17.87
CA SER A 531 -36.56 -9.98 18.70
C SER A 531 -35.91 -9.07 19.75
N SER A 532 -34.63 -9.24 20.07
CA SER A 532 -33.92 -8.42 21.05
C SER A 532 -33.81 -6.95 20.62
N ASN A 533 -33.86 -6.02 21.58
CA ASN A 533 -33.55 -4.60 21.33
C ASN A 533 -32.11 -4.20 21.74
N VAL A 534 -31.29 -5.14 22.22
CA VAL A 534 -29.89 -4.89 22.59
C VAL A 534 -29.01 -4.72 21.35
N LEU A 535 -27.89 -4.01 21.50
CA LEU A 535 -27.03 -3.60 20.38
C LEU A 535 -26.41 -4.80 19.64
N ASP A 536 -25.89 -5.78 20.38
CA ASP A 536 -25.35 -7.04 19.87
C ASP A 536 -26.24 -8.22 20.27
N GLY A 537 -27.38 -8.37 19.59
CA GLY A 537 -28.27 -9.52 19.76
C GLY A 537 -27.65 -10.89 19.42
N PHE A 538 -26.40 -10.93 18.94
CA PHE A 538 -25.61 -12.13 18.64
C PHE A 538 -24.48 -12.40 19.68
N ALA A 539 -24.27 -11.52 20.65
CA ALA A 539 -23.17 -11.51 21.63
C ALA A 539 -21.74 -11.70 21.06
N LYS A 540 -21.47 -11.49 19.77
CA LYS A 540 -20.15 -11.72 19.15
C LYS A 540 -19.07 -10.75 19.64
N SER A 541 -19.48 -9.61 20.22
CA SER A 541 -18.62 -8.57 20.80
C SER A 541 -18.48 -8.64 22.32
N MET A 542 -19.30 -9.45 23.02
CA MET A 542 -19.36 -9.41 24.49
C MET A 542 -18.02 -9.78 25.16
N GLY A 543 -17.27 -10.74 24.59
CA GLY A 543 -15.91 -11.06 25.03
C GLY A 543 -14.89 -9.94 24.76
N GLU A 544 -15.02 -9.23 23.63
CA GLU A 544 -14.14 -8.09 23.29
C GLU A 544 -14.44 -6.86 24.15
N PHE A 545 -15.71 -6.61 24.46
CA PHE A 545 -16.14 -5.58 25.43
C PHE A 545 -15.52 -5.85 26.81
N VAL A 546 -15.62 -7.09 27.32
CA VAL A 546 -14.99 -7.45 28.61
C VAL A 546 -13.46 -7.34 28.54
N ARG A 547 -12.82 -7.72 27.41
CA ARG A 547 -11.37 -7.52 27.19
C ARG A 547 -10.95 -6.04 27.11
N ALA A 548 -11.84 -5.13 26.69
CA ALA A 548 -11.56 -3.70 26.62
C ALA A 548 -11.61 -2.98 27.98
N ARG A 549 -12.11 -3.63 29.04
CA ARG A 549 -12.10 -3.10 30.41
C ARG A 549 -10.66 -2.95 30.91
N VAL A 550 -10.33 -1.80 31.49
CA VAL A 550 -8.97 -1.51 31.97
C VAL A 550 -8.86 -1.92 33.44
N ILE A 551 -8.04 -2.92 33.71
CA ILE A 551 -7.95 -3.58 35.01
C ILE A 551 -6.50 -3.57 35.50
N GLU A 552 -6.31 -3.77 36.81
CA GLU A 552 -4.99 -4.06 37.36
C GLU A 552 -4.63 -5.53 37.12
N MET A 553 -3.45 -5.75 36.53
CA MET A 553 -2.87 -7.07 36.26
C MET A 553 -1.42 -7.12 36.74
N PRO A 554 -0.87 -8.30 37.12
CA PRO A 554 0.54 -8.43 37.49
C PRO A 554 1.44 -7.99 36.34
N THR A 555 2.34 -7.04 36.59
CA THR A 555 3.21 -6.45 35.56
C THR A 555 4.08 -7.52 34.90
N GLU A 556 4.56 -8.51 35.66
CA GLU A 556 5.34 -9.63 35.12
C GLU A 556 4.54 -10.50 34.13
N LEU A 557 3.25 -10.79 34.38
CA LEU A 557 2.44 -11.57 33.44
C LEU A 557 2.15 -10.80 32.16
N VAL A 558 1.83 -9.51 32.27
CA VAL A 558 1.63 -8.62 31.11
C VAL A 558 2.94 -8.43 30.35
N GLN A 559 4.07 -8.29 31.05
CA GLN A 559 5.39 -8.19 30.44
C GLN A 559 5.82 -9.50 29.79
N LYS A 560 5.54 -10.68 30.37
CA LYS A 560 5.87 -11.99 29.81
C LYS A 560 5.02 -12.33 28.58
N GLU A 561 3.73 -11.99 28.59
CA GLU A 561 2.87 -12.14 27.41
C GLU A 561 3.20 -11.08 26.35
N ALA A 562 3.63 -9.86 26.72
CA ALA A 562 4.29 -8.96 25.79
C ALA A 562 5.55 -9.61 25.22
N GLU A 563 6.50 -10.02 26.08
CA GLU A 563 7.68 -10.91 25.98
C GLU A 563 7.55 -12.02 24.90
N ARG A 564 6.38 -12.69 24.92
CA ARG A 564 5.99 -13.74 23.98
C ARG A 564 5.44 -13.20 22.67
N ASN A 565 4.55 -12.20 22.72
CA ASN A 565 4.01 -11.58 21.51
C ASN A 565 5.13 -10.96 20.67
N VAL A 566 5.95 -10.07 21.26
CA VAL A 566 7.36 -10.35 21.65
C VAL A 566 8.33 -11.05 20.69
N SER A 567 8.82 -12.19 21.13
CA SER A 567 9.75 -13.04 20.39
C SER A 567 9.12 -13.59 19.10
N GLY A 568 7.82 -13.86 19.08
CA GLY A 568 7.16 -14.64 18.03
C GLY A 568 6.67 -13.91 16.76
N SER A 569 7.24 -12.77 16.31
CA SER A 569 6.56 -11.99 15.24
C SER A 569 7.39 -11.17 14.24
N CYS A 570 8.71 -11.33 14.22
CA CYS A 570 9.53 -10.93 13.07
C CYS A 570 9.49 -11.96 11.91
N ARG A 571 8.29 -12.48 11.57
CA ARG A 571 8.08 -13.28 10.34
C ARG A 571 8.52 -12.46 9.11
N PRO A 572 9.54 -12.88 8.34
CA PRO A 572 10.09 -12.06 7.25
C PRO A 572 9.09 -11.72 6.14
N ALA A 573 8.11 -12.59 5.90
CA ALA A 573 7.03 -12.37 4.93
C ALA A 573 6.21 -11.08 5.19
N LYS A 574 6.25 -10.51 6.41
CA LYS A 574 5.56 -9.26 6.75
C LYS A 574 5.96 -8.08 5.86
N ILE A 575 7.21 -8.02 5.39
CA ILE A 575 7.66 -6.92 4.52
C ILE A 575 7.33 -7.17 3.04
N ALA A 576 7.26 -8.43 2.61
CA ALA A 576 7.11 -8.81 1.20
C ALA A 576 5.80 -8.31 0.58
N ASN A 577 4.66 -8.47 1.28
CA ASN A 577 3.36 -8.05 0.76
C ASN A 577 3.22 -6.50 0.67
N PRO A 578 3.53 -5.69 1.72
CA PRO A 578 3.47 -4.23 1.62
C PRO A 578 4.43 -3.59 0.61
N ILE A 579 5.52 -4.26 0.22
CA ILE A 579 6.49 -3.76 -0.77
C ILE A 579 6.21 -4.26 -2.19
N GLY A 580 5.09 -4.95 -2.41
CA GLY A 580 4.63 -5.31 -3.74
C GLY A 580 5.17 -6.63 -4.31
N VAL A 581 5.69 -7.54 -3.48
CA VAL A 581 6.10 -8.86 -3.99
C VAL A 581 4.90 -9.56 -4.65
N PRO A 582 5.00 -9.97 -5.93
CA PRO A 582 3.92 -10.59 -6.68
C PRO A 582 3.75 -12.09 -6.37
N LYS A 583 2.55 -12.62 -6.67
CA LYS A 583 2.14 -14.02 -6.43
C LYS A 583 3.02 -15.08 -7.13
N ASP A 584 3.78 -14.72 -8.16
CA ASP A 584 4.74 -15.64 -8.81
C ASP A 584 6.05 -15.82 -8.01
N SER A 585 6.41 -14.83 -7.19
CA SER A 585 7.63 -14.82 -6.36
C SER A 585 7.37 -15.43 -4.97
N LEU A 586 6.76 -16.64 -4.97
CA LEU A 586 6.26 -17.29 -3.75
C LEU A 586 7.31 -17.45 -2.64
N HIS A 587 8.58 -17.68 -2.96
CA HIS A 587 9.67 -17.82 -1.98
C HIS A 587 9.91 -16.61 -1.05
N PHE A 588 9.17 -15.50 -1.19
CA PHE A 588 9.12 -14.41 -0.20
C PHE A 588 7.75 -14.22 0.48
N LEU A 589 6.71 -14.92 0.01
CA LEU A 589 5.30 -14.82 0.44
C LEU A 589 4.74 -16.14 1.03
N TYR A 590 5.52 -17.22 0.96
CA TYR A 590 5.08 -18.61 1.11
C TYR A 590 6.11 -19.34 1.96
N GLU A 591 5.89 -19.36 3.28
CA GLU A 591 6.95 -19.65 4.25
C GLU A 591 7.45 -21.13 4.35
N LEU A 592 6.78 -22.10 3.69
CA LEU A 592 7.20 -23.48 3.41
C LEU A 592 7.51 -23.70 1.91
N HIS A 593 7.65 -22.65 1.10
CA HIS A 593 8.31 -22.80 -0.19
C HIS A 593 9.65 -23.51 0.01
N PRO A 594 10.01 -24.55 -0.76
CA PRO A 594 11.25 -25.33 -0.52
C PRO A 594 12.54 -24.51 -0.72
N ALA A 595 12.41 -23.28 -1.22
CA ALA A 595 13.45 -22.26 -1.29
C ALA A 595 13.00 -20.92 -0.66
N PHE A 596 12.12 -20.95 0.36
CA PHE A 596 11.69 -19.75 1.10
C PHE A 596 12.90 -19.01 1.68
N ALA A 597 12.80 -17.69 1.74
CA ALA A 597 13.80 -16.82 2.34
C ALA A 597 13.16 -15.58 2.95
N ALA A 598 13.87 -14.97 3.90
CA ALA A 598 13.62 -13.58 4.21
C ALA A 598 13.88 -12.72 2.96
N PHE A 599 13.01 -11.72 2.70
CA PHE A 599 13.32 -10.74 1.67
C PHE A 599 14.62 -9.98 2.07
N PRO A 600 15.66 -9.88 1.21
CA PRO A 600 17.02 -9.54 1.66
C PRO A 600 17.20 -8.20 2.39
N THR A 601 16.29 -7.25 2.22
CA THR A 601 16.33 -5.95 2.92
C THR A 601 15.62 -5.92 4.27
N PHE A 602 14.88 -6.98 4.65
CA PHE A 602 14.07 -7.08 5.87
C PHE A 602 14.74 -6.59 7.16
N PRO A 603 16.06 -6.80 7.41
CA PRO A 603 16.72 -6.33 8.63
C PRO A 603 16.65 -4.82 8.88
N ILE A 604 16.51 -4.00 7.83
CA ILE A 604 16.45 -2.53 7.96
C ILE A 604 15.28 -2.09 8.86
N ASN A 605 14.24 -2.92 8.96
CA ASN A 605 13.06 -2.71 9.80
C ASN A 605 13.24 -3.17 11.25
N LEU A 606 14.13 -4.14 11.51
CA LEU A 606 14.41 -4.65 12.86
C LEU A 606 15.00 -3.56 13.77
N ALA A 607 15.70 -2.58 13.19
CA ALA A 607 16.26 -1.45 13.93
C ALA A 607 15.21 -0.55 14.60
N PHE A 608 14.06 -0.33 13.96
CA PHE A 608 12.95 0.45 14.50
C PHE A 608 12.11 -0.37 15.47
N LYS A 609 11.81 -1.60 15.02
CA LYS A 609 10.90 -2.52 15.67
C LYS A 609 11.50 -3.12 16.94
N GLN A 610 12.82 -3.31 16.96
CA GLN A 610 13.55 -3.98 18.02
C GLN A 610 12.91 -5.33 18.33
N THR A 611 12.56 -5.57 19.58
CA THR A 611 11.83 -6.75 20.03
C THR A 611 10.31 -6.63 19.82
N ASP A 612 9.74 -5.41 19.77
CA ASP A 612 8.29 -5.17 19.76
C ASP A 612 7.51 -5.76 18.57
N GLN A 613 6.25 -6.14 18.83
CA GLN A 613 5.42 -6.89 17.87
C GLN A 613 3.96 -6.42 17.78
N ASP A 614 3.69 -5.27 18.39
CA ASP A 614 2.48 -4.47 18.25
C ASP A 614 2.87 -3.00 17.97
N ILE A 615 1.90 -2.11 17.84
CA ILE A 615 2.11 -0.68 17.64
C ILE A 615 2.69 -0.04 18.90
N PHE A 616 3.88 0.54 18.79
CA PHE A 616 4.51 1.36 19.83
C PHE A 616 4.49 2.84 19.47
N ASP A 617 4.65 3.72 20.47
CA ASP A 617 4.89 5.15 20.23
C ASP A 617 6.28 5.35 19.61
N PHE A 618 6.28 5.59 18.30
CA PHE A 618 7.48 5.85 17.51
C PHE A 618 8.25 7.09 18.00
N ILE A 619 7.55 8.13 18.44
CA ILE A 619 8.18 9.38 18.88
C ILE A 619 8.87 9.15 20.22
N ALA A 620 8.15 8.57 21.21
CA ALA A 620 8.73 8.26 22.50
C ALA A 620 9.96 7.32 22.37
N ARG A 621 9.87 6.29 21.52
CA ARG A 621 10.98 5.33 21.29
C ARG A 621 12.18 5.93 20.56
N THR A 622 11.97 6.82 19.60
CA THR A 622 13.05 7.37 18.78
C THR A 622 13.80 8.52 19.49
N THR A 623 13.42 8.84 20.74
CA THR A 623 14.21 9.68 21.67
C THR A 623 15.53 9.00 22.03
N THR A 624 16.54 9.14 21.17
CA THR A 624 17.85 8.48 21.35
C THR A 624 18.55 8.93 22.63
N GLY A 625 19.15 7.98 23.36
CA GLY A 625 20.12 8.30 24.41
C GLY A 625 21.24 9.19 23.86
N GLY A 626 21.56 10.27 24.57
CA GLY A 626 22.45 11.31 24.08
C GLY A 626 23.86 10.82 23.78
N VAL A 627 24.41 11.20 22.62
CA VAL A 627 25.81 10.97 22.29
C VAL A 627 26.67 11.92 23.15
N PRO A 628 27.67 11.42 23.92
CA PRO A 628 28.48 12.28 24.78
C PRO A 628 29.15 13.44 24.02
N GLY A 629 28.91 14.67 24.48
CA GLY A 629 29.43 15.89 23.85
C GLY A 629 28.58 16.44 22.69
N VAL A 630 27.39 15.89 22.44
CA VAL A 630 26.46 16.30 21.37
C VAL A 630 25.08 16.61 21.97
N PRO A 631 24.30 17.58 21.43
CA PRO A 631 22.93 17.82 21.89
C PRO A 631 22.00 16.61 21.68
N PRO A 632 20.87 16.53 22.40
CA PRO A 632 19.82 15.56 22.11
C PRO A 632 19.29 15.72 20.68
N PHE A 633 19.16 14.59 19.96
CA PHE A 633 18.57 14.55 18.62
C PHE A 633 17.04 14.49 18.72
N ASP A 634 16.35 15.46 18.13
CA ASP A 634 14.88 15.52 18.10
C ASP A 634 14.34 14.69 16.92
N ALA A 635 13.79 13.52 17.24
CA ALA A 635 13.19 12.63 16.26
C ALA A 635 11.95 13.24 15.56
N GLN A 636 11.19 14.13 16.21
CA GLN A 636 9.96 14.72 15.65
C GLN A 636 10.26 15.59 14.43
N ARG A 637 11.45 16.20 14.41
CA ARG A 637 11.92 17.09 13.35
C ARG A 637 13.03 16.44 12.53
N SER A 638 12.98 15.13 12.34
CA SER A 638 13.98 14.37 11.58
C SER A 638 13.41 13.69 10.34
N VAL A 639 14.24 13.53 9.29
CA VAL A 639 13.89 12.79 8.07
C VAL A 639 15.02 11.84 7.66
N ASP A 640 14.63 10.72 7.07
CA ASP A 640 15.54 9.69 6.54
C ASP A 640 16.21 10.20 5.25
N GLY A 641 17.54 10.13 5.18
CA GLY A 641 18.33 10.72 4.09
C GLY A 641 18.98 9.70 3.14
N GLU A 642 19.75 8.78 3.70
CA GLU A 642 20.41 7.68 2.97
C GLU A 642 20.22 6.38 3.75
N ARG A 643 19.93 5.29 3.03
CA ARG A 643 19.81 3.93 3.60
C ARG A 643 20.56 2.94 2.72
N ALA A 644 21.35 2.07 3.34
CA ALA A 644 22.05 0.98 2.68
C ALA A 644 22.07 -0.29 3.54
N ILE A 645 22.09 -1.44 2.89
CA ILE A 645 22.27 -2.76 3.50
C ILE A 645 23.26 -3.60 2.68
N THR A 646 24.09 -4.38 3.39
CA THR A 646 24.96 -5.40 2.82
C THR A 646 24.65 -6.73 3.49
N VAL A 647 24.28 -7.72 2.69
CA VAL A 647 23.99 -9.08 3.14
C VAL A 647 25.31 -9.85 3.25
N LEU A 648 25.70 -10.20 4.47
CA LEU A 648 26.90 -11.01 4.73
C LEU A 648 26.55 -12.50 4.61
N ARG A 649 25.43 -12.89 5.23
CA ARG A 649 24.81 -14.21 5.19
C ARG A 649 23.31 -14.03 4.96
N GLN A 650 22.67 -14.97 4.28
CA GLN A 650 21.21 -15.00 4.21
C GLN A 650 20.64 -15.20 5.62
N LEU A 651 19.54 -14.53 5.92
CA LEU A 651 18.86 -14.69 7.20
C LEU A 651 18.23 -16.09 7.28
N PRO A 652 18.37 -16.79 8.41
CA PRO A 652 17.61 -18.01 8.66
C PRO A 652 16.10 -17.71 8.60
N VAL A 653 15.35 -18.62 7.99
CA VAL A 653 13.89 -18.46 7.79
C VAL A 653 13.07 -18.68 9.07
N SER A 654 13.69 -19.23 10.10
CA SER A 654 13.13 -19.30 11.45
C SER A 654 14.09 -18.67 12.46
N SER A 655 13.54 -18.11 13.52
CA SER A 655 14.26 -17.64 14.72
C SER A 655 14.55 -18.75 15.73
N ASP A 656 14.16 -20.00 15.46
CA ASP A 656 14.38 -21.13 16.37
C ASP A 656 15.88 -21.29 16.71
N GLY A 657 16.25 -21.02 17.96
CA GLY A 657 17.62 -21.11 18.47
C GLY A 657 18.52 -19.90 18.20
N LEU A 658 18.00 -18.80 17.65
CA LEU A 658 18.75 -17.57 17.37
C LEU A 658 18.36 -16.46 18.35
N ASP A 659 19.35 -15.79 18.94
CA ASP A 659 19.15 -14.61 19.78
C ASP A 659 19.68 -13.38 19.05
N VAL A 660 18.83 -12.70 18.28
CA VAL A 660 19.29 -11.78 17.23
C VAL A 660 19.32 -10.32 17.71
N GLU A 661 20.53 -9.83 17.97
CA GLU A 661 20.82 -8.47 18.43
C GLU A 661 21.10 -7.50 17.26
N VAL A 662 20.61 -6.26 17.35
CA VAL A 662 20.98 -5.15 16.45
C VAL A 662 22.06 -4.29 17.13
N ARG A 663 23.34 -4.62 16.89
CA ARG A 663 24.49 -3.87 17.41
C ARG A 663 24.68 -2.57 16.66
N GLY A 664 24.12 -1.50 17.19
CA GLY A 664 24.21 -0.14 16.64
C GLY A 664 25.38 0.68 17.20
N ARG A 665 26.03 1.45 16.33
CA ARG A 665 26.97 2.51 16.71
C ARG A 665 26.74 3.77 15.87
N VAL A 666 26.83 4.93 16.49
CA VAL A 666 26.97 6.20 15.76
C VAL A 666 28.39 6.25 15.21
N ILE A 667 28.53 6.30 13.88
CA ILE A 667 29.84 6.38 13.19
C ILE A 667 30.26 7.82 12.91
N GLY A 668 29.32 8.76 12.99
CA GLY A 668 29.60 10.19 13.02
C GLY A 668 28.35 11.00 13.26
N VAL A 669 28.43 11.98 14.16
CA VAL A 669 27.48 13.11 14.18
C VAL A 669 28.17 14.28 13.51
N TYR A 670 27.48 14.96 12.61
CA TYR A 670 28.02 16.09 11.88
C TYR A 670 27.10 17.31 11.94
N ASP A 671 27.69 18.49 12.03
CA ASP A 671 26.99 19.76 11.86
C ASP A 671 27.03 20.15 10.38
N LYS A 672 25.86 20.50 9.82
CA LYS A 672 25.69 20.87 8.41
C LYS A 672 25.40 22.35 8.20
N GLY A 673 25.06 23.10 9.26
CA GLY A 673 24.41 24.41 9.16
C GLY A 673 22.99 24.31 8.59
N GLY A 674 21.98 24.45 9.45
CA GLY A 674 20.56 24.22 9.18
C GLY A 674 20.05 22.79 9.45
N ALA A 675 20.94 21.82 9.72
CA ALA A 675 20.57 20.47 10.15
C ALA A 675 21.72 19.71 10.85
N MET A 676 21.38 18.85 11.80
CA MET A 676 22.30 17.80 12.28
C MET A 676 22.25 16.60 11.31
N ILE A 677 23.40 15.99 11.02
CA ILE A 677 23.47 14.68 10.35
C ILE A 677 23.89 13.63 11.37
N LEU A 678 23.07 12.59 11.53
CA LEU A 678 23.43 11.40 12.29
C LEU A 678 23.74 10.27 11.30
N GLU A 679 25.01 9.88 11.19
CA GLU A 679 25.41 8.62 10.53
C GLU A 679 25.55 7.51 11.58
N ALA A 680 24.79 6.44 11.39
CA ALA A 680 24.87 5.24 12.21
C ALA A 680 25.12 3.99 11.34
N GLU A 681 25.85 3.05 11.92
CA GLU A 681 26.04 1.69 11.40
C GLU A 681 25.41 0.71 12.39
N GLN A 682 24.65 -0.25 11.87
CA GLN A 682 23.99 -1.29 12.65
C GLN A 682 24.35 -2.65 12.06
N THR A 683 24.85 -3.56 12.89
CA THR A 683 25.12 -4.95 12.50
C THR A 683 24.11 -5.87 13.16
N LEU A 684 23.45 -6.71 12.36
CA LEU A 684 22.59 -7.78 12.87
C LEU A 684 23.46 -9.00 13.21
N VAL A 685 23.43 -9.45 14.46
CA VAL A 685 24.31 -10.52 14.99
C VAL A 685 23.47 -11.49 15.82
N ASP A 686 23.66 -12.80 15.64
CA ASP A 686 23.19 -13.78 16.63
C ASP A 686 24.13 -13.76 17.85
N ALA A 687 23.61 -13.35 19.00
CA ALA A 687 24.35 -13.20 20.25
C ALA A 687 24.88 -14.54 20.79
N ASN A 688 24.19 -15.65 20.51
CA ASN A 688 24.61 -17.00 20.93
C ASN A 688 25.89 -17.47 20.22
N THR A 689 26.07 -17.12 18.94
CA THR A 689 27.19 -17.61 18.11
C THR A 689 28.17 -16.54 17.63
N GLY A 690 27.85 -15.26 17.79
CA GLY A 690 28.60 -14.14 17.24
C GLY A 690 28.48 -13.97 15.72
N VAL A 691 27.55 -14.68 15.08
CA VAL A 691 27.41 -14.68 13.61
C VAL A 691 26.75 -13.39 13.11
N GLU A 692 27.53 -12.54 12.43
CA GLU A 692 26.99 -11.40 11.67
C GLU A 692 26.18 -11.84 10.44
N TYR A 693 24.98 -11.30 10.25
CA TYR A 693 24.11 -11.58 9.10
C TYR A 693 24.06 -10.43 8.10
N THR A 694 23.82 -9.21 8.56
CA THR A 694 23.70 -8.02 7.70
C THR A 694 24.30 -6.78 8.34
N LYS A 695 24.97 -5.96 7.54
CA LYS A 695 25.43 -4.62 7.93
C LYS A 695 24.56 -3.56 7.27
N MET A 696 24.10 -2.61 8.07
CA MET A 696 23.14 -1.58 7.69
C MET A 696 23.74 -0.21 8.00
N ALA A 697 23.57 0.73 7.09
CA ALA A 697 23.99 2.12 7.28
C ALA A 697 22.79 3.06 7.08
N SER A 698 22.64 4.00 7.99
CA SER A 698 21.60 5.03 7.95
C SER A 698 22.21 6.42 8.09
N THR A 699 21.63 7.38 7.38
CA THR A 699 21.92 8.81 7.53
C THR A 699 20.61 9.53 7.76
N ALA A 700 20.38 10.00 8.99
CA ALA A 700 19.23 10.83 9.34
C ALA A 700 19.60 12.31 9.33
N PHE A 701 18.66 13.17 8.92
CA PHE A 701 18.80 14.62 8.95
C PHE A 701 17.83 15.20 9.99
N GLY A 702 18.37 15.73 11.09
CA GLY A 702 17.63 16.50 12.10
C GLY A 702 17.49 17.96 11.66
N ILE A 703 16.29 18.35 11.25
CA ILE A 703 15.96 19.65 10.66
C ILE A 703 16.02 20.74 11.74
N SER A 704 16.85 21.76 11.56
CA SER A 704 17.07 22.85 12.53
C SER A 704 17.56 22.37 13.91
N GLN A 705 18.51 21.42 13.92
CA GLN A 705 19.14 20.84 15.13
C GLN A 705 20.67 21.05 15.15
N ASP A 706 21.13 22.03 14.39
CA ASP A 706 22.52 22.45 14.21
C ASP A 706 22.97 23.51 15.24
N GLY A 707 24.24 23.95 15.13
CA GLY A 707 24.77 25.06 15.93
C GLY A 707 25.56 24.64 17.17
N TYR A 708 25.96 23.37 17.27
CA TYR A 708 26.68 22.81 18.44
C TYR A 708 28.18 22.61 18.21
N GLY A 709 28.69 22.95 17.01
CA GLY A 709 30.12 22.90 16.71
C GLY A 709 30.66 21.50 16.34
N GLY A 710 29.78 20.58 15.93
CA GLY A 710 30.17 19.25 15.45
C GLY A 710 31.04 19.28 14.18
N PRO A 711 31.78 18.19 13.88
CA PRO A 711 32.58 18.09 12.66
C PRO A 711 31.71 18.10 11.40
N ARG A 712 32.29 18.36 10.22
CA ARG A 712 31.57 18.32 8.93
C ARG A 712 31.66 16.94 8.27
N ARG A 713 30.56 16.47 7.66
CA ARG A 713 30.48 15.14 7.01
C ARG A 713 31.41 15.06 5.78
N PRO A 714 32.22 14.00 5.63
CA PRO A 714 33.00 13.77 4.41
C PRO A 714 32.12 13.58 3.16
N THR A 715 32.52 14.16 2.04
CA THR A 715 31.77 14.08 0.77
C THR A 715 31.79 12.68 0.17
N LYS A 716 30.60 12.08 -0.03
CA LYS A 716 30.38 10.86 -0.83
C LYS A 716 30.03 11.22 -2.28
N SER A 717 30.57 10.47 -3.24
CA SER A 717 30.21 10.58 -4.66
C SER A 717 28.78 10.11 -4.90
N ALA A 718 28.05 10.78 -5.80
CA ALA A 718 26.73 10.35 -6.24
C ALA A 718 26.83 9.27 -7.34
N VAL A 719 25.86 8.36 -7.39
CA VAL A 719 25.73 7.36 -8.47
C VAL A 719 25.00 8.00 -9.66
N SER A 720 25.59 7.86 -10.85
CA SER A 720 25.03 8.34 -12.12
C SER A 720 24.20 7.25 -12.81
N ILE A 721 22.97 7.58 -13.21
CA ILE A 721 22.11 6.65 -13.95
C ILE A 721 22.62 6.49 -15.40
N PRO A 722 22.78 5.26 -15.91
CA PRO A 722 23.13 5.04 -17.33
C PRO A 722 21.99 5.49 -18.24
N ALA A 723 22.35 5.99 -19.43
CA ALA A 723 21.39 6.60 -20.34
C ALA A 723 21.10 5.77 -21.60
N THR A 724 21.46 4.49 -21.58
CA THR A 724 20.89 3.48 -22.47
C THR A 724 19.43 3.21 -22.09
N THR A 725 18.69 2.46 -22.91
CA THR A 725 17.43 1.85 -22.47
C THR A 725 17.67 1.04 -21.18
N PRO A 726 16.78 1.10 -20.17
CA PRO A 726 16.86 0.22 -19.01
C PRO A 726 16.83 -1.25 -19.45
N ASP A 727 17.72 -2.07 -18.90
CA ASP A 727 17.71 -3.52 -19.09
C ASP A 727 16.44 -4.16 -18.49
N ALA A 728 15.88 -3.53 -17.46
CA ALA A 728 14.58 -3.86 -16.90
C ALA A 728 13.83 -2.61 -16.38
N VAL A 729 12.49 -2.70 -16.38
CA VAL A 729 11.60 -1.71 -15.76
C VAL A 729 10.52 -2.43 -14.97
N HIS A 730 10.41 -2.13 -13.68
CA HIS A 730 9.36 -2.61 -12.79
C HIS A 730 8.38 -1.48 -12.47
N VAL A 731 7.08 -1.75 -12.52
CA VAL A 731 6.02 -0.77 -12.23
C VAL A 731 5.18 -1.26 -11.06
N TYR A 732 5.15 -0.49 -9.98
CA TYR A 732 4.36 -0.79 -8.79
C TYR A 732 3.36 0.33 -8.51
N TYR A 733 2.08 -0.04 -8.35
CA TYR A 733 1.00 0.90 -8.10
C TYR A 733 0.73 0.96 -6.60
N THR A 734 1.05 2.09 -5.96
CA THR A 734 0.68 2.27 -4.55
C THR A 734 -0.80 2.64 -4.44
N THR A 735 -1.36 2.44 -3.25
CA THR A 735 -2.74 2.79 -2.90
C THR A 735 -2.72 3.74 -1.70
N GLU A 736 -3.84 4.41 -1.44
CA GLU A 736 -4.09 5.16 -0.19
C GLU A 736 -3.73 4.36 1.07
N THR A 737 -3.92 3.03 1.01
CA THR A 737 -3.64 2.10 2.11
C THR A 737 -2.19 1.60 2.17
N THR A 738 -1.33 1.87 1.18
CA THR A 738 0.04 1.31 1.12
C THR A 738 0.91 1.78 2.30
N ALA A 739 0.84 3.04 2.71
CA ALA A 739 1.55 3.53 3.91
C ALA A 739 0.99 2.88 5.20
N LEU A 740 -0.32 2.70 5.27
CA LEU A 740 -1.01 2.06 6.40
C LEU A 740 -0.69 0.56 6.52
N LEU A 741 -0.35 -0.10 5.40
CA LEU A 741 0.17 -1.48 5.38
C LEU A 741 1.66 -1.52 5.70
N TYR A 742 2.47 -0.63 5.11
CA TYR A 742 3.93 -0.67 5.30
C TYR A 742 4.35 -0.32 6.75
N ARG A 743 3.63 0.58 7.44
CA ARG A 743 3.92 0.89 8.87
C ARG A 743 3.88 -0.35 9.78
N LEU A 744 3.11 -1.38 9.44
CA LEU A 744 3.05 -2.65 10.17
C LEU A 744 4.37 -3.44 10.13
N CYS A 745 5.34 -3.01 9.32
CA CYS A 745 6.71 -3.52 9.31
C CYS A 745 7.61 -2.88 10.39
N GLY A 746 7.13 -1.91 11.17
CA GLY A 746 7.82 -1.37 12.36
C GLY A 746 8.04 0.15 12.38
N ASP A 747 7.82 0.86 11.27
CA ASP A 747 7.89 2.33 11.24
C ASP A 747 6.48 2.91 11.43
N TYR A 748 6.13 3.15 12.69
CA TYR A 748 4.80 3.61 13.10
C TYR A 748 4.60 5.14 13.08
N ASN A 749 5.57 5.93 12.60
CA ASN A 749 5.56 7.39 12.66
C ASN A 749 4.23 8.01 12.16
N PRO A 750 3.58 8.91 12.95
CA PRO A 750 2.31 9.56 12.58
C PRO A 750 2.31 10.26 11.21
N MET A 751 3.48 10.75 10.75
CA MET A 751 3.68 11.35 9.42
C MET A 751 3.23 10.45 8.24
N HIS A 752 3.08 9.14 8.47
CA HIS A 752 2.66 8.14 7.49
C HIS A 752 1.21 7.65 7.68
N ALA A 753 0.41 8.29 8.55
CA ALA A 753 -0.97 7.87 8.85
C ALA A 753 -1.93 9.00 9.25
N ASP A 754 -1.45 10.08 9.86
CA ASP A 754 -2.25 11.27 10.23
C ASP A 754 -2.02 12.38 9.19
N GLU A 755 -3.09 12.72 8.45
CA GLU A 755 -3.08 13.82 7.47
C GLU A 755 -2.79 15.19 8.11
N GLU A 756 -3.31 15.46 9.30
CA GLU A 756 -3.01 16.72 9.98
C GLU A 756 -1.56 16.74 10.48
N PHE A 757 -1.01 15.60 10.92
CA PHE A 757 0.42 15.53 11.28
C PHE A 757 1.29 15.80 10.06
N GLY A 758 0.98 15.17 8.92
CA GLY A 758 1.66 15.44 7.65
C GLY A 758 1.59 16.92 7.24
N LYS A 759 0.41 17.55 7.38
CA LYS A 759 0.21 18.99 7.10
C LYS A 759 0.95 19.89 8.10
N ARG A 760 0.94 19.57 9.40
CA ARG A 760 1.74 20.26 10.44
C ARG A 760 3.24 20.14 10.19
N ALA A 761 3.69 19.02 9.63
CA ALA A 761 5.08 18.77 9.23
C ALA A 761 5.48 19.41 7.89
N GLY A 762 4.54 20.04 7.16
CA GLY A 762 4.80 20.78 5.93
C GLY A 762 4.54 20.02 4.62
N PHE A 763 3.91 18.85 4.67
CA PHE A 763 3.49 18.06 3.50
C PHE A 763 2.03 18.33 3.11
N GLN A 764 1.58 17.82 1.95
CA GLN A 764 0.19 18.00 1.50
C GLN A 764 -0.83 17.15 2.28
N GLY A 765 -0.35 16.10 2.97
CA GLY A 765 -1.09 15.12 3.74
C GLY A 765 -0.10 14.11 4.34
N SER A 766 -0.56 12.92 4.70
CA SER A 766 0.33 11.81 5.08
C SER A 766 1.15 11.33 3.87
N ILE A 767 2.43 11.03 4.08
CA ILE A 767 3.35 10.58 3.03
C ILE A 767 3.63 9.08 3.16
N LEU A 768 3.99 8.41 2.07
CA LEU A 768 4.53 7.06 2.10
C LEU A 768 5.95 7.08 2.69
N HIS A 769 6.29 6.05 3.47
CA HIS A 769 7.61 5.85 4.03
C HIS A 769 8.69 5.85 2.94
N GLY A 770 9.79 6.58 3.17
CA GLY A 770 10.99 6.50 2.31
C GLY A 770 11.49 5.06 2.20
N LEU A 771 11.59 4.36 3.33
CA LEU A 771 11.92 2.94 3.41
C LEU A 771 10.90 2.00 2.73
N GLY A 772 9.62 2.39 2.65
CA GLY A 772 8.61 1.64 1.91
C GLY A 772 8.92 1.64 0.43
N THR A 773 9.05 2.85 -0.14
CA THR A 773 9.48 3.08 -1.52
C THR A 773 10.83 2.42 -1.82
N TRP A 774 11.78 2.47 -0.88
CA TRP A 774 13.11 1.85 -0.99
C TRP A 774 13.03 0.33 -1.16
N ASN A 775 12.21 -0.33 -0.34
CA ASN A 775 12.03 -1.77 -0.40
C ASN A 775 11.21 -2.21 -1.64
N MET A 776 10.27 -1.39 -2.12
CA MET A 776 9.59 -1.62 -3.42
C MET A 776 10.59 -1.58 -4.58
N ALA A 777 11.56 -0.65 -4.57
CA ALA A 777 12.63 -0.63 -5.56
C ALA A 777 13.55 -1.86 -5.44
N ALA A 778 13.92 -2.28 -4.23
CA ALA A 778 14.68 -3.51 -3.98
C ALA A 778 13.98 -4.76 -4.52
N GLN A 779 12.65 -4.85 -4.31
CA GLN A 779 11.80 -5.93 -4.80
C GLN A 779 11.82 -5.98 -6.34
N GLY A 780 11.67 -4.82 -7.00
CA GLY A 780 11.80 -4.72 -8.44
C GLY A 780 13.15 -5.23 -8.96
N LEU A 781 14.27 -4.75 -8.39
CA LEU A 781 15.61 -5.19 -8.80
C LEU A 781 15.81 -6.69 -8.65
N LEU A 782 15.39 -7.23 -7.50
CA LEU A 782 15.55 -8.65 -7.23
C LEU A 782 14.70 -9.51 -8.17
N ARG A 783 13.47 -9.08 -8.51
CA ARG A 783 12.63 -9.78 -9.48
C ARG A 783 13.23 -9.73 -10.89
N GLU A 784 13.33 -8.54 -11.48
CA GLU A 784 13.58 -8.42 -12.92
C GLU A 784 15.04 -8.72 -13.30
N MET A 785 16.02 -8.40 -12.44
CA MET A 785 17.45 -8.63 -12.71
C MET A 785 18.03 -9.83 -11.93
N GLY A 786 17.49 -10.08 -10.73
CA GLY A 786 17.87 -11.19 -9.86
C GLY A 786 17.15 -12.52 -10.17
N GLY A 787 16.06 -12.53 -10.94
CA GLY A 787 15.22 -13.72 -11.11
C GLY A 787 14.51 -14.12 -9.82
N SER A 788 14.25 -13.13 -8.96
CA SER A 788 13.83 -13.21 -7.56
C SER A 788 14.75 -13.99 -6.59
N ASP A 789 15.87 -14.61 -7.02
CA ASP A 789 16.74 -15.40 -6.12
C ASP A 789 17.45 -14.53 -5.06
N PRO A 790 17.10 -14.65 -3.76
CA PRO A 790 17.68 -13.84 -2.68
C PRO A 790 19.19 -13.97 -2.57
N ARG A 791 19.77 -15.12 -2.99
CA ARG A 791 21.20 -15.38 -2.93
C ARG A 791 22.00 -14.50 -3.90
N ARG A 792 21.35 -13.93 -4.91
CA ARG A 792 21.94 -12.95 -5.84
C ARG A 792 21.91 -11.50 -5.31
N PHE A 793 21.23 -11.23 -4.19
CA PHE A 793 21.13 -9.91 -3.59
C PHE A 793 22.27 -9.68 -2.57
N LYS A 794 23.37 -9.05 -3.00
CA LYS A 794 24.55 -8.84 -2.13
C LYS A 794 24.51 -7.56 -1.30
N SER A 795 24.14 -6.45 -1.92
CA SER A 795 24.09 -5.12 -1.28
C SER A 795 23.17 -4.20 -2.04
N PHE A 796 22.47 -3.31 -1.33
CA PHE A 796 21.53 -2.36 -1.92
C PHE A 796 21.51 -1.07 -1.10
N GLY A 797 21.35 0.07 -1.76
CA GLY A 797 21.33 1.36 -1.09
C GLY A 797 20.83 2.47 -2.00
N ALA A 798 20.21 3.49 -1.39
CA ALA A 798 19.73 4.66 -2.10
C ALA A 798 19.75 5.90 -1.21
N ARG A 799 19.56 7.06 -1.84
CA ARG A 799 19.37 8.35 -1.20
C ARG A 799 17.98 8.87 -1.55
N PHE A 800 17.22 9.27 -0.54
CA PHE A 800 15.90 9.86 -0.73
C PHE A 800 16.01 11.27 -1.32
N LYS A 801 15.15 11.59 -2.30
CA LYS A 801 15.12 12.90 -2.97
C LYS A 801 13.79 13.64 -2.84
N SER A 802 12.67 12.92 -2.92
CA SER A 802 11.33 13.50 -2.73
C SER A 802 10.46 12.54 -1.92
N VAL A 803 9.38 13.08 -1.37
CA VAL A 803 8.31 12.28 -0.78
C VAL A 803 7.47 11.62 -1.87
N VAL A 804 6.92 10.46 -1.54
CA VAL A 804 5.89 9.77 -2.31
C VAL A 804 4.59 9.90 -1.52
N TYR A 805 3.47 10.14 -2.17
CA TYR A 805 2.15 10.12 -1.53
C TYR A 805 1.49 8.75 -1.77
N PRO A 806 0.71 8.23 -0.81
CA PRO A 806 -0.15 7.07 -1.05
C PRO A 806 -1.02 7.29 -2.31
N GLY A 807 -1.07 6.32 -3.21
CA GLY A 807 -1.75 6.45 -4.51
C GLY A 807 -0.84 6.85 -5.69
N ASP A 808 0.40 7.28 -5.46
CA ASP A 808 1.41 7.46 -6.52
C ASP A 808 1.78 6.10 -7.16
N THR A 809 1.90 6.03 -8.49
CA THR A 809 2.46 4.87 -9.21
C THR A 809 3.98 5.02 -9.32
N LEU A 810 4.72 4.04 -8.80
CA LEU A 810 6.17 3.99 -8.86
C LEU A 810 6.64 3.23 -10.11
N VAL A 811 7.63 3.79 -10.80
CA VAL A 811 8.31 3.17 -11.94
C VAL A 811 9.80 3.08 -11.62
N THR A 812 10.30 1.88 -11.36
CA THR A 812 11.71 1.60 -11.08
C THR A 812 12.39 1.09 -12.35
N ARG A 813 13.38 1.83 -12.87
CA ARG A 813 14.17 1.48 -14.06
C ARG A 813 15.56 1.00 -13.62
N MET A 814 16.15 0.05 -14.33
CA MET A 814 17.34 -0.69 -13.90
C MET A 814 18.32 -0.91 -15.05
N TRP A 815 19.62 -0.85 -14.74
CA TRP A 815 20.71 -0.99 -15.70
C TRP A 815 21.87 -1.80 -15.10
N ARG A 816 22.39 -2.79 -15.85
CA ARG A 816 23.59 -3.56 -15.50
C ARG A 816 24.83 -2.82 -15.99
N VAL A 817 25.62 -2.28 -15.07
CA VAL A 817 26.79 -1.43 -15.38
C VAL A 817 28.13 -2.18 -15.31
N GLY A 818 28.12 -3.43 -14.88
CA GLY A 818 29.31 -4.27 -14.77
C GLY A 818 29.11 -5.42 -13.78
N ASN A 819 30.21 -6.01 -13.33
CA ASN A 819 30.23 -7.14 -12.42
C ASN A 819 31.32 -6.93 -11.34
N GLU A 820 31.03 -7.33 -10.09
CA GLU A 820 32.01 -7.36 -9.00
C GLU A 820 32.08 -8.79 -8.44
N GLY A 821 33.15 -9.51 -8.80
CA GLY A 821 33.24 -10.95 -8.58
C GLY A 821 32.10 -11.70 -9.27
N ASN A 822 31.32 -12.45 -8.49
CA ASN A 822 30.19 -13.24 -8.99
C ASN A 822 28.83 -12.49 -8.96
N PHE A 823 28.83 -11.18 -8.69
CA PHE A 823 27.61 -10.36 -8.59
C PHE A 823 27.53 -9.30 -9.67
N ASP A 824 26.31 -9.00 -10.12
CA ASP A 824 26.02 -7.95 -11.08
C ASP A 824 25.95 -6.58 -10.38
N LEU A 825 26.65 -5.58 -10.90
CA LEU A 825 26.50 -4.18 -10.47
C LEU A 825 25.30 -3.57 -11.20
N ILE A 826 24.22 -3.31 -10.46
CA ILE A 826 23.00 -2.70 -10.98
C ILE A 826 22.86 -1.26 -10.47
N VAL A 827 22.66 -0.32 -11.40
CA VAL A 827 22.22 1.05 -11.09
C VAL A 827 20.72 1.14 -11.39
N PHE A 828 19.99 1.93 -10.61
CA PHE A 828 18.54 2.04 -10.74
C PHE A 828 18.02 3.43 -10.34
N GLU A 829 16.81 3.73 -10.76
CA GLU A 829 16.10 4.97 -10.44
C GLU A 829 14.60 4.67 -10.25
N THR A 830 13.91 5.42 -9.38
CA THR A 830 12.46 5.28 -9.16
C THR A 830 11.75 6.63 -9.26
N VAL A 831 10.74 6.71 -10.13
CA VAL A 831 9.94 7.91 -10.40
C VAL A 831 8.45 7.67 -10.15
N VAL A 832 7.75 8.72 -9.72
CA VAL A 832 6.28 8.80 -9.68
C VAL A 832 5.77 9.09 -11.10
N LYS A 833 4.79 8.32 -11.56
CA LYS A 833 4.24 8.38 -12.92
C LYS A 833 3.25 9.54 -13.12
N GLU A 834 2.57 9.94 -12.05
CA GLU A 834 1.43 10.85 -12.06
C GLU A 834 1.85 12.31 -12.28
N ASP A 835 3.03 12.71 -11.84
CA ASP A 835 3.57 14.06 -11.98
C ASP A 835 5.05 14.09 -12.40
N GLY A 836 5.68 12.93 -12.58
CA GLY A 836 7.08 12.81 -12.93
C GLY A 836 8.04 13.06 -11.75
N ARG A 837 7.57 13.21 -10.51
CA ARG A 837 8.44 13.39 -9.34
C ARG A 837 9.44 12.25 -9.25
N VAL A 838 10.70 12.62 -9.28
CA VAL A 838 11.81 11.82 -8.78
C VAL A 838 11.54 11.46 -7.31
N ALA A 839 11.12 10.22 -7.03
CA ALA A 839 11.19 9.70 -5.66
C ALA A 839 12.67 9.59 -5.27
N PHE A 840 13.45 8.91 -6.14
CA PHE A 840 14.91 8.93 -6.13
C PHE A 840 15.53 8.55 -7.48
N VAL A 841 16.32 9.47 -8.04
CA VAL A 841 16.98 9.42 -9.35
C VAL A 841 18.30 10.22 -9.26
N GLY A 842 19.38 9.77 -9.90
CA GLY A 842 20.53 10.63 -10.20
C GLY A 842 20.24 11.48 -11.44
N GLU A 843 19.96 12.78 -11.30
CA GLU A 843 19.37 13.61 -12.37
C GLU A 843 20.24 14.82 -12.71
N THR A 844 20.31 15.17 -14.01
CA THR A 844 21.01 16.35 -14.54
C THR A 844 20.33 16.87 -15.81
N VAL A 845 20.31 18.18 -16.02
CA VAL A 845 19.69 18.82 -17.21
C VAL A 845 20.61 18.76 -18.44
N GLN A 846 20.04 18.46 -19.61
CA GLN A 846 20.77 18.25 -20.86
C GLN A 846 21.20 19.56 -21.54
N LEU A 847 22.48 19.92 -21.40
CA LEU A 847 23.15 21.05 -22.08
C LEU A 847 24.45 20.64 -22.80
N SER A 848 24.73 19.34 -22.84
CA SER A 848 26.00 18.75 -23.32
C SER A 848 26.34 19.12 -24.76
N PHE A 849 25.35 19.38 -25.63
CA PHE A 849 25.60 19.72 -27.03
C PHE A 849 26.40 21.02 -27.23
N ASN A 850 26.22 22.04 -26.37
CA ASN A 850 26.98 23.30 -26.49
C ASN A 850 28.47 23.08 -26.13
N VAL A 851 28.73 22.19 -25.16
CA VAL A 851 30.10 21.80 -24.78
C VAL A 851 30.73 20.94 -25.88
N ALA A 852 30.00 19.97 -26.43
CA ALA A 852 30.47 19.12 -27.54
C ALA A 852 30.78 19.94 -28.80
N ILE A 853 29.96 20.94 -29.15
CA ILE A 853 30.26 21.89 -30.24
C ILE A 853 31.55 22.69 -29.96
N GLY A 854 31.88 22.92 -28.69
CA GLY A 854 33.19 23.45 -28.26
C GLY A 854 34.39 22.59 -28.68
N GLU A 855 34.24 21.26 -28.62
CA GLU A 855 35.31 20.28 -28.90
C GLU A 855 35.26 19.74 -30.35
N LEU A 856 34.16 19.91 -31.06
CA LEU A 856 33.94 19.41 -32.43
C LEU A 856 34.03 20.48 -33.53
N VAL A 857 33.82 21.77 -33.21
CA VAL A 857 33.61 22.82 -34.22
C VAL A 857 34.58 24.00 -33.99
N PRO A 858 35.29 24.49 -35.05
CA PRO A 858 36.14 25.67 -34.94
C PRO A 858 35.37 26.92 -34.54
N ASN A 859 35.99 27.81 -33.75
CA ASN A 859 35.36 28.99 -33.13
C ASN A 859 34.47 29.79 -34.12
N LYS A 860 34.98 30.03 -35.34
CA LYS A 860 34.32 30.70 -36.48
C LYS A 860 33.02 30.07 -36.99
N TYR A 861 32.85 28.76 -36.81
CA TYR A 861 31.70 28.00 -37.32
C TYR A 861 30.69 27.63 -36.22
N ARG A 862 31.05 27.72 -34.93
CA ARG A 862 30.18 27.40 -33.79
C ARG A 862 28.79 28.08 -33.85
N PRO A 863 28.66 29.40 -34.15
CA PRO A 863 27.34 30.04 -34.23
C PRO A 863 26.44 29.40 -35.30
N MET A 864 27.01 29.06 -36.46
CA MET A 864 26.29 28.47 -37.58
C MET A 864 25.89 27.01 -37.33
N VAL A 865 26.75 26.22 -36.67
CA VAL A 865 26.39 24.84 -36.27
C VAL A 865 25.33 24.85 -35.17
N LEU A 866 25.39 25.79 -34.22
CA LEU A 866 24.31 26.00 -33.24
C LEU A 866 23.00 26.36 -33.92
N SER A 867 22.97 27.27 -34.91
CA SER A 867 21.75 27.55 -35.68
C SER A 867 21.21 26.34 -36.44
N PHE A 868 22.08 25.43 -36.91
CA PHE A 868 21.64 24.17 -37.52
C PHE A 868 21.01 23.22 -36.49
N VAL A 869 21.56 23.12 -35.27
CA VAL A 869 20.95 22.36 -34.17
C VAL A 869 19.59 22.96 -33.76
N PHE A 870 19.48 24.28 -33.68
CA PHE A 870 18.18 24.91 -33.41
C PHE A 870 17.20 24.76 -34.59
N LEU A 871 17.66 24.71 -35.84
CA LEU A 871 16.84 24.41 -37.01
C LEU A 871 16.19 23.02 -36.93
N THR A 872 16.91 21.98 -36.47
CA THR A 872 16.32 20.64 -36.32
C THR A 872 15.29 20.57 -35.18
N ASN A 873 15.45 21.38 -34.13
CA ASN A 873 14.48 21.48 -33.03
C ASN A 873 13.28 22.40 -33.35
N ALA A 874 13.42 23.33 -34.29
CA ALA A 874 12.44 24.38 -34.57
C ALA A 874 11.00 23.89 -34.84
N PRO A 875 10.75 22.78 -35.57
CA PRO A 875 9.39 22.26 -35.76
C PRO A 875 8.75 21.80 -34.45
N ILE A 876 9.53 21.17 -33.56
CA ILE A 876 9.03 20.66 -32.26
C ILE A 876 8.72 21.85 -31.34
N ALA A 877 9.61 22.84 -31.28
CA ALA A 877 9.37 24.08 -30.53
C ALA A 877 8.14 24.84 -31.05
N THR A 878 8.01 24.98 -32.39
CA THR A 878 6.89 25.64 -33.08
C THR A 878 5.54 24.98 -32.77
N PHE A 879 5.42 23.66 -32.97
CA PHE A 879 4.13 22.97 -32.84
C PHE A 879 3.84 22.46 -31.42
N GLY A 880 4.80 22.53 -30.49
CA GLY A 880 4.64 22.13 -29.09
C GLY A 880 3.34 22.63 -28.42
N PRO A 881 2.98 23.93 -28.51
CA PRO A 881 1.74 24.45 -27.92
C PRO A 881 0.44 23.85 -28.46
N ILE A 882 0.40 23.43 -29.74
CA ILE A 882 -0.78 22.78 -30.33
C ILE A 882 -0.77 21.26 -30.11
N ILE A 883 0.40 20.63 -30.11
CA ILE A 883 0.58 19.21 -29.73
C ILE A 883 0.10 19.00 -28.29
N ALA A 884 0.56 19.84 -27.36
CA ALA A 884 0.13 19.80 -25.96
C ALA A 884 -1.38 19.97 -25.78
N ARG A 885 -1.99 20.96 -26.46
CA ARG A 885 -3.45 21.17 -26.41
C ARG A 885 -4.24 20.03 -27.10
N LYS A 886 -3.68 19.34 -28.10
CA LYS A 886 -4.29 18.12 -28.66
C LYS A 886 -4.28 16.96 -27.65
N PHE A 887 -3.20 16.78 -26.88
CA PHE A 887 -3.16 15.74 -25.84
C PHE A 887 -4.18 15.99 -24.73
N VAL A 888 -4.36 17.25 -24.29
CA VAL A 888 -5.43 17.63 -23.34
C VAL A 888 -6.82 17.25 -23.87
N ASN A 889 -7.07 17.47 -25.17
CA ASN A 889 -8.36 17.19 -25.81
C ASN A 889 -8.56 15.72 -26.22
N THR A 890 -7.60 14.82 -25.96
CA THR A 890 -7.67 13.41 -26.38
C THR A 890 -7.72 12.50 -25.14
N PRO A 891 -8.91 11.99 -24.72
CA PRO A 891 -9.07 11.32 -23.43
C PRO A 891 -8.17 10.09 -23.20
N SER A 892 -7.81 9.37 -24.26
CA SER A 892 -6.92 8.19 -24.21
C SER A 892 -5.43 8.52 -24.04
N LEU A 893 -5.04 9.78 -24.27
CA LEU A 893 -3.66 10.26 -24.08
C LEU A 893 -3.60 11.13 -22.82
N GLY A 894 -4.37 12.21 -22.79
CA GLY A 894 -4.33 13.20 -21.71
C GLY A 894 -3.02 14.00 -21.65
N TRP A 895 -3.03 15.04 -20.80
CA TRP A 895 -1.97 16.05 -20.71
C TRP A 895 -0.55 15.51 -20.40
N ARG A 896 -0.44 14.29 -19.86
CA ARG A 896 0.84 13.67 -19.47
C ARG A 896 1.75 13.34 -20.66
N TRP A 897 1.22 13.19 -21.87
CA TRP A 897 2.04 12.94 -23.07
C TRP A 897 2.97 14.10 -23.46
N CYS A 898 2.69 15.32 -22.98
CA CYS A 898 3.63 16.44 -23.06
C CYS A 898 4.99 16.11 -22.40
N PHE A 899 4.96 15.32 -21.32
CA PHE A 899 6.14 14.92 -20.55
C PHE A 899 6.75 13.64 -21.11
N TYR A 900 5.93 12.65 -21.50
CA TYR A 900 6.42 11.41 -22.10
C TYR A 900 7.19 11.66 -23.41
N ILE A 901 6.73 12.55 -24.29
CA ILE A 901 7.50 12.92 -25.50
C ILE A 901 8.85 13.53 -25.13
N ASN A 902 8.91 14.42 -24.13
CA ASN A 902 10.17 15.01 -23.70
C ASN A 902 11.15 13.95 -23.16
N ILE A 903 10.67 13.02 -22.32
CA ILE A 903 11.45 11.89 -21.80
C ILE A 903 11.98 11.01 -22.94
N ILE A 904 11.16 10.71 -23.95
CA ILE A 904 11.56 9.94 -25.13
C ILE A 904 12.64 10.70 -25.94
N CYS A 905 12.45 11.98 -26.22
CA CYS A 905 13.42 12.80 -26.96
C CYS A 905 14.76 12.94 -26.21
N VAL A 906 14.74 13.15 -24.89
CA VAL A 906 15.95 13.19 -24.06
C VAL A 906 16.65 11.83 -24.07
N GLY A 907 15.93 10.74 -23.80
CA GLY A 907 16.49 9.38 -23.81
C GLY A 907 17.15 9.03 -25.15
N LEU A 908 16.45 9.26 -26.26
CA LEU A 908 17.01 9.11 -27.61
C LEU A 908 18.26 9.97 -27.82
N THR A 909 18.24 11.23 -27.37
CA THR A 909 19.39 12.14 -27.52
C THR A 909 20.62 11.67 -26.72
N ILE A 910 20.45 11.08 -25.53
CA ILE A 910 21.60 10.56 -24.78
C ILE A 910 22.09 9.22 -25.35
N ILE A 911 21.19 8.35 -25.85
CA ILE A 911 21.58 7.15 -26.62
C ILE A 911 22.43 7.57 -27.84
N LEU A 912 21.99 8.58 -28.59
CA LEU A 912 22.75 9.12 -29.72
C LEU A 912 24.09 9.72 -29.30
N LEU A 913 24.16 10.46 -28.20
CA LEU A 913 25.44 10.95 -27.66
C LEU A 913 26.38 9.79 -27.25
N TYR A 914 25.87 8.76 -26.58
CA TYR A 914 26.67 7.60 -26.20
C TYR A 914 27.22 6.84 -27.42
N CYS A 915 26.40 6.65 -28.46
CA CYS A 915 26.77 5.90 -29.66
C CYS A 915 27.63 6.69 -30.67
N PHE A 916 27.60 8.03 -30.67
CA PHE A 916 28.22 8.86 -31.71
C PHE A 916 29.16 9.98 -31.22
N TYR A 917 29.22 10.25 -29.91
CA TYR A 917 30.14 11.24 -29.33
C TYR A 917 31.09 10.56 -28.32
N HIS A 918 32.36 10.45 -28.70
CA HIS A 918 33.41 9.79 -27.93
C HIS A 918 34.50 10.80 -27.55
N PRO A 919 34.27 11.64 -26.52
CA PRO A 919 35.27 12.60 -26.07
C PRO A 919 36.52 11.90 -25.51
N PRO A 920 37.68 12.60 -25.45
CA PRO A 920 38.90 12.05 -24.86
C PRO A 920 38.66 11.55 -23.42
N THR A 921 39.26 10.40 -23.07
CA THR A 921 39.09 9.79 -21.74
C THR A 921 39.72 10.62 -20.63
N VAL A 922 39.34 10.36 -19.38
CA VAL A 922 39.88 11.08 -18.20
C VAL A 922 41.40 10.99 -18.15
N ASP A 923 41.99 9.84 -18.49
CA ASP A 923 43.44 9.62 -18.50
C ASP A 923 44.17 10.48 -19.55
N LEU A 924 43.48 10.87 -20.64
CA LEU A 924 43.98 11.77 -21.69
C LEU A 924 43.78 13.26 -21.36
N LEU A 925 42.85 13.59 -20.45
CA LEU A 925 42.52 14.97 -20.08
C LEU A 925 43.13 15.41 -18.74
N HIS A 926 43.39 14.47 -17.84
CA HIS A 926 43.74 14.72 -16.44
C HIS A 926 44.84 13.76 -15.96
N GLU A 927 46.06 13.95 -16.49
CA GLU A 927 47.24 13.19 -16.04
C GLU A 927 47.28 13.03 -14.52
N ARG A 928 47.42 11.78 -14.07
CA ARG A 928 47.62 11.39 -12.66
C ARG A 928 46.47 11.71 -11.69
N LYS A 929 45.31 12.23 -12.14
CA LYS A 929 44.11 12.34 -11.29
C LYS A 929 43.26 11.08 -11.38
N THR A 930 42.88 10.51 -10.24
CA THR A 930 41.87 9.44 -10.20
C THR A 930 40.46 10.00 -10.41
N ASN A 931 39.52 9.20 -10.93
CA ASN A 931 38.12 9.61 -11.18
C ASN A 931 37.39 10.18 -9.94
N ARG A 932 37.85 9.88 -8.72
CA ARG A 932 37.29 10.42 -7.46
C ARG A 932 37.82 11.82 -7.10
N GLN A 933 38.94 12.26 -7.67
CA GLN A 933 39.58 13.52 -7.32
C GLN A 933 38.84 14.75 -7.87
N PRO A 934 38.43 14.83 -9.16
CA PRO A 934 37.66 15.97 -9.66
C PRO A 934 36.35 16.19 -8.89
N MET A 935 35.66 15.12 -8.50
CA MET A 935 34.43 15.21 -7.69
C MET A 935 34.68 15.90 -6.35
N ARG A 936 35.76 15.55 -5.64
CA ARG A 936 36.13 16.18 -4.36
C ARG A 936 36.53 17.66 -4.48
N GLU A 937 36.93 18.11 -5.66
CA GLU A 937 37.42 19.48 -5.89
C GLU A 937 36.29 20.47 -6.29
N HIS A 938 35.02 20.03 -6.34
CA HIS A 938 33.84 20.86 -6.63
C HIS A 938 33.33 21.64 -5.41
N ASP A 939 32.81 22.86 -5.63
CA ASP A 939 32.15 23.64 -4.58
C ASP A 939 30.70 23.18 -4.30
N TYR A 940 30.56 22.21 -3.40
CA TYR A 940 29.26 21.77 -2.89
C TYR A 940 28.55 22.80 -2.00
N LEU A 941 29.26 23.79 -1.43
CA LEU A 941 28.64 24.80 -0.56
C LEU A 941 28.03 25.93 -1.39
N GLY A 942 28.71 26.41 -2.43
CA GLY A 942 28.13 27.32 -3.43
C GLY A 942 26.89 26.73 -4.09
N ILE A 943 26.94 25.45 -4.51
CA ILE A 943 25.77 24.73 -5.06
C ILE A 943 24.60 24.69 -4.06
N PHE A 944 24.88 24.44 -2.76
CA PHE A 944 23.85 24.44 -1.72
C PHE A 944 23.25 25.83 -1.48
N LEU A 945 24.08 26.87 -1.32
CA LEU A 945 23.65 28.24 -1.08
C LEU A 945 22.84 28.81 -2.27
N TRP A 946 23.25 28.50 -3.50
CA TRP A 946 22.48 28.82 -4.72
C TRP A 946 21.12 28.13 -4.72
N THR A 947 21.09 26.80 -4.53
CA THR A 947 19.84 26.03 -4.62
C THR A 947 18.87 26.40 -3.50
N ALA A 948 19.32 26.37 -2.24
CA ALA A 948 18.47 26.68 -1.08
C ALA A 948 18.05 28.16 -1.07
N GLY A 949 18.98 29.08 -1.35
CA GLY A 949 18.69 30.52 -1.40
C GLY A 949 17.68 30.87 -2.50
N LEU A 950 17.90 30.37 -3.72
CA LEU A 950 16.99 30.60 -4.84
C LEU A 950 15.61 29.96 -4.60
N THR A 951 15.53 28.72 -4.11
CA THR A 951 14.25 28.07 -3.82
C THR A 951 13.46 28.81 -2.75
N LEU A 952 14.07 29.19 -1.62
CA LEU A 952 13.37 29.93 -0.55
C LEU A 952 12.93 31.32 -1.01
N PHE A 953 13.78 32.02 -1.77
CA PHE A 953 13.45 33.33 -2.33
C PHE A 953 12.26 33.24 -3.30
N LEU A 954 12.30 32.30 -4.27
CA LEU A 954 11.19 32.04 -5.20
C LEU A 954 9.90 31.67 -4.48
N MET A 955 9.99 30.81 -3.45
CA MET A 955 8.83 30.40 -2.65
C MET A 955 8.19 31.59 -1.92
N GLY A 956 9.00 32.47 -1.32
CA GLY A 956 8.55 33.71 -0.72
C GLY A 956 7.86 34.65 -1.72
N VAL A 957 8.42 34.82 -2.92
CA VAL A 957 7.78 35.61 -4.00
C VAL A 957 6.46 34.98 -4.45
N SER A 958 6.40 33.65 -4.60
CA SER A 958 5.20 32.91 -5.06
C SER A 958 4.04 32.96 -4.07
N TRP A 959 4.35 32.94 -2.77
CA TRP A 959 3.35 32.98 -1.71
C TRP A 959 2.76 34.38 -1.48
N GLY A 960 3.53 35.44 -1.73
CA GLY A 960 3.19 36.83 -1.44
C GLY A 960 1.90 37.33 -2.11
N GLY A 961 0.86 37.54 -1.30
CA GLY A 961 -0.45 38.03 -1.73
C GLY A 961 -1.37 36.96 -2.32
N ASN A 962 -0.85 35.77 -2.62
CA ASN A 962 -1.57 34.66 -3.24
C ASN A 962 -1.95 33.58 -2.21
N MET A 963 -0.96 33.00 -1.51
CA MET A 963 -1.18 31.98 -0.48
C MET A 963 -1.13 32.57 0.93
N TYR A 964 -0.27 33.55 1.16
CA TYR A 964 -0.14 34.27 2.43
C TYR A 964 -0.03 35.78 2.18
N PRO A 965 -0.55 36.65 3.08
CA PRO A 965 -0.35 38.10 2.97
C PRO A 965 1.14 38.47 2.87
N TRP A 966 1.47 39.51 2.11
CA TRP A 966 2.85 40.02 2.00
C TRP A 966 3.50 40.38 3.35
N LYS A 967 2.68 40.71 4.36
CA LYS A 967 3.11 40.99 5.74
C LYS A 967 3.24 39.74 6.63
N SER A 968 3.01 38.53 6.10
CA SER A 968 3.02 37.31 6.90
C SER A 968 4.45 36.89 7.27
N ALA A 969 4.59 36.22 8.43
CA ALA A 969 5.87 35.67 8.85
C ALA A 969 6.44 34.65 7.84
N ALA A 970 5.59 33.82 7.22
CA ALA A 970 6.00 32.83 6.21
C ALA A 970 6.56 33.47 4.93
N THR A 971 5.91 34.52 4.41
CA THR A 971 6.40 35.26 3.25
C THR A 971 7.71 35.98 3.56
N ILE A 972 7.76 36.72 4.68
CA ILE A 972 8.93 37.53 5.05
C ILE A 972 10.13 36.66 5.38
N SER A 973 9.97 35.57 6.14
CA SER A 973 11.09 34.67 6.49
C SER A 973 11.66 33.98 5.25
N SER A 974 10.82 33.48 4.34
CA SER A 974 11.26 32.83 3.10
C SER A 974 12.07 33.79 2.21
N LEU A 975 11.60 35.03 2.07
CA LEU A 975 12.33 36.08 1.34
C LEU A 975 13.65 36.48 2.03
N ALA A 976 13.63 36.68 3.35
CA ALA A 976 14.79 37.13 4.10
C ALA A 976 15.88 36.05 4.19
N ILE A 977 15.52 34.80 4.44
CA ILE A 977 16.46 33.66 4.49
C ILE A 977 16.97 33.36 3.08
N GLY A 978 16.08 33.28 2.08
CA GLY A 978 16.46 33.06 0.69
C GLY A 978 17.43 34.13 0.16
N GLY A 979 17.11 35.41 0.39
CA GLY A 979 17.98 36.53 0.05
C GLY A 979 19.32 36.50 0.80
N SER A 980 19.31 36.19 2.10
CA SER A 980 20.54 36.09 2.91
C SER A 980 21.47 34.96 2.43
N LEU A 981 20.91 33.80 2.04
CA LEU A 981 21.68 32.69 1.48
C LEU A 981 22.26 33.03 0.09
N LEU A 982 21.50 33.75 -0.75
CA LEU A 982 22.00 34.25 -2.04
C LEU A 982 23.09 35.33 -1.87
N VAL A 983 23.05 36.14 -0.80
CA VAL A 983 24.15 37.05 -0.46
C VAL A 983 25.37 36.27 0.05
N ALA A 984 25.17 35.32 0.97
CA ALA A 984 26.23 34.47 1.52
C ALA A 984 26.97 33.67 0.43
N LEU A 985 26.26 33.26 -0.63
CA LEU A 985 26.84 32.64 -1.83
C LEU A 985 27.90 33.51 -2.49
N PHE A 986 27.61 34.78 -2.78
CA PHE A 986 28.58 35.68 -3.43
C PHE A 986 29.77 36.01 -2.53
N PHE A 987 29.60 35.99 -1.19
CA PHE A 987 30.72 36.06 -0.26
C PHE A 987 31.55 34.77 -0.26
N TRP A 988 30.92 33.59 -0.29
CA TRP A 988 31.63 32.31 -0.36
C TRP A 988 32.44 32.18 -1.65
N GLU A 989 31.80 32.36 -2.81
CA GLU A 989 32.42 32.24 -4.14
C GLU A 989 33.46 33.35 -4.44
N GLY A 990 33.41 34.45 -3.69
CA GLY A 990 34.34 35.58 -3.82
C GLY A 990 35.57 35.55 -2.90
N TYR A 991 35.50 34.84 -1.77
CA TYR A 991 36.55 34.86 -0.74
C TYR A 991 37.08 33.48 -0.30
N ALA A 992 36.43 32.37 -0.67
CA ALA A 992 36.96 31.03 -0.40
C ALA A 992 37.97 30.59 -1.48
N ASP A 993 39.00 29.83 -1.08
CA ASP A 993 40.01 29.25 -1.99
C ASP A 993 39.43 28.04 -2.73
N LEU A 994 38.61 28.32 -3.74
CA LEU A 994 37.85 27.32 -4.50
C LEU A 994 38.56 26.92 -5.79
N LYS A 995 38.82 25.62 -5.92
CA LYS A 995 39.49 25.04 -7.10
C LYS A 995 38.57 24.90 -8.32
N TYR A 996 37.31 24.54 -8.08
CA TYR A 996 36.21 24.61 -9.06
C TYR A 996 34.98 25.28 -8.42
N PRO A 997 34.97 26.63 -8.33
CA PRO A 997 33.83 27.41 -7.84
C PRO A 997 32.59 27.18 -8.71
N ALA A 998 31.39 27.21 -8.13
CA ALA A 998 30.14 26.98 -8.87
C ALA A 998 29.65 28.26 -9.57
N ILE A 999 30.02 29.43 -9.05
CA ILE A 999 29.79 30.76 -9.63
C ILE A 999 31.13 31.51 -9.68
N PRO A 1000 32.01 31.21 -10.67
CA PRO A 1000 33.34 31.81 -10.71
C PRO A 1000 33.28 33.33 -10.95
N ILE A 1001 33.54 34.11 -9.91
CA ILE A 1001 33.48 35.59 -9.93
C ILE A 1001 34.36 36.19 -11.05
N LYS A 1002 35.44 35.50 -11.44
CA LYS A 1002 36.28 35.82 -12.62
C LYS A 1002 35.49 36.04 -13.92
N PHE A 1003 34.33 35.40 -14.11
CA PHE A 1003 33.50 35.58 -15.32
C PHE A 1003 32.64 36.85 -15.25
N PHE A 1004 32.22 37.29 -14.06
CA PHE A 1004 31.48 38.55 -13.87
C PHE A 1004 32.42 39.75 -14.01
N LEU A 1005 33.67 39.61 -13.57
CA LEU A 1005 34.73 40.60 -13.84
C LEU A 1005 35.09 40.68 -15.34
N ASN A 1006 34.94 39.58 -16.09
CA ASN A 1006 35.10 39.60 -17.54
C ASN A 1006 33.89 40.24 -18.23
N ARG A 1007 34.01 41.56 -18.46
CA ARG A 1007 33.01 42.40 -19.16
C ARG A 1007 32.49 41.79 -20.48
N GLY A 1008 33.31 41.02 -21.20
CA GLY A 1008 32.89 40.33 -22.43
C GLY A 1008 31.91 39.19 -22.17
N TRP A 1009 32.18 38.35 -21.17
CA TRP A 1009 31.30 37.25 -20.76
C TRP A 1009 30.04 37.78 -20.06
N PHE A 1010 30.19 38.68 -19.08
CA PHE A 1010 29.09 39.26 -18.32
C PHE A 1010 28.04 39.94 -19.21
N SER A 1011 28.48 40.59 -20.29
CA SER A 1011 27.59 41.26 -21.26
C SER A 1011 26.65 40.32 -22.05
N LEU A 1012 26.78 39.00 -21.88
CA LEU A 1012 25.95 37.99 -22.53
C LEU A 1012 24.86 37.40 -21.59
N MET A 1013 24.76 37.91 -20.36
CA MET A 1013 23.70 37.55 -19.41
C MET A 1013 22.39 38.29 -19.77
N PHE A 1014 21.46 37.57 -20.40
CA PHE A 1014 20.20 38.13 -20.90
C PHE A 1014 18.97 37.36 -20.44
N TYR A 1015 17.80 38.02 -20.50
CA TYR A 1015 16.61 37.53 -19.82
C TYR A 1015 15.26 37.81 -20.49
N TYR A 1016 14.34 36.83 -20.44
CA TYR A 1016 12.98 36.85 -21.00
C TYR A 1016 12.08 35.73 -20.43
N SER A 1017 10.74 35.91 -20.37
CA SER A 1017 9.80 34.81 -20.04
C SER A 1017 8.36 34.90 -20.58
N ALA A 1018 8.03 35.75 -21.56
CA ALA A 1018 6.63 35.88 -22.02
C ALA A 1018 6.07 34.63 -22.77
N VAL A 1019 6.87 33.57 -22.93
CA VAL A 1019 6.46 32.20 -23.31
C VAL A 1019 5.27 31.70 -22.47
N LEU A 1020 5.22 32.01 -21.16
CA LEU A 1020 4.15 31.54 -20.28
C LEU A 1020 2.91 32.44 -20.30
N LEU A 1021 3.10 33.75 -20.48
CA LEU A 1021 2.03 34.76 -20.39
C LEU A 1021 1.15 34.78 -21.63
N TRP A 1022 1.73 34.69 -22.83
CA TRP A 1022 0.97 34.79 -24.07
C TRP A 1022 -0.10 33.69 -24.22
N PRO A 1023 0.18 32.39 -23.96
CA PRO A 1023 -0.85 31.34 -23.99
C PRO A 1023 -2.01 31.55 -23.00
N GLN A 1024 -1.75 32.19 -21.86
CA GLN A 1024 -2.77 32.56 -20.87
C GLN A 1024 -3.60 33.76 -21.35
N GLN A 1025 -2.94 34.80 -21.86
CA GLN A 1025 -3.59 36.00 -22.41
C GLN A 1025 -4.48 35.67 -23.62
N VAL A 1026 -4.02 34.80 -24.53
CA VAL A 1026 -4.80 34.30 -25.67
C VAL A 1026 -6.10 33.63 -25.21
N GLN A 1027 -6.02 32.81 -24.16
CA GLN A 1027 -7.16 32.08 -23.62
C GLN A 1027 -8.10 32.95 -22.76
N ALA A 1028 -7.59 34.02 -22.16
CA ALA A 1028 -8.35 34.98 -21.38
C ALA A 1028 -9.05 36.05 -22.25
N LEU A 1029 -8.40 36.53 -23.31
CA LEU A 1029 -8.85 37.69 -24.09
C LEU A 1029 -9.36 37.37 -25.51
N TYR A 1030 -8.77 36.39 -26.21
CA TYR A 1030 -8.92 36.28 -27.67
C TYR A 1030 -9.70 35.07 -28.16
N THR A 1031 -9.64 33.92 -27.47
CA THR A 1031 -10.47 32.76 -27.84
C THR A 1031 -10.61 31.72 -26.73
N ARG A 1032 -11.78 31.09 -26.64
CA ARG A 1032 -12.03 29.89 -25.83
C ARG A 1032 -11.84 28.59 -26.61
N TYR A 1033 -11.68 28.64 -27.95
CA TYR A 1033 -11.52 27.43 -28.75
C TYR A 1033 -10.08 26.90 -28.65
N ILE A 1034 -9.91 25.81 -27.89
CA ILE A 1034 -8.62 25.28 -27.42
C ILE A 1034 -7.61 25.09 -28.56
N THR A 1035 -8.02 24.57 -29.71
CA THR A 1035 -7.12 24.34 -30.86
C THR A 1035 -6.62 25.63 -31.50
N TYR A 1036 -7.47 26.66 -31.61
CA TYR A 1036 -7.09 27.97 -32.16
C TYR A 1036 -6.27 28.79 -31.15
N ALA A 1037 -6.55 28.67 -29.84
CA ALA A 1037 -5.65 29.15 -28.80
C ALA A 1037 -4.27 28.48 -28.90
N GLY A 1038 -4.21 27.20 -29.26
CA GLY A 1038 -2.97 26.47 -29.58
C GLY A 1038 -2.19 27.11 -30.71
N TRP A 1039 -2.82 27.35 -31.86
CA TRP A 1039 -2.22 28.05 -32.99
C TRP A 1039 -1.73 29.46 -32.64
N LEU A 1040 -2.53 30.28 -31.97
CA LEU A 1040 -2.11 31.60 -31.49
C LEU A 1040 -0.92 31.52 -30.51
N SER A 1041 -0.82 30.46 -29.71
CA SER A 1041 0.29 30.25 -28.76
C SER A 1041 1.63 29.93 -29.44
N THR A 1042 1.66 29.52 -30.72
CA THR A 1042 2.91 29.12 -31.40
C THR A 1042 3.78 30.30 -31.82
N THR A 1043 3.25 31.54 -31.88
CA THR A 1043 4.00 32.72 -32.37
C THR A 1043 5.32 32.91 -31.63
N VAL A 1044 5.28 32.90 -30.30
CA VAL A 1044 6.44 33.11 -29.43
C VAL A 1044 7.52 32.05 -29.67
N ALA A 1045 7.15 30.78 -29.67
CA ALA A 1045 8.12 29.69 -29.82
C ALA A 1045 8.71 29.62 -31.24
N SER A 1046 7.87 29.79 -32.26
CA SER A 1046 8.28 29.82 -33.67
C SER A 1046 9.26 30.96 -33.96
N SER A 1047 8.98 32.16 -33.44
CA SER A 1047 9.86 33.31 -33.62
C SER A 1047 11.17 33.19 -32.85
N THR A 1048 11.16 32.67 -31.62
CA THR A 1048 12.41 32.38 -30.89
C THR A 1048 13.28 31.39 -31.66
N ALA A 1049 12.69 30.31 -32.20
CA ALA A 1049 13.43 29.36 -33.04
C ALA A 1049 13.97 30.02 -34.33
N LEU A 1050 13.17 30.86 -35.02
CA LEU A 1050 13.61 31.62 -36.19
C LEU A 1050 14.76 32.58 -35.86
N GLY A 1051 14.71 33.24 -34.69
CA GLY A 1051 15.77 34.10 -34.18
C GLY A 1051 17.09 33.34 -33.97
N GLN A 1052 17.03 32.16 -33.35
CA GLN A 1052 18.17 31.26 -33.19
C GLN A 1052 18.73 30.83 -34.56
N ILE A 1053 17.87 30.46 -35.53
CA ILE A 1053 18.30 30.04 -36.88
C ILE A 1053 19.02 31.18 -37.62
N VAL A 1054 18.47 32.39 -37.59
CA VAL A 1054 19.03 33.56 -38.32
C VAL A 1054 20.32 34.07 -37.66
N ALA A 1055 20.43 34.00 -36.34
CA ALA A 1055 21.55 34.55 -35.59
C ALA A 1055 22.91 33.96 -35.97
N GLY A 1056 23.04 32.66 -36.19
CA GLY A 1056 24.34 32.05 -36.52
C GLY A 1056 24.86 32.45 -37.90
N ALA A 1057 23.98 32.82 -38.83
CA ALA A 1057 24.37 33.42 -40.10
C ALA A 1057 24.84 34.88 -39.91
N ILE A 1058 24.08 35.68 -39.15
CA ILE A 1058 24.44 37.09 -38.87
C ILE A 1058 25.70 37.21 -38.01
N VAL A 1059 25.91 36.35 -37.01
CA VAL A 1059 27.14 36.36 -36.17
C VAL A 1059 28.37 35.91 -36.96
N LYS A 1060 28.21 35.10 -38.03
CA LYS A 1060 29.31 34.64 -38.89
C LYS A 1060 29.64 35.62 -40.02
N TRP A 1061 28.65 36.27 -40.62
CA TRP A 1061 28.79 37.09 -41.84
C TRP A 1061 28.49 38.58 -41.64
N GLY A 1062 27.70 38.95 -40.62
CA GLY A 1062 27.09 40.26 -40.42
C GLY A 1062 27.93 41.29 -39.65
N GLY A 1063 29.25 41.33 -39.90
CA GLY A 1063 30.12 42.38 -39.38
C GLY A 1063 30.31 42.39 -37.86
N ASN A 1064 30.36 43.59 -37.26
CA ASN A 1064 30.67 43.78 -35.84
C ASN A 1064 29.50 43.32 -34.94
N VAL A 1065 29.68 42.15 -34.34
CA VAL A 1065 28.65 41.41 -33.58
C VAL A 1065 28.12 42.20 -32.37
N ARG A 1066 28.92 43.12 -31.81
CA ARG A 1066 28.54 43.97 -30.67
C ARG A 1066 27.25 44.75 -30.92
N TYR A 1067 27.13 45.37 -32.10
CA TYR A 1067 25.99 46.21 -32.44
C TYR A 1067 24.71 45.40 -32.63
N TRP A 1068 24.81 44.17 -33.14
CA TRP A 1068 23.68 43.26 -33.23
C TRP A 1068 23.15 42.84 -31.85
N ILE A 1069 24.03 42.53 -30.90
CA ILE A 1069 23.62 42.21 -29.52
C ILE A 1069 22.90 43.41 -28.89
N ILE A 1070 23.42 44.63 -29.03
CA ILE A 1070 22.79 45.85 -28.52
C ILE A 1070 21.43 46.09 -29.19
N PHE A 1071 21.37 46.09 -30.52
CA PHE A 1071 20.13 46.29 -31.28
C PHE A 1071 19.04 45.28 -30.91
N SER A 1072 19.38 43.99 -30.88
CA SER A 1072 18.44 42.93 -30.49
C SER A 1072 17.96 43.10 -29.05
N THR A 1073 18.82 43.52 -28.11
CA THR A 1073 18.41 43.74 -26.71
C THR A 1073 17.40 44.88 -26.59
N PHE A 1074 17.65 46.02 -27.24
CA PHE A 1074 16.72 47.14 -27.26
C PHE A 1074 15.40 46.77 -27.95
N ALA A 1075 15.46 46.07 -29.09
CA ALA A 1075 14.27 45.62 -29.82
C ALA A 1075 13.44 44.62 -29.00
N MET A 1076 14.08 43.62 -28.36
CA MET A 1076 13.43 42.68 -27.44
C MET A 1076 12.66 43.42 -26.35
N VAL A 1077 13.31 44.34 -25.62
CA VAL A 1077 12.68 45.06 -24.52
C VAL A 1077 11.53 45.94 -25.01
N GLY A 1078 11.70 46.64 -26.14
CA GLY A 1078 10.66 47.47 -26.75
C GLY A 1078 9.42 46.68 -27.17
N PHE A 1079 9.58 45.62 -27.97
CA PHE A 1079 8.46 44.84 -28.49
C PHE A 1079 7.78 43.96 -27.42
N VAL A 1080 8.51 43.48 -26.41
CA VAL A 1080 7.92 42.74 -25.28
C VAL A 1080 7.20 43.69 -24.31
N GLY A 1081 7.76 44.88 -24.04
CA GLY A 1081 7.08 45.92 -23.26
C GLY A 1081 5.81 46.43 -23.94
N ALA A 1082 5.81 46.53 -25.27
CA ALA A 1082 4.64 46.93 -26.06
C ALA A 1082 3.43 45.98 -25.93
N LEU A 1083 3.60 44.74 -25.45
CA LEU A 1083 2.50 43.82 -25.11
C LEU A 1083 1.59 44.38 -23.99
N ALA A 1084 2.04 45.38 -23.23
CA ALA A 1084 1.23 46.13 -22.28
C ALA A 1084 0.10 46.98 -22.93
N SER A 1085 0.15 47.19 -24.25
CA SER A 1085 -0.89 47.90 -25.01
C SER A 1085 -2.13 47.04 -25.34
N LEU A 1086 -2.08 45.73 -25.07
CA LEU A 1086 -3.03 44.77 -25.62
C LEU A 1086 -4.40 44.75 -24.92
N THR A 1087 -5.39 45.14 -25.71
CA THR A 1087 -6.84 45.07 -25.46
C THR A 1087 -7.43 43.79 -26.08
N PRO A 1088 -8.70 43.43 -25.80
CA PRO A 1088 -9.40 42.32 -26.46
C PRO A 1088 -9.53 42.47 -27.99
N GLU A 1089 -9.51 43.70 -28.51
CA GLU A 1089 -9.65 44.01 -29.94
C GLU A 1089 -8.31 43.91 -30.69
N THR A 1090 -7.20 44.25 -30.04
CA THR A 1090 -5.86 44.38 -30.66
C THR A 1090 -5.12 43.05 -30.85
N LYS A 1091 -5.86 41.94 -31.04
CA LYS A 1091 -5.35 40.58 -31.28
C LYS A 1091 -4.24 40.53 -32.34
N ASN A 1092 -4.43 41.22 -33.47
CA ASN A 1092 -3.48 41.21 -34.58
C ASN A 1092 -2.17 41.93 -34.22
N THR A 1093 -2.24 43.02 -33.43
CA THR A 1093 -1.07 43.68 -32.85
C THR A 1093 -0.33 42.75 -31.90
N GLY A 1094 -1.05 41.97 -31.08
CA GLY A 1094 -0.47 40.95 -30.20
C GLY A 1094 0.26 39.84 -30.97
N ILE A 1095 -0.29 39.38 -32.10
CA ILE A 1095 0.39 38.45 -33.01
C ILE A 1095 1.69 39.07 -33.55
N ALA A 1096 1.65 40.31 -34.05
CA ALA A 1096 2.85 40.97 -34.59
C ALA A 1096 3.94 41.17 -33.52
N LEU A 1097 3.58 41.64 -32.33
CA LEU A 1097 4.53 41.84 -31.23
C LEU A 1097 5.11 40.52 -30.70
N THR A 1098 4.30 39.45 -30.63
CA THR A 1098 4.79 38.10 -30.26
C THR A 1098 5.48 37.36 -31.40
N ILE A 1099 5.54 37.92 -32.61
CA ILE A 1099 6.44 37.48 -33.66
C ILE A 1099 7.78 38.25 -33.58
N ILE A 1100 7.75 39.57 -33.42
CA ILE A 1100 8.96 40.40 -33.52
C ILE A 1100 9.80 40.38 -32.23
N GLY A 1101 9.19 40.52 -31.05
CA GLY A 1101 9.92 40.52 -29.77
C GLY A 1101 10.67 39.20 -29.50
N PRO A 1102 10.00 38.03 -29.60
CA PRO A 1102 10.63 36.72 -29.37
C PRO A 1102 11.70 36.34 -30.40
N PHE A 1103 11.63 36.87 -31.63
CA PHE A 1103 12.71 36.72 -32.61
C PHE A 1103 14.04 37.28 -32.08
N PHE A 1104 14.01 38.47 -31.45
CA PHE A 1104 15.21 39.04 -30.85
C PHE A 1104 15.66 38.29 -29.58
N VAL A 1105 14.74 37.69 -28.81
CA VAL A 1105 15.11 36.76 -27.72
C VAL A 1105 15.94 35.60 -28.27
N GLY A 1106 15.46 34.94 -29.32
CA GLY A 1106 16.15 33.80 -29.93
C GLY A 1106 17.52 34.17 -30.51
N PHE A 1107 17.64 35.38 -31.08
CA PHE A 1107 18.92 35.89 -31.54
C PHE A 1107 19.93 36.03 -30.40
N ILE A 1108 19.50 36.67 -29.31
CA ILE A 1108 20.32 36.92 -28.13
C ILE A 1108 20.73 35.60 -27.46
N GLU A 1109 19.82 34.62 -27.38
CA GLU A 1109 20.08 33.33 -26.76
C GLU A 1109 21.18 32.54 -27.50
N LEU A 1110 21.14 32.48 -28.84
CA LEU A 1110 22.22 31.86 -29.60
C LEU A 1110 23.53 32.66 -29.50
N ALA A 1111 23.46 33.99 -29.58
CA ALA A 1111 24.65 34.83 -29.42
C ALA A 1111 25.33 34.60 -28.07
N ALA A 1112 24.57 34.49 -26.98
CA ALA A 1112 25.10 34.17 -25.66
C ALA A 1112 25.75 32.77 -25.62
N LEU A 1113 25.04 31.73 -26.07
CA LEU A 1113 25.54 30.34 -26.07
C LEU A 1113 26.80 30.14 -26.91
N ALA A 1114 26.86 30.77 -28.09
CA ALA A 1114 27.97 30.62 -29.03
C ALA A 1114 29.23 31.43 -28.64
N LEU A 1115 29.05 32.59 -28.00
CA LEU A 1115 30.12 33.57 -27.80
C LEU A 1115 30.68 33.59 -26.38
N ALA A 1116 29.89 33.23 -25.36
CA ALA A 1116 30.39 33.18 -23.99
C ALA A 1116 31.59 32.23 -23.80
N PRO A 1117 31.66 31.04 -24.43
CA PRO A 1117 32.85 30.18 -24.38
C PRO A 1117 34.13 30.84 -24.92
N LEU A 1118 34.02 31.80 -25.84
CA LEU A 1118 35.16 32.47 -26.48
C LEU A 1118 35.84 33.51 -25.57
N TYR A 1119 35.19 33.89 -24.47
CA TYR A 1119 35.72 34.81 -23.46
C TYR A 1119 36.42 34.08 -22.29
N CYS A 1120 36.54 32.75 -22.35
CA CYS A 1120 37.06 31.91 -21.26
C CYS A 1120 38.27 31.09 -21.69
N LYS A 1121 39.09 30.62 -20.74
CA LYS A 1121 40.18 29.68 -21.03
C LYS A 1121 39.60 28.34 -21.52
N PRO A 1122 40.31 27.54 -22.35
CA PRO A 1122 39.80 26.25 -22.84
C PRO A 1122 39.32 25.28 -21.74
N ALA A 1123 40.02 25.23 -20.60
CA ALA A 1123 39.62 24.43 -19.45
C ALA A 1123 38.36 24.93 -18.72
N ASP A 1124 37.98 26.20 -18.91
CA ASP A 1124 36.82 26.86 -18.30
C ASP A 1124 35.55 26.76 -19.17
N ILE A 1125 35.62 26.30 -20.42
CA ILE A 1125 34.50 26.32 -21.38
C ILE A 1125 33.23 25.64 -20.85
N GLY A 1126 33.37 24.47 -20.20
CA GLY A 1126 32.23 23.76 -19.61
C GLY A 1126 31.61 24.51 -18.44
N LEU A 1127 32.43 25.11 -17.58
CA LEU A 1127 32.01 25.87 -16.40
C LEU A 1127 31.33 27.19 -16.79
N ALA A 1128 31.88 27.88 -17.79
CA ALA A 1128 31.30 29.09 -18.40
C ALA A 1128 29.95 28.80 -19.09
N SER A 1129 29.85 27.69 -19.83
CA SER A 1129 28.60 27.27 -20.48
C SER A 1129 27.53 26.87 -19.46
N GLY A 1130 27.93 26.13 -18.42
CA GLY A 1130 27.06 25.71 -17.32
C GLY A 1130 26.52 26.90 -16.53
N LEU A 1131 27.37 27.84 -16.12
CA LEU A 1131 26.94 29.03 -15.38
C LEU A 1131 25.99 29.90 -16.20
N LEU A 1132 26.29 30.16 -17.48
CA LEU A 1132 25.40 30.96 -18.35
C LEU A 1132 23.99 30.33 -18.43
N ALA A 1133 23.91 29.01 -18.60
CA ALA A 1133 22.64 28.30 -18.68
C ALA A 1133 21.91 28.26 -17.32
N SER A 1134 22.63 28.11 -16.20
CA SER A 1134 22.09 28.20 -14.85
C SER A 1134 21.51 29.58 -14.54
N ILE A 1135 22.21 30.65 -14.93
CA ILE A 1135 21.73 32.04 -14.81
C ILE A 1135 20.46 32.25 -15.65
N ARG A 1136 20.45 31.80 -16.91
CA ARG A 1136 19.28 31.87 -17.79
C ARG A 1136 18.07 31.13 -17.19
N SER A 1137 18.28 29.95 -16.62
CA SER A 1137 17.23 29.14 -16.00
C SER A 1137 16.73 29.74 -14.67
N ALA A 1138 17.63 30.23 -13.81
CA ALA A 1138 17.28 30.86 -12.54
C ALA A 1138 16.51 32.18 -12.76
N GLY A 1139 16.98 33.03 -13.69
CA GLY A 1139 16.22 34.20 -14.13
C GLY A 1139 14.84 33.81 -14.65
N GLY A 1140 14.76 32.74 -15.46
CA GLY A 1140 13.52 32.17 -16.00
C GLY A 1140 12.51 31.86 -14.90
N SER A 1141 12.95 31.12 -13.88
CA SER A 1141 12.16 30.84 -12.69
C SER A 1141 11.74 32.12 -11.96
N ILE A 1142 12.66 33.07 -11.75
CA ILE A 1142 12.39 34.34 -11.05
C ILE A 1142 11.26 35.11 -11.71
N ALA A 1143 11.36 35.47 -13.00
CA ALA A 1143 10.30 36.31 -13.57
C ALA A 1143 9.06 35.52 -14.02
N VAL A 1144 9.12 34.20 -14.22
CA VAL A 1144 7.89 33.38 -14.26
C VAL A 1144 7.12 33.53 -12.94
N THR A 1145 7.79 33.37 -11.79
CA THR A 1145 7.16 33.52 -10.47
C THR A 1145 6.70 34.95 -10.20
N VAL A 1146 7.51 35.96 -10.50
CA VAL A 1146 7.13 37.38 -10.33
C VAL A 1146 5.94 37.73 -11.22
N TYR A 1147 5.94 37.36 -12.50
CA TYR A 1147 4.86 37.72 -13.42
C TYR A 1147 3.55 36.99 -13.10
N THR A 1148 3.58 35.71 -12.68
CA THR A 1148 2.35 35.00 -12.26
C THR A 1148 1.83 35.50 -10.92
N THR A 1149 2.72 35.87 -9.98
CA THR A 1149 2.33 36.51 -8.71
C THR A 1149 1.71 37.89 -8.96
N ILE A 1150 2.29 38.71 -9.84
CA ILE A 1150 1.70 40.01 -10.24
C ILE A 1150 0.34 39.77 -10.91
N LEU A 1151 0.23 38.80 -11.83
CA LEU A 1151 -1.05 38.50 -12.49
C LEU A 1151 -2.12 38.07 -11.48
N ALA A 1152 -1.81 37.15 -10.56
CA ALA A 1152 -2.74 36.69 -9.53
C ALA A 1152 -3.16 37.83 -8.59
N ASN A 1153 -2.20 38.62 -8.09
CA ASN A 1153 -2.46 39.76 -7.22
C ASN A 1153 -3.26 40.86 -7.93
N GLN A 1154 -3.03 41.13 -9.22
CA GLN A 1154 -3.85 42.08 -10.00
C GLN A 1154 -5.24 41.53 -10.29
N LEU A 1155 -5.40 40.25 -10.63
CA LEU A 1155 -6.72 39.63 -10.79
C LEU A 1155 -7.49 39.54 -9.45
N SER A 1156 -6.81 39.60 -8.31
CA SER A 1156 -7.45 39.73 -7.00
C SER A 1156 -8.20 41.06 -6.84
N THR A 1157 -7.73 42.14 -7.50
CA THR A 1157 -8.30 43.49 -7.41
C THR A 1157 -9.13 43.89 -8.64
N THR A 1158 -8.67 43.62 -9.86
CA THR A 1158 -9.37 44.03 -11.10
C THR A 1158 -10.66 43.26 -11.33
N ILE A 1159 -10.75 41.99 -10.96
CA ILE A 1159 -12.00 41.23 -11.12
C ILE A 1159 -13.10 41.82 -10.23
N PRO A 1160 -12.96 41.94 -8.89
CA PRO A 1160 -13.97 42.60 -8.07
C PRO A 1160 -14.34 44.00 -8.56
N SER A 1161 -13.37 44.85 -8.88
CA SER A 1161 -13.66 46.26 -9.23
C SER A 1161 -14.46 46.42 -10.52
N ASN A 1162 -14.29 45.51 -11.49
CA ASN A 1162 -15.05 45.55 -12.75
C ASN A 1162 -16.38 44.78 -12.64
N ILE A 1163 -16.46 43.65 -11.93
CA ILE A 1163 -17.71 42.85 -11.86
C ILE A 1163 -18.72 43.35 -10.83
N ALA A 1164 -18.30 44.06 -9.78
CA ALA A 1164 -19.16 44.40 -8.64
C ALA A 1164 -20.44 45.13 -9.08
N ARG A 1165 -20.29 46.22 -9.84
CA ARG A 1165 -21.40 47.05 -10.28
C ARG A 1165 -22.34 46.30 -11.26
N PRO A 1166 -21.86 45.71 -12.38
CA PRO A 1166 -22.73 44.95 -13.29
C PRO A 1166 -23.43 43.74 -12.61
N ALA A 1167 -22.78 43.07 -11.66
CA ALA A 1167 -23.40 41.94 -10.96
C ALA A 1167 -24.54 42.41 -10.03
N ILE A 1168 -24.35 43.51 -9.30
CA ILE A 1168 -25.40 44.10 -8.45
C ILE A 1168 -26.54 44.66 -9.33
N GLU A 1169 -26.24 45.37 -10.40
CA GLU A 1169 -27.23 45.89 -11.37
C GLU A 1169 -28.02 44.75 -12.05
N ALA A 1170 -27.43 43.55 -12.18
CA ALA A 1170 -28.08 42.34 -12.70
C ALA A 1170 -28.83 41.49 -11.64
N GLY A 1171 -28.80 41.89 -10.37
CA GLY A 1171 -29.58 41.28 -9.27
C GLY A 1171 -28.79 40.55 -8.18
N LEU A 1172 -27.45 40.57 -8.18
CA LEU A 1172 -26.64 39.93 -7.12
C LEU A 1172 -26.63 40.77 -5.82
N PRO A 1173 -26.83 40.14 -4.64
CA PRO A 1173 -26.55 40.78 -3.35
C PRO A 1173 -25.09 41.28 -3.24
N ALA A 1174 -24.92 42.49 -2.70
CA ALA A 1174 -23.62 43.20 -2.69
C ALA A 1174 -22.54 42.52 -1.81
N ASP A 1175 -22.96 41.79 -0.77
CA ASP A 1175 -22.12 40.96 0.09
C ASP A 1175 -21.51 39.76 -0.66
N GLN A 1176 -22.23 39.21 -1.64
CA GLN A 1176 -21.81 38.02 -2.39
C GLN A 1176 -20.76 38.32 -3.48
N VAL A 1177 -20.52 39.60 -3.82
CA VAL A 1177 -19.54 40.02 -4.84
C VAL A 1177 -18.14 39.47 -4.55
N GLY A 1178 -17.72 39.40 -3.28
CA GLY A 1178 -16.42 38.84 -2.90
C GLY A 1178 -16.30 37.35 -3.19
N ALA A 1179 -17.36 36.58 -2.90
CA ALA A 1179 -17.44 35.15 -3.17
C ALA A 1179 -17.54 34.87 -4.68
N LEU A 1180 -18.32 35.66 -5.41
CA LEU A 1180 -18.43 35.58 -6.87
C LEU A 1180 -17.08 35.86 -7.54
N ALA A 1181 -16.33 36.87 -7.11
CA ALA A 1181 -15.00 37.16 -7.65
C ALA A 1181 -13.99 36.02 -7.38
N ALA A 1182 -14.10 35.33 -6.25
CA ALA A 1182 -13.32 34.12 -5.98
C ALA A 1182 -13.73 32.96 -6.90
N ALA A 1183 -15.03 32.73 -7.11
CA ALA A 1183 -15.53 31.71 -8.02
C ALA A 1183 -15.13 31.98 -9.48
N VAL A 1184 -15.15 33.24 -9.93
CA VAL A 1184 -14.64 33.68 -11.25
C VAL A 1184 -13.16 33.33 -11.40
N ARG A 1185 -12.31 33.68 -10.42
CA ARG A 1185 -10.87 33.34 -10.44
C ARG A 1185 -10.62 31.82 -10.44
N ALA A 1186 -11.49 31.05 -9.77
CA ALA A 1186 -11.44 29.59 -9.74
C ALA A 1186 -12.04 28.92 -11.01
N GLY A 1187 -12.55 29.69 -11.98
CA GLY A 1187 -13.23 29.15 -13.17
C GLY A 1187 -14.62 28.57 -12.92
N LYS A 1188 -15.19 28.76 -11.72
CA LYS A 1188 -16.44 28.17 -11.22
C LYS A 1188 -17.66 29.10 -11.33
N LEU A 1189 -17.64 30.09 -12.23
CA LEU A 1189 -18.75 31.05 -12.41
C LEU A 1189 -20.10 30.36 -12.69
N ALA A 1190 -20.12 29.35 -13.58
CA ALA A 1190 -21.34 28.63 -13.95
C ALA A 1190 -21.85 27.66 -12.86
N THR A 1191 -21.12 27.49 -11.75
CA THR A 1191 -21.50 26.67 -10.59
C THR A 1191 -21.60 27.49 -9.31
N PHE A 1192 -21.68 28.81 -9.42
CA PHE A 1192 -21.85 29.71 -8.27
C PHE A 1192 -23.31 29.68 -7.76
N PRO A 1193 -23.57 29.45 -6.46
CA PRO A 1193 -24.93 29.45 -5.92
C PRO A 1193 -25.64 30.79 -6.17
N GLY A 1194 -26.87 30.74 -6.67
CA GLY A 1194 -27.66 31.94 -6.98
C GLY A 1194 -27.28 32.65 -8.29
N ILE A 1195 -26.41 32.08 -9.14
CA ILE A 1195 -26.12 32.65 -10.45
C ILE A 1195 -27.33 32.52 -11.39
N THR A 1196 -27.73 33.63 -12.01
CA THR A 1196 -28.71 33.68 -13.11
C THR A 1196 -27.99 33.95 -14.42
N ASP A 1197 -28.66 33.73 -15.56
CA ASP A 1197 -28.09 34.11 -16.87
C ASP A 1197 -27.85 35.62 -17.00
N SER A 1198 -28.72 36.46 -16.40
CA SER A 1198 -28.50 37.92 -16.36
C SER A 1198 -27.21 38.30 -15.63
N ILE A 1199 -26.96 37.74 -14.44
CA ILE A 1199 -25.72 37.99 -13.67
C ILE A 1199 -24.53 37.38 -14.40
N GLN A 1200 -24.67 36.18 -14.96
CA GLN A 1200 -23.62 35.48 -15.69
C GLN A 1200 -23.15 36.29 -16.91
N ASP A 1201 -24.05 36.81 -17.74
CA ASP A 1201 -23.66 37.57 -18.93
C ASP A 1201 -23.25 39.01 -18.61
N ALA A 1202 -23.85 39.66 -17.61
CA ALA A 1202 -23.36 40.93 -17.07
C ALA A 1202 -21.89 40.82 -16.60
N VAL A 1203 -21.57 39.79 -15.81
CA VAL A 1203 -20.20 39.47 -15.39
C VAL A 1203 -19.31 39.20 -16.60
N ARG A 1204 -19.70 38.29 -17.50
CA ARG A 1204 -18.90 37.89 -18.67
C ARG A 1204 -18.53 39.07 -19.58
N SER A 1205 -19.43 40.06 -19.72
CA SER A 1205 -19.19 41.24 -20.56
C SER A 1205 -17.96 42.06 -20.12
N VAL A 1206 -17.74 42.20 -18.81
CA VAL A 1206 -16.65 43.02 -18.24
C VAL A 1206 -15.38 42.23 -17.88
N LEU A 1207 -15.43 40.89 -17.84
CA LEU A 1207 -14.23 40.08 -17.51
C LEU A 1207 -13.05 40.35 -18.45
N LEU A 1208 -13.30 40.54 -19.75
CA LEU A 1208 -12.23 40.79 -20.74
C LEU A 1208 -11.44 42.08 -20.41
N VAL A 1209 -12.12 43.09 -19.85
CA VAL A 1209 -11.51 44.35 -19.40
C VAL A 1209 -10.66 44.11 -18.14
N ALA A 1210 -11.19 43.37 -17.16
CA ALA A 1210 -10.48 43.03 -15.91
C ALA A 1210 -9.19 42.22 -16.17
N TYR A 1211 -9.22 41.27 -17.12
CA TYR A 1211 -8.04 40.51 -17.54
C TYR A 1211 -7.05 41.40 -18.30
N SER A 1212 -7.49 42.25 -19.24
CA SER A 1212 -6.61 43.15 -19.99
C SER A 1212 -5.88 44.14 -19.06
N GLN A 1213 -6.58 44.71 -18.07
CA GLN A 1213 -5.98 45.56 -17.02
C GLN A 1213 -4.88 44.81 -16.24
N ALA A 1214 -5.12 43.55 -15.86
CA ALA A 1214 -4.13 42.76 -15.11
C ALA A 1214 -2.90 42.39 -15.96
N PHE A 1215 -3.09 41.95 -17.22
CA PHE A 1215 -1.97 41.64 -18.13
C PHE A 1215 -1.12 42.89 -18.45
N LYS A 1216 -1.73 44.06 -18.60
CA LYS A 1216 -1.01 45.33 -18.80
C LYS A 1216 0.02 45.58 -17.69
N THR A 1217 -0.35 45.40 -16.43
CA THR A 1217 0.56 45.57 -15.28
C THR A 1217 1.72 44.59 -15.31
N VAL A 1218 1.49 43.34 -15.73
CA VAL A 1218 2.54 42.32 -15.86
C VAL A 1218 3.57 42.68 -16.93
N TYR A 1219 3.13 43.10 -18.12
CA TYR A 1219 4.05 43.50 -19.18
C TYR A 1219 4.81 44.80 -18.87
N LEU A 1220 4.19 45.76 -18.15
CA LEU A 1220 4.91 46.93 -17.65
C LEU A 1220 6.00 46.54 -16.63
N ALA A 1221 5.74 45.57 -15.74
CA ALA A 1221 6.75 45.06 -14.82
C ALA A 1221 7.95 44.39 -15.53
N SER A 1222 7.76 43.88 -16.75
CA SER A 1222 8.85 43.30 -17.54
C SER A 1222 9.93 44.31 -17.97
N LEU A 1223 9.58 45.61 -18.06
CA LEU A 1223 10.53 46.68 -18.40
C LEU A 1223 11.63 46.84 -17.34
N GLY A 1224 11.35 46.52 -16.07
CA GLY A 1224 12.36 46.55 -15.01
C GLY A 1224 13.49 45.54 -15.25
N PHE A 1225 13.14 44.32 -15.67
CA PHE A 1225 14.12 43.31 -16.09
C PHE A 1225 14.81 43.70 -17.41
N GLY A 1226 14.05 44.30 -18.34
CA GLY A 1226 14.59 44.81 -19.61
C GLY A 1226 15.64 45.91 -19.44
N GLY A 1227 15.49 46.79 -18.45
CA GLY A 1227 16.48 47.81 -18.12
C GLY A 1227 17.84 47.21 -17.71
N ILE A 1228 17.83 46.14 -16.92
CA ILE A 1228 19.05 45.41 -16.53
C ILE A 1228 19.73 44.79 -17.76
N ALA A 1229 18.95 44.17 -18.66
CA ALA A 1229 19.46 43.62 -19.91
C ALA A 1229 20.09 44.70 -20.83
N ILE A 1230 19.46 45.87 -20.94
CA ILE A 1230 19.99 47.02 -21.69
C ILE A 1230 21.32 47.51 -21.10
N VAL A 1231 21.44 47.64 -19.78
CA VAL A 1231 22.72 48.00 -19.13
C VAL A 1231 23.79 46.95 -19.41
N GLY A 1232 23.43 45.65 -19.38
CA GLY A 1232 24.31 44.55 -19.73
C GLY A 1232 24.84 44.61 -21.18
N CYS A 1233 23.97 44.82 -22.18
CA CYS A 1233 24.38 44.79 -23.58
C CYS A 1233 25.34 45.92 -23.95
N LEU A 1234 25.23 47.09 -23.31
CA LEU A 1234 26.09 48.25 -23.61
C LEU A 1234 27.58 47.98 -23.28
N PHE A 1235 27.86 47.15 -22.27
CA PHE A 1235 29.21 46.72 -21.90
C PHE A 1235 29.79 45.60 -22.79
N SER A 1236 29.04 45.13 -23.79
CA SER A 1236 29.53 44.09 -24.71
C SER A 1236 30.80 44.50 -25.45
N LYS A 1237 31.68 43.52 -25.66
CA LYS A 1237 32.89 43.64 -26.48
C LYS A 1237 32.65 42.99 -27.84
N ASP A 1238 33.38 43.46 -28.85
CA ASP A 1238 33.40 42.77 -30.13
C ASP A 1238 34.21 41.46 -30.00
N VAL A 1239 33.59 40.38 -30.47
CA VAL A 1239 34.10 39.03 -30.40
C VAL A 1239 34.82 38.61 -31.68
N GLN A 1240 34.71 39.38 -32.78
CA GLN A 1240 35.09 38.97 -34.13
C GLN A 1240 36.53 38.43 -34.23
N LYS A 1241 37.48 38.99 -33.46
CA LYS A 1241 38.87 38.52 -33.37
C LYS A 1241 39.08 37.12 -32.76
N HIS A 1242 38.08 36.54 -32.10
CA HIS A 1242 38.12 35.18 -31.54
C HIS A 1242 37.45 34.14 -32.46
N LEU A 1243 36.76 34.58 -33.54
CA LEU A 1243 36.10 33.73 -34.53
C LEU A 1243 37.10 33.15 -35.54
N THR A 1244 38.06 32.37 -35.03
CA THR A 1244 39.14 31.74 -35.79
C THR A 1244 38.84 30.30 -36.18
N ASP A 1245 39.64 29.73 -37.08
CA ASP A 1245 39.58 28.31 -37.47
C ASP A 1245 40.22 27.36 -36.42
N ARG A 1246 40.45 27.85 -35.19
CA ARG A 1246 40.94 27.07 -34.03
C ARG A 1246 39.81 26.25 -33.42
N VAL A 1247 40.11 25.01 -33.05
CA VAL A 1247 39.28 24.16 -32.16
C VAL A 1247 40.03 24.02 -30.84
N GLU A 1248 39.37 24.31 -29.71
CA GLU A 1248 40.05 24.45 -28.41
C GLU A 1248 40.44 23.12 -27.75
N ARG A 1249 39.82 22.01 -28.18
CA ARG A 1249 40.21 20.63 -27.89
C ARG A 1249 39.93 19.79 -29.13
N ARG A 1250 40.71 18.75 -29.38
CA ARG A 1250 40.46 17.78 -30.46
C ARG A 1250 40.07 16.44 -29.85
N MET A 1251 39.20 15.68 -30.51
CA MET A 1251 38.94 14.29 -30.12
C MET A 1251 40.18 13.43 -30.37
N GLY A 1252 40.35 12.37 -29.57
CA GLY A 1252 41.53 11.51 -29.63
C GLY A 1252 41.35 10.33 -30.57
N ASP A 1253 42.32 10.10 -31.47
CA ASP A 1253 42.34 8.92 -32.34
C ASP A 1253 42.55 7.65 -31.49
N GLY A 1254 41.52 6.80 -31.39
CA GLY A 1254 41.44 5.67 -30.45
C GLY A 1254 42.39 4.49 -30.66
N LYS A 1255 43.61 4.71 -31.14
CA LYS A 1255 44.64 3.68 -31.43
C LYS A 1255 46.06 4.11 -31.05
N ARG A 1256 46.38 4.23 -29.75
CA ARG A 1256 47.76 4.20 -29.24
C ARG A 1256 47.85 3.46 -27.90
N LYS A 1257 48.74 2.46 -27.82
CA LYS A 1257 49.19 1.84 -26.57
C LYS A 1257 50.34 2.67 -25.95
N PRO A 1258 50.62 2.53 -24.64
CA PRO A 1258 51.62 3.34 -23.93
C PRO A 1258 53.06 2.86 -24.16
N GLU A 1259 53.54 2.88 -25.41
CA GLU A 1259 54.94 2.59 -25.78
C GLU A 1259 55.53 3.70 -26.65
N LEU A 1260 55.44 4.96 -26.18
CA LEU A 1260 56.10 6.11 -26.79
C LEU A 1260 56.25 7.28 -25.79
N ALA A 1261 56.93 7.00 -24.67
CA ALA A 1261 57.21 7.96 -23.60
C ALA A 1261 58.72 8.05 -23.28
N ALA A 1262 59.58 7.93 -24.30
CA ALA A 1262 61.03 8.08 -24.18
C ALA A 1262 61.61 8.74 -25.44
N LYS A 1263 62.06 10.01 -25.31
CA LYS A 1263 62.45 10.95 -26.40
C LYS A 1263 61.23 11.30 -27.27
N THR A 1264 60.79 12.55 -27.43
CA THR A 1264 61.44 13.87 -27.59
C THR A 1264 60.44 14.97 -27.13
N VAL A 1265 60.73 16.23 -26.82
CA VAL A 1265 61.92 17.10 -26.68
C VAL A 1265 61.49 18.28 -25.75
N ASP A 1266 62.35 19.24 -25.43
CA ASP A 1266 62.10 20.41 -24.58
C ASP A 1266 60.69 21.04 -24.64
N ASP A 1267 60.13 21.37 -23.47
CA ASP A 1267 59.48 22.67 -23.24
C ASP A 1267 59.60 23.06 -21.75
N ASP A 1268 59.89 24.34 -21.47
CA ASP A 1268 60.18 24.85 -20.12
C ASP A 1268 58.90 25.37 -19.42
N PRO A 1269 58.49 24.80 -18.26
CA PRO A 1269 57.33 25.25 -17.49
C PRO A 1269 57.36 26.73 -17.04
N ARG A 1270 58.49 27.43 -17.18
CA ARG A 1270 58.67 28.83 -16.75
C ARG A 1270 58.24 29.87 -17.79
N ARG A 1271 57.76 29.47 -18.97
CA ARG A 1271 57.46 30.41 -20.07
C ARG A 1271 56.00 30.87 -20.15
N GLU A 1272 55.02 29.98 -20.00
CA GLU A 1272 53.59 30.36 -20.02
C GLU A 1272 53.17 31.27 -18.86
N SER A 1273 53.95 31.33 -17.77
CA SER A 1273 53.67 32.16 -16.60
C SER A 1273 53.85 33.67 -16.81
N ARG A 1274 54.28 34.14 -18.00
CA ARG A 1274 54.41 35.59 -18.30
C ARG A 1274 53.31 36.18 -19.19
N GLU A 1275 52.87 35.50 -20.24
CA GLU A 1275 51.97 36.10 -21.25
C GLU A 1275 50.49 36.27 -20.80
N ILE A 1276 50.16 35.97 -19.54
CA ILE A 1276 48.81 36.18 -18.97
C ILE A 1276 48.83 37.17 -17.77
N GLN A 1277 49.99 37.70 -17.37
CA GLN A 1277 50.09 38.76 -16.35
C GLN A 1277 50.35 40.17 -16.88
N GLU A 1278 50.83 40.33 -18.12
CA GLU A 1278 51.00 41.65 -18.75
C GLU A 1278 49.77 42.01 -19.60
N GLY A 1279 48.74 42.55 -18.93
CA GLY A 1279 47.46 42.91 -19.55
C GLY A 1279 46.48 43.56 -18.57
N ALA A 1280 46.91 44.65 -17.91
CA ALA A 1280 46.14 45.44 -16.95
C ALA A 1280 44.99 46.25 -17.60
#